data_AF-A0A9E5WQX3-F1
#
_entry.id   AF-A0A9E5WQX3-F1
#
_cell.length_a   1.000
_cell.length_b   1.000
_cell.length_c   1.000
_cell.angle_alpha   90.00
_cell.angle_beta   90.00
_cell.angle_gamma   90.00
#
_symmetry.space_group_name_H-M   'P 1'
#
loop_
_entity.id
_entity.type
_entity.pdbx_description
1 polymer ?
#
loop_
_entity_poly.entity_id
_entity_poly.type
_entity_poly.pdbx_seq_one_letter_code
_entity_poly.pdbx_strand_id
1 'polypeptide(L)'
;MHWRNRLIADVSIQDDNHFGTTVNVGLVVYLFAPLQPPPPVPPYPPVYAFRRGGEPFRPRHVWRRLGERVQRQRYIVVTTHETLAEDPATGSPLLFLHAAPGAGGDGTIQSPYGSLTDALADPRASSAIVYTPFGGTFTENIALVDGAIVLSNGPVQQVQTQLGAQVLPYSGTSPDLSNLPQIVGNVAMANDTRFSGFAVTGAVSGAGLSNVTLDKSQVNNNLGTALSLTDLSGQLTLTDLTLTGGPGAGHKGIELSSTAAGLVANLSNITVTDAGSTGIDIDGTAGPFTVTAFRNLSVQKAANGGVLLRSVTFDADPATAGSQQVDGGTMTVGNADSSTDVKGDGLNLTSPSGDLSFAVLDIFNDAGTGLLVDTKTDGTTFSLTTGADSTINTTNGTALNVDPVTTDLRFDSITASGGTNGIVLDQVDPIPGSTVAFTAGSITISNTTGDGLRIVNSSGTYSFDNLSITGAGGHAVAASNVDQLTLTGGNVSITNPAQDAINVVDSNLTIEGITISDAIDVTSRDQDRTVSIQAVTIGAASDSGIVVTGEGTGRLNLTVVDSTITATRFGFNLTNLGTGGIDLTFDRNQTTSLTADAFRAVNRSATGELIIGMNDNTFAATNGRGIVIDPGGANLGLAFTGSTYDDATSIPPDTMGGVGPSHIVELLNGRFAVYNKLTGDRLLAKTLDEFWIDAGQTPQDSAFDPRILYDPATGRWFAASVDDSDVPNNFLLAVSDGSDPTAGWTAFKIDSDSDDLHWADFDALGIDGNAVYLAANMPPIQFAPPGTASEISVLSIPKADLIAPVPTVANATLNEHLSGQGIGFAVQPVVDLGPADGPEPLLAVADGVGTFTVLKRTNVENASTPAATVSVTTDITVAEYSEPPEADQPGTAQNLDAGDSRFSGNVVEVGDSLWAVHSVQDPATGNVAIRWYEIDEATNTVKQSGTISHPDLDYFCPSIAVNASGDVVIGFSASSNNQAASAYAVVGETSAGATRFSTPIELQAGQGEYQRLDADRVNRWGDYSATVVDPSDPNKFWTFQEFVSEQNKWAIRIAEIQPDGSGGGGPTTIRSFSDNVVTTSGAGGIVLNGVSFDADPNLPGNQAVRAGRTSVGSQTAPARGDGVVISNATGTVQFTDLDVFTQNGTALAVFDSDDIRIDTPGTASSFLGTTNAPAVQIVNSTVDMKIHTVDVENAATAIDLNTVSGSFAVTGDGATPGSGGLIRHIGRADRNASAVQISDSDAAVSLNLLQITSMGDDADRAVLLTNDTTPLDV
;
A
#
# COMPACT_ATOMS: atom_id res chain seq x y z
N MET A 1 -120.66 -12.84 -16.65
CA MET A 1 -119.97 -11.71 -17.30
C MET A 1 -119.62 -10.70 -16.23
N HIS A 2 -118.33 -10.36 -16.09
CA HIS A 2 -117.78 -9.07 -15.66
C HIS A 2 -116.31 -9.30 -15.30
N TRP A 3 -115.48 -9.24 -16.33
CA TRP A 3 -114.03 -9.10 -16.22
C TRP A 3 -113.77 -7.73 -15.59
N ARG A 4 -113.17 -7.69 -14.40
CA ARG A 4 -112.70 -6.45 -13.79
C ARG A 4 -111.18 -6.43 -13.89
N ASN A 5 -110.67 -5.79 -14.95
CA ASN A 5 -109.30 -5.30 -14.96
C ASN A 5 -109.20 -4.28 -13.82
N ARG A 6 -108.33 -4.54 -12.85
CA ARG A 6 -108.06 -3.59 -11.77
C ARG A 6 -106.87 -2.73 -12.17
N LEU A 7 -107.13 -1.43 -12.27
CA LEU A 7 -106.12 -0.38 -12.26
C LEU A 7 -105.96 0.08 -10.82
N ILE A 8 -104.77 -0.06 -10.26
CA ILE A 8 -104.44 0.53 -8.96
C ILE A 8 -103.32 1.54 -9.21
N ALA A 9 -103.57 2.78 -8.81
CA ALA A 9 -102.59 3.86 -8.81
C ALA A 9 -102.25 4.18 -7.36
N ASP A 10 -101.00 3.98 -7.00
CA ASP A 10 -100.47 4.31 -5.67
C ASP A 10 -99.52 5.50 -5.82
N VAL A 11 -99.71 6.49 -4.95
CA VAL A 11 -98.86 7.69 -4.88
C VAL A 11 -98.18 7.69 -3.52
N SER A 12 -96.85 7.76 -3.49
CA SER A 12 -96.11 8.02 -2.26
C SER A 12 -95.28 9.28 -2.40
N ILE A 13 -95.32 10.11 -1.38
CA ILE A 13 -94.50 11.30 -1.24
C ILE A 13 -93.44 10.98 -0.20
N GLN A 14 -92.17 11.07 -0.59
CA GLN A 14 -91.04 10.90 0.30
C GLN A 14 -90.25 12.19 0.34
N ASP A 15 -89.97 12.69 1.53
CA ASP A 15 -89.17 13.89 1.73
C ASP A 15 -87.85 13.47 2.37
N ASP A 16 -86.74 13.80 1.73
CA ASP A 16 -85.40 13.55 2.27
C ASP A 16 -84.53 14.81 2.18
N ASN A 17 -83.54 14.88 3.06
CA ASN A 17 -82.72 16.07 3.26
C ASN A 17 -81.62 16.27 2.19
N HIS A 18 -81.51 15.39 1.18
CA HIS A 18 -80.47 15.47 0.14
C HIS A 18 -81.04 15.62 -1.28
N PHE A 19 -82.23 15.09 -1.56
CA PHE A 19 -82.90 15.12 -2.88
C PHE A 19 -84.26 15.82 -2.86
N GLY A 20 -84.75 16.23 -1.68
CA GLY A 20 -86.04 16.92 -1.52
C GLY A 20 -87.26 16.00 -1.73
N THR A 21 -88.45 16.60 -1.83
CA THR A 21 -89.71 15.87 -1.90
C THR A 21 -89.87 15.13 -3.24
N THR A 22 -89.75 13.81 -3.22
CA THR A 22 -89.92 12.94 -4.38
C THR A 22 -91.30 12.27 -4.36
N VAL A 23 -92.08 12.45 -5.43
CA VAL A 23 -93.40 11.83 -5.61
C VAL A 23 -93.28 10.66 -6.58
N ASN A 24 -93.49 9.45 -6.09
CA ASN A 24 -93.51 8.25 -6.92
C ASN A 24 -94.95 7.81 -7.19
N VAL A 25 -95.30 7.63 -8.46
CA VAL A 25 -96.62 7.14 -8.90
C VAL A 25 -96.43 5.79 -9.58
N GLY A 26 -96.95 4.74 -8.94
CA GLY A 26 -96.96 3.38 -9.49
C GLY A 26 -98.34 3.02 -10.02
N LEU A 27 -98.41 2.51 -11.25
CA LEU A 27 -99.66 2.16 -11.89
C LEU A 27 -99.63 0.69 -12.35
N VAL A 28 -100.47 -0.15 -11.75
CA VAL A 28 -100.47 -1.60 -12.01
C VAL A 28 -101.77 -2.02 -12.68
N VAL A 29 -101.65 -2.72 -13.82
CA VAL A 29 -102.76 -3.32 -14.58
C VAL A 29 -102.64 -4.84 -14.51
N TYR A 30 -103.65 -5.52 -13.99
CA TYR A 30 -103.70 -6.99 -13.99
C TYR A 30 -104.46 -7.54 -15.21
N LEU A 31 -103.81 -8.43 -15.97
CA LEU A 31 -104.42 -9.24 -17.04
C LEU A 31 -104.02 -10.72 -16.83
N PHE A 32 -104.98 -11.65 -16.79
CA PHE A 32 -104.74 -13.08 -16.50
C PHE A 32 -105.08 -13.99 -17.70
N ALA A 33 -104.21 -14.98 -18.01
CA ALA A 33 -104.49 -16.15 -18.86
C ALA A 33 -103.56 -17.37 -18.49
N PRO A 34 -103.88 -18.66 -18.84
CA PRO A 34 -103.27 -19.87 -18.23
C PRO A 34 -102.40 -20.82 -19.13
N LEU A 35 -101.38 -21.47 -18.50
CA LEU A 35 -100.67 -22.79 -18.67
C LEU A 35 -99.84 -23.25 -19.95
N GLN A 36 -98.51 -23.52 -19.79
CA GLN A 36 -97.68 -24.78 -20.04
C GLN A 36 -96.12 -24.54 -20.17
N PRO A 37 -95.18 -25.54 -19.98
CA PRO A 37 -93.70 -25.37 -19.76
C PRO A 37 -92.73 -25.87 -20.91
N PRO A 38 -91.36 -25.98 -20.76
CA PRO A 38 -90.21 -25.14 -21.27
C PRO A 38 -89.41 -25.68 -22.52
N PRO A 39 -88.46 -24.94 -23.20
CA PRO A 39 -86.96 -25.04 -22.99
C PRO A 39 -86.11 -23.75 -23.43
N PRO A 40 -84.77 -23.78 -23.75
CA PRO A 40 -83.57 -23.28 -23.00
C PRO A 40 -82.85 -21.95 -23.49
N VAL A 41 -81.89 -21.45 -22.68
CA VAL A 41 -81.04 -20.20 -22.77
C VAL A 41 -79.87 -20.27 -23.79
N PRO A 42 -79.18 -19.18 -24.30
CA PRO A 42 -78.21 -18.25 -23.61
C PRO A 42 -78.09 -16.79 -24.26
N PRO A 43 -77.09 -15.88 -23.98
CA PRO A 43 -76.24 -15.50 -22.81
C PRO A 43 -76.30 -13.99 -22.39
N TYR A 44 -75.66 -13.61 -21.25
CA TYR A 44 -75.62 -12.29 -20.56
C TYR A 44 -74.55 -11.27 -21.09
N PRO A 45 -74.57 -9.97 -20.68
CA PRO A 45 -73.96 -9.52 -19.41
C PRO A 45 -74.84 -8.56 -18.55
N PRO A 46 -74.67 -8.57 -17.20
CA PRO A 46 -75.39 -7.72 -16.24
C PRO A 46 -74.60 -6.45 -15.85
N VAL A 47 -75.32 -5.39 -15.45
CA VAL A 47 -74.78 -4.22 -14.72
C VAL A 47 -75.25 -4.30 -13.26
N TYR A 48 -74.32 -4.09 -12.32
CA TYR A 48 -74.53 -4.17 -10.87
C TYR A 48 -75.44 -3.05 -10.35
N ALA A 49 -76.52 -3.41 -9.65
CA ALA A 49 -77.19 -2.55 -8.68
C ALA A 49 -77.97 -3.39 -7.66
N PHE A 50 -77.89 -2.99 -6.39
CA PHE A 50 -78.56 -3.58 -5.23
C PHE A 50 -80.06 -3.91 -5.45
N ARG A 51 -80.49 -5.16 -5.24
CA ARG A 51 -81.79 -5.52 -4.62
C ARG A 51 -82.06 -7.03 -4.41
N ARG A 52 -82.29 -7.36 -3.13
CA ARG A 52 -83.30 -8.23 -2.46
C ARG A 52 -83.83 -9.50 -3.16
N GLY A 53 -83.58 -10.65 -2.52
CA GLY A 53 -83.85 -12.03 -2.93
C GLY A 53 -85.27 -12.58 -2.83
N GLY A 54 -85.35 -13.88 -3.12
CA GLY A 54 -86.58 -14.64 -3.33
C GLY A 54 -86.69 -15.93 -2.51
N GLU A 55 -87.94 -16.36 -2.35
CA GLU A 55 -88.42 -17.74 -2.23
C GLU A 55 -89.65 -17.84 -3.18
N PRO A 56 -89.99 -19.02 -3.71
CA PRO A 56 -90.68 -19.17 -4.98
C PRO A 56 -92.15 -18.70 -4.93
N PHE A 57 -92.45 -17.75 -5.83
CA PHE A 57 -93.78 -17.35 -6.32
C PHE A 57 -94.96 -17.39 -5.32
N ARG A 58 -95.23 -16.27 -4.63
CA ARG A 58 -96.59 -15.69 -4.49
C ARG A 58 -96.54 -14.15 -4.53
N PRO A 59 -97.20 -13.47 -5.48
CA PRO A 59 -97.02 -12.04 -5.71
C PRO A 59 -97.93 -11.22 -4.77
N ARG A 60 -97.43 -10.74 -3.61
CA ARG A 60 -98.25 -9.93 -2.69
C ARG A 60 -97.48 -8.84 -1.91
N HIS A 61 -97.57 -7.63 -2.46
CA HIS A 61 -97.77 -6.32 -1.82
C HIS A 61 -96.60 -5.46 -1.28
N VAL A 62 -96.68 -4.17 -1.65
CA VAL A 62 -95.80 -3.05 -1.30
C VAL A 62 -95.83 -2.67 0.19
N TRP A 63 -96.93 -2.92 0.91
CA TRP A 63 -97.09 -2.48 2.32
C TRP A 63 -96.17 -3.20 3.33
N ARG A 64 -95.60 -4.36 3.00
CA ARG A 64 -94.56 -5.00 3.85
C ARG A 64 -93.18 -4.32 3.76
N ARG A 65 -92.98 -3.36 2.85
CA ARG A 65 -91.75 -2.54 2.81
C ARG A 65 -91.77 -1.32 3.73
N LEU A 66 -92.92 -1.01 4.35
CA LEU A 66 -93.14 0.20 5.15
C LEU A 66 -93.00 -0.02 6.67
N GLY A 67 -92.54 -1.20 7.12
CA GLY A 67 -92.44 -1.53 8.55
C GLY A 67 -91.21 -2.33 8.97
N GLU A 68 -90.18 -2.45 8.14
CA GLU A 68 -88.91 -3.10 8.54
C GLU A 68 -87.99 -2.10 9.26
N ARG A 69 -87.36 -2.53 10.36
CA ARG A 69 -86.45 -1.70 11.19
C ARG A 69 -85.24 -1.20 10.38
N VAL A 70 -84.80 0.02 10.70
CA VAL A 70 -83.68 0.80 10.11
C VAL A 70 -82.29 0.12 10.25
N GLN A 71 -82.18 -1.02 10.94
CA GLN A 71 -80.90 -1.69 11.23
C GLN A 71 -80.25 -2.43 10.03
N ARG A 72 -80.82 -2.42 8.82
CA ARG A 72 -80.29 -3.14 7.64
C ARG A 72 -79.26 -2.34 6.80
N GLN A 73 -79.00 -1.07 7.08
CA GLN A 73 -78.14 -0.21 6.25
C GLN A 73 -76.64 -0.27 6.60
N ARG A 74 -76.27 -1.04 7.64
CA ARG A 74 -74.88 -1.21 8.08
C ARG A 74 -74.25 -2.52 7.57
N TYR A 75 -74.99 -3.37 6.87
CA TYR A 75 -74.49 -4.64 6.30
C TYR A 75 -74.50 -4.61 4.77
N ILE A 76 -73.50 -5.20 4.12
CA ILE A 76 -73.42 -5.31 2.64
C ILE A 76 -74.20 -6.53 2.12
N VAL A 77 -74.81 -6.42 0.94
CA VAL A 77 -75.46 -7.53 0.20
C VAL A 77 -74.79 -7.66 -1.16
N VAL A 78 -74.29 -8.85 -1.49
CA VAL A 78 -73.33 -9.07 -2.60
C VAL A 78 -73.89 -9.83 -3.80
N THR A 79 -75.17 -10.20 -3.78
CA THR A 79 -75.86 -10.80 -4.94
C THR A 79 -77.27 -10.23 -5.12
N THR A 80 -77.97 -10.66 -6.19
CA THR A 80 -79.41 -10.44 -6.37
C THR A 80 -80.29 -11.21 -5.36
N HIS A 81 -79.68 -12.07 -4.52
CA HIS A 81 -80.34 -12.76 -3.42
C HIS A 81 -80.06 -12.04 -2.09
N GLU A 82 -80.93 -12.24 -1.08
CA GLU A 82 -80.90 -11.60 0.27
C GLU A 82 -79.70 -12.05 1.14
N THR A 83 -78.56 -12.40 0.54
CA THR A 83 -77.38 -12.90 1.25
C THR A 83 -76.48 -11.74 1.67
N LEU A 84 -76.31 -11.56 2.98
CA LEU A 84 -75.37 -10.59 3.54
C LEU A 84 -73.94 -11.01 3.17
N ALA A 85 -73.08 -10.06 2.87
CA ALA A 85 -71.65 -10.30 2.79
C ALA A 85 -71.17 -10.72 4.17
N GLU A 86 -70.64 -11.93 4.27
CA GLU A 86 -70.09 -12.48 5.49
C GLU A 86 -68.57 -12.51 5.36
N ASP A 87 -67.89 -12.14 6.44
CA ASP A 87 -66.47 -12.37 6.57
C ASP A 87 -66.21 -13.88 6.46
N PRO A 88 -65.42 -14.33 5.47
CA PRO A 88 -65.17 -15.74 5.26
C PRO A 88 -64.43 -16.42 6.43
N ALA A 89 -63.72 -15.65 7.27
CA ALA A 89 -63.01 -16.18 8.43
C ALA A 89 -63.93 -16.41 9.63
N THR A 90 -64.90 -15.51 9.85
CA THR A 90 -65.75 -15.52 11.06
C THR A 90 -67.19 -15.97 10.80
N GLY A 91 -67.64 -16.03 9.54
CA GLY A 91 -69.02 -16.28 9.15
C GLY A 91 -70.00 -15.18 9.58
N SER A 92 -69.49 -14.04 10.07
CA SER A 92 -70.30 -12.93 10.56
C SER A 92 -70.56 -11.90 9.45
N PRO A 93 -71.74 -11.25 9.42
CA PRO A 93 -72.00 -10.21 8.43
C PRO A 93 -71.03 -9.03 8.55
N LEU A 94 -70.47 -8.58 7.42
CA LEU A 94 -69.61 -7.40 7.36
C LEU A 94 -70.38 -6.13 7.77
N LEU A 95 -69.85 -5.40 8.75
CA LEU A 95 -70.44 -4.19 9.30
C LEU A 95 -69.70 -2.94 8.76
N PHE A 96 -70.44 -1.89 8.39
CA PHE A 96 -69.88 -0.63 7.90
C PHE A 96 -70.33 0.58 8.73
N LEU A 97 -69.38 1.47 9.00
CA LEU A 97 -69.61 2.80 9.56
C LEU A 97 -69.16 3.84 8.52
N HIS A 98 -70.08 4.68 8.06
CA HIS A 98 -69.78 5.66 7.03
C HIS A 98 -69.44 7.02 7.63
N ALA A 99 -68.41 7.68 7.11
CA ALA A 99 -68.04 9.04 7.47
C ALA A 99 -67.99 9.96 6.24
N ALA A 100 -68.46 11.20 6.41
CA ALA A 100 -68.44 12.24 5.39
C ALA A 100 -68.24 13.61 6.08
N PRO A 101 -67.29 14.45 5.63
CA PRO A 101 -67.00 15.71 6.30
C PRO A 101 -68.23 16.60 6.43
N GLY A 102 -68.51 17.09 7.65
CA GLY A 102 -69.60 18.01 7.93
C GLY A 102 -70.99 17.39 8.06
N ALA A 103 -71.11 16.06 7.99
CA ALA A 103 -72.34 15.35 8.36
C ALA A 103 -72.55 15.33 9.91
N GLY A 104 -73.68 14.82 10.39
CA GLY A 104 -73.99 14.76 11.83
C GLY A 104 -74.78 13.51 12.21
N GLY A 105 -74.59 12.44 11.46
CA GLY A 105 -75.43 11.24 11.49
C GLY A 105 -74.97 10.14 12.43
N ASP A 106 -75.46 8.92 12.19
CA ASP A 106 -75.30 7.73 13.04
C ASP A 106 -74.44 6.62 12.41
N GLY A 107 -73.62 6.97 11.41
CA GLY A 107 -72.73 6.07 10.69
C GLY A 107 -73.39 5.18 9.63
N THR A 108 -74.68 5.35 9.35
CA THR A 108 -75.33 4.74 8.17
C THR A 108 -74.94 5.50 6.90
N ILE A 109 -75.02 4.87 5.71
CA ILE A 109 -74.66 5.56 4.46
C ILE A 109 -75.59 6.76 4.15
N GLN A 110 -76.83 6.76 4.65
CA GLN A 110 -77.79 7.87 4.51
C GLN A 110 -77.61 8.96 5.58
N SER A 111 -76.91 8.65 6.68
CA SER A 111 -76.59 9.58 7.76
C SER A 111 -75.18 9.29 8.28
N PRO A 112 -74.14 9.59 7.49
CA PRO A 112 -72.76 9.31 7.89
C PRO A 112 -72.34 10.18 9.08
N TYR A 113 -71.32 9.73 9.81
CA TYR A 113 -70.65 10.55 10.81
C TYR A 113 -69.97 11.76 10.17
N GLY A 114 -69.92 12.88 10.90
CA GLY A 114 -69.35 14.14 10.42
C GLY A 114 -67.84 14.21 10.36
N SER A 115 -67.19 13.31 11.09
CA SER A 115 -65.74 13.18 11.22
C SER A 115 -65.36 11.70 11.29
N LEU A 116 -64.11 11.38 11.00
CA LEU A 116 -63.55 10.05 11.21
C LEU A 116 -63.38 9.76 12.71
N THR A 117 -63.11 10.78 13.53
CA THR A 117 -63.02 10.65 15.00
C THR A 117 -64.34 10.18 15.60
N ASP A 118 -65.48 10.72 15.17
CA ASP A 118 -66.80 10.26 15.63
C ASP A 118 -67.09 8.83 15.19
N ALA A 119 -66.66 8.45 13.99
CA ALA A 119 -66.80 7.08 13.49
C ALA A 119 -65.95 6.08 14.27
N LEU A 120 -64.73 6.46 14.64
CA LEU A 120 -63.79 5.65 15.43
C LEU A 120 -64.14 5.60 16.93
N ALA A 121 -64.88 6.60 17.44
CA ALA A 121 -65.43 6.59 18.80
C ALA A 121 -66.65 5.67 18.96
N ASP A 122 -67.23 5.18 17.86
CA ASP A 122 -68.30 4.20 17.91
C ASP A 122 -67.77 2.87 18.49
N PRO A 123 -68.42 2.28 19.53
CA PRO A 123 -67.96 1.03 20.13
C PRO A 123 -67.83 -0.16 19.18
N ARG A 124 -68.37 -0.05 17.96
CA ARG A 124 -68.33 -1.09 16.93
C ARG A 124 -67.16 -0.94 15.96
N ALA A 125 -66.41 0.17 16.01
CA ALA A 125 -65.32 0.46 15.07
C ALA A 125 -64.23 -0.62 15.06
N SER A 126 -64.00 -1.32 16.18
CA SER A 126 -63.05 -2.45 16.29
C SER A 126 -63.47 -3.72 15.54
N SER A 127 -64.69 -3.77 15.00
CA SER A 127 -65.24 -4.93 14.27
C SER A 127 -65.98 -4.51 12.99
N ALA A 128 -65.93 -3.23 12.64
CA ALA A 128 -66.59 -2.64 11.49
C ALA A 128 -65.58 -2.01 10.54
N ILE A 129 -65.92 -1.96 9.27
CA ILE A 129 -65.18 -1.21 8.27
C ILE A 129 -65.66 0.25 8.29
N VAL A 130 -64.78 1.16 8.69
CA VAL A 130 -65.00 2.60 8.59
C VAL A 130 -64.73 3.02 7.15
N TYR A 131 -65.74 3.51 6.43
CA TYR A 131 -65.65 3.81 5.00
C TYR A 131 -66.07 5.24 4.69
N THR A 132 -65.30 5.94 3.83
CA THR A 132 -65.64 7.30 3.36
C THR A 132 -66.13 7.27 1.91
N PRO A 133 -67.39 6.89 1.63
CA PRO A 133 -67.89 6.67 0.27
C PRO A 133 -67.89 7.93 -0.62
N PHE A 134 -67.93 9.10 0.00
CA PHE A 134 -68.01 10.39 -0.69
C PHE A 134 -66.68 11.17 -0.68
N GLY A 135 -65.63 10.64 -0.04
CA GLY A 135 -64.34 11.31 0.11
C GLY A 135 -64.43 12.63 0.89
N GLY A 136 -63.57 13.59 0.53
CA GLY A 136 -63.51 14.94 1.12
C GLY A 136 -62.25 15.19 1.97
N THR A 137 -62.27 16.29 2.73
CA THR A 137 -61.17 16.71 3.62
C THR A 137 -61.60 16.65 5.08
N PHE A 138 -60.85 15.90 5.87
CA PHE A 138 -60.99 15.74 7.32
C PHE A 138 -59.89 16.56 7.99
N THR A 139 -60.23 17.46 8.93
CA THR A 139 -59.26 18.41 9.53
C THR A 139 -58.82 18.02 10.95
N GLU A 140 -59.30 16.87 11.43
CA GLU A 140 -59.02 16.31 12.74
C GLU A 140 -57.73 15.47 12.80
N ASN A 141 -57.21 15.28 14.01
CA ASN A 141 -56.32 14.16 14.31
C ASN A 141 -57.19 12.92 14.56
N ILE A 142 -56.82 11.79 13.99
CA ILE A 142 -57.53 10.52 14.16
C ILE A 142 -56.66 9.52 14.93
N ALA A 143 -57.27 8.79 15.85
CA ALA A 143 -56.66 7.66 16.54
C ALA A 143 -57.48 6.41 16.23
N LEU A 144 -56.86 5.42 15.60
CA LEU A 144 -57.50 4.15 15.33
C LEU A 144 -57.72 3.40 16.65
N VAL A 145 -58.72 2.54 16.67
CA VAL A 145 -58.95 1.57 17.74
C VAL A 145 -58.47 0.19 17.28
N ASP A 146 -58.13 -0.69 18.21
CA ASP A 146 -57.69 -2.05 17.86
C ASP A 146 -58.76 -2.75 16.99
N GLY A 147 -58.32 -3.44 15.93
CA GLY A 147 -59.19 -4.11 14.96
C GLY A 147 -59.81 -3.22 13.86
N ALA A 148 -59.55 -1.91 13.89
CA ALA A 148 -60.18 -0.97 12.95
C ALA A 148 -59.68 -1.15 11.50
N ILE A 149 -60.63 -1.19 10.56
CA ILE A 149 -60.37 -1.15 9.12
C ILE A 149 -60.92 0.17 8.57
N VAL A 150 -60.05 1.10 8.17
CA VAL A 150 -60.41 2.44 7.69
C VAL A 150 -60.06 2.58 6.21
N LEU A 151 -61.08 2.75 5.37
CA LEU A 151 -60.95 2.76 3.92
C LEU A 151 -61.55 4.04 3.31
N SER A 152 -60.89 4.58 2.29
CA SER A 152 -61.41 5.70 1.50
C SER A 152 -62.01 5.27 0.16
N ASN A 153 -62.77 6.16 -0.49
CA ASN A 153 -63.25 5.96 -1.86
C ASN A 153 -62.22 6.23 -2.97
N GLY A 154 -61.02 6.71 -2.63
CA GLY A 154 -59.95 7.05 -3.58
C GLY A 154 -59.54 5.87 -4.47
N PRO A 155 -58.76 4.91 -3.97
CA PRO A 155 -58.43 3.71 -4.73
C PRO A 155 -59.64 2.76 -4.83
N VAL A 156 -59.55 1.78 -5.73
CA VAL A 156 -60.51 0.66 -5.73
C VAL A 156 -60.30 -0.15 -4.46
N GLN A 157 -61.34 -0.20 -3.62
CA GLN A 157 -61.35 -0.94 -2.36
C GLN A 157 -62.08 -2.25 -2.55
N GLN A 158 -61.52 -3.33 -2.01
CA GLN A 158 -62.13 -4.65 -2.03
C GLN A 158 -62.21 -5.23 -0.63
N VAL A 159 -63.32 -5.92 -0.35
CA VAL A 159 -63.53 -6.66 0.88
C VAL A 159 -63.71 -8.14 0.55
N GLN A 160 -63.09 -9.01 1.34
CA GLN A 160 -63.27 -10.45 1.20
C GLN A 160 -64.62 -10.85 1.78
N THR A 161 -65.33 -11.68 1.03
CA THR A 161 -66.64 -12.21 1.41
C THR A 161 -66.67 -13.71 1.15
N GLN A 162 -67.69 -14.40 1.63
CA GLN A 162 -67.95 -15.80 1.27
C GLN A 162 -68.14 -16.05 -0.23
N LEU A 163 -68.24 -15.01 -1.06
CA LEU A 163 -68.36 -15.05 -2.52
C LEU A 163 -67.08 -14.62 -3.25
N GLY A 164 -65.96 -14.51 -2.52
CA GLY A 164 -64.70 -13.93 -3.01
C GLY A 164 -64.62 -12.42 -2.80
N ALA A 165 -63.64 -11.78 -3.44
CA ALA A 165 -63.36 -10.35 -3.32
C ALA A 165 -64.47 -9.51 -3.99
N GLN A 166 -65.00 -8.53 -3.26
CA GLN A 166 -66.09 -7.67 -3.72
C GLN A 166 -65.66 -6.20 -3.64
N VAL A 167 -65.84 -5.46 -4.73
CA VAL A 167 -65.48 -4.04 -4.82
C VAL A 167 -66.48 -3.19 -4.04
N LEU A 168 -65.98 -2.27 -3.21
CA LEU A 168 -66.83 -1.34 -2.47
C LEU A 168 -67.47 -0.31 -3.39
N PRO A 169 -68.77 -0.01 -3.24
CA PRO A 169 -69.45 1.02 -3.99
C PRO A 169 -68.76 2.38 -3.82
N TYR A 170 -68.69 3.16 -4.90
CA TYR A 170 -68.05 4.48 -4.96
C TYR A 170 -66.52 4.48 -4.83
N SER A 171 -65.87 3.34 -4.59
CA SER A 171 -64.41 3.26 -4.61
C SER A 171 -63.83 3.40 -6.03
N GLY A 172 -62.58 3.84 -6.13
CA GLY A 172 -61.88 4.04 -7.41
C GLY A 172 -62.02 5.45 -8.00
N THR A 173 -62.29 6.47 -7.18
CA THR A 173 -62.35 7.87 -7.66
C THR A 173 -60.98 8.46 -8.02
N SER A 174 -59.90 7.92 -7.47
CA SER A 174 -58.50 8.24 -7.79
C SER A 174 -57.70 6.93 -7.89
N PRO A 175 -57.81 6.22 -9.02
CA PRO A 175 -57.12 4.94 -9.24
C PRO A 175 -55.59 5.10 -9.31
N ASP A 176 -55.09 6.31 -9.55
CA ASP A 176 -53.70 6.71 -9.64
C ASP A 176 -53.15 7.35 -8.34
N LEU A 177 -53.96 7.39 -7.28
CA LEU A 177 -53.66 8.01 -5.98
C LEU A 177 -53.40 9.53 -6.02
N SER A 178 -53.55 10.22 -7.15
CA SER A 178 -53.25 11.65 -7.28
C SER A 178 -54.25 12.59 -6.59
N ASN A 179 -55.47 12.11 -6.32
CA ASN A 179 -56.59 12.88 -5.79
C ASN A 179 -57.32 12.11 -4.67
N LEU A 180 -56.57 11.62 -3.69
CA LEU A 180 -57.12 10.92 -2.53
C LEU A 180 -57.87 11.87 -1.58
N PRO A 181 -58.89 11.38 -0.85
CA PRO A 181 -59.46 12.07 0.31
C PRO A 181 -58.37 12.46 1.32
N GLN A 182 -58.48 13.68 1.87
CA GLN A 182 -57.42 14.29 2.67
C GLN A 182 -57.70 14.20 4.17
N ILE A 183 -56.67 13.95 4.97
CA ILE A 183 -56.66 14.09 6.42
C ILE A 183 -55.57 15.10 6.78
N VAL A 184 -55.96 16.25 7.33
CA VAL A 184 -55.01 17.33 7.63
C VAL A 184 -54.19 17.05 8.89
N GLY A 185 -54.79 16.36 9.87
CA GLY A 185 -54.15 16.02 11.14
C GLY A 185 -53.31 14.74 11.12
N ASN A 186 -52.84 14.35 12.29
CA ASN A 186 -52.06 13.13 12.52
C ASN A 186 -52.97 11.89 12.57
N VAL A 187 -52.42 10.74 12.18
CA VAL A 187 -53.05 9.42 12.28
C VAL A 187 -52.26 8.58 13.29
N ALA A 188 -52.87 8.22 14.41
CA ALA A 188 -52.31 7.27 15.35
C ALA A 188 -52.82 5.85 15.04
N MET A 189 -51.91 4.93 14.74
CA MET A 189 -52.20 3.53 14.43
C MET A 189 -52.46 2.71 15.71
N ALA A 190 -53.12 1.56 15.59
CA ALA A 190 -53.44 0.64 16.69
C ALA A 190 -53.24 -0.83 16.26
N ASN A 191 -53.46 -1.80 17.15
CA ASN A 191 -53.26 -3.23 16.84
C ASN A 191 -54.32 -3.78 15.89
N ASP A 192 -53.96 -4.77 15.07
CA ASP A 192 -54.87 -5.45 14.15
C ASP A 192 -55.60 -4.47 13.20
N THR A 193 -54.91 -3.41 12.77
CA THR A 193 -55.52 -2.32 11.98
C THR A 193 -55.14 -2.36 10.50
N ARG A 194 -56.05 -1.83 9.67
CA ARG A 194 -55.78 -1.50 8.27
C ARG A 194 -56.22 -0.07 7.94
N PHE A 195 -55.32 0.72 7.34
CA PHE A 195 -55.59 2.08 6.89
C PHE A 195 -55.29 2.21 5.39
N SER A 196 -56.26 2.67 4.58
CA SER A 196 -56.11 2.68 3.12
C SER A 196 -56.83 3.83 2.41
N GLY A 197 -56.15 4.43 1.42
CA GLY A 197 -56.74 5.34 0.45
C GLY A 197 -56.71 6.82 0.81
N PHE A 198 -55.90 7.28 1.75
CA PHE A 198 -55.93 8.68 2.18
C PHE A 198 -54.64 9.43 1.84
N ALA A 199 -54.76 10.74 1.63
CA ALA A 199 -53.64 11.67 1.66
C ALA A 199 -53.59 12.37 3.02
N VAL A 200 -52.57 12.08 3.82
CA VAL A 200 -52.38 12.61 5.17
C VAL A 200 -51.35 13.74 5.13
N THR A 201 -51.65 14.92 5.68
CA THR A 201 -50.66 16.02 5.79
C THR A 201 -49.99 16.10 7.17
N GLY A 202 -50.47 15.33 8.15
CA GLY A 202 -49.81 15.09 9.43
C GLY A 202 -48.95 13.82 9.42
N ALA A 203 -48.48 13.41 10.60
CA ALA A 203 -47.73 12.16 10.78
C ALA A 203 -48.65 10.93 10.84
N VAL A 204 -48.21 9.80 10.30
CA VAL A 204 -48.75 8.48 10.63
C VAL A 204 -47.81 7.83 11.64
N SER A 205 -48.30 7.50 12.84
CA SER A 205 -47.42 7.03 13.91
C SER A 205 -48.06 6.05 14.89
N GLY A 206 -47.24 5.28 15.60
CA GLY A 206 -47.66 4.47 16.73
C GLY A 206 -46.52 3.61 17.29
N ALA A 207 -46.67 3.15 18.53
CA ALA A 207 -45.66 2.35 19.22
C ALA A 207 -46.31 1.13 19.90
N GLY A 208 -45.60 0.01 19.96
CA GLY A 208 -46.07 -1.22 20.60
C GLY A 208 -47.21 -1.89 19.84
N LEU A 209 -47.13 -1.89 18.51
CA LEU A 209 -48.21 -2.36 17.63
C LEU A 209 -47.99 -3.81 17.15
N SER A 210 -49.08 -4.50 16.86
CA SER A 210 -49.10 -5.80 16.20
C SER A 210 -50.09 -5.84 15.04
N ASN A 211 -49.77 -6.54 13.96
CA ASN A 211 -50.64 -6.78 12.80
C ASN A 211 -51.17 -5.49 12.15
N VAL A 212 -50.28 -4.71 11.53
CA VAL A 212 -50.59 -3.40 10.93
C VAL A 212 -50.52 -3.46 9.41
N THR A 213 -51.54 -2.92 8.73
CA THR A 213 -51.55 -2.72 7.28
C THR A 213 -51.77 -1.25 6.92
N LEU A 214 -50.89 -0.69 6.10
CA LEU A 214 -51.03 0.63 5.50
C LEU A 214 -50.87 0.51 3.99
N ASP A 215 -51.92 0.81 3.22
CA ASP A 215 -51.89 0.65 1.77
C ASP A 215 -52.48 1.81 0.97
N LYS A 216 -52.01 2.02 -0.26
CA LYS A 216 -52.62 2.92 -1.26
C LYS A 216 -52.83 4.36 -0.76
N SER A 217 -51.84 4.91 -0.08
CA SER A 217 -51.97 6.16 0.68
C SER A 217 -50.78 7.09 0.44
N GLN A 218 -51.00 8.39 0.65
CA GLN A 218 -49.95 9.41 0.63
C GLN A 218 -49.78 10.01 2.03
N VAL A 219 -48.55 10.25 2.47
CA VAL A 219 -48.28 10.94 3.74
C VAL A 219 -47.26 12.04 3.49
N ASN A 220 -47.65 13.29 3.71
CA ASN A 220 -46.83 14.47 3.48
C ASN A 220 -46.72 15.27 4.79
N ASN A 221 -45.79 14.86 5.66
CA ASN A 221 -45.55 15.51 6.93
C ASN A 221 -44.36 16.47 6.84
N ASN A 222 -44.61 17.72 6.45
CA ASN A 222 -43.56 18.73 6.32
C ASN A 222 -42.89 19.15 7.65
N LEU A 223 -43.42 18.72 8.80
CA LEU A 223 -42.96 19.14 10.12
C LEU A 223 -42.30 18.02 10.94
N GLY A 224 -42.19 16.80 10.38
CA GLY A 224 -41.64 15.65 11.11
C GLY A 224 -41.45 14.42 10.23
N THR A 225 -41.24 13.25 10.86
CA THR A 225 -41.22 11.95 10.17
C THR A 225 -42.58 11.64 9.55
N ALA A 226 -42.62 11.14 8.31
CA ALA A 226 -43.89 10.85 7.64
C ALA A 226 -44.58 9.61 8.24
N LEU A 227 -43.86 8.49 8.34
CA LEU A 227 -44.32 7.25 8.95
C LEU A 227 -43.34 6.79 10.03
N SER A 228 -43.78 6.73 11.30
CA SER A 228 -42.96 6.23 12.42
C SER A 228 -43.73 5.17 13.22
N LEU A 229 -43.36 3.91 13.03
CA LEU A 229 -43.98 2.76 13.69
C LEU A 229 -42.91 1.98 14.46
N THR A 230 -42.87 2.16 15.78
CA THR A 230 -41.84 1.57 16.64
C THR A 230 -42.39 0.43 17.49
N ASP A 231 -41.49 -0.40 18.00
CA ASP A 231 -41.83 -1.53 18.87
C ASP A 231 -42.89 -2.46 18.24
N LEU A 232 -42.68 -2.83 16.98
CA LEU A 232 -43.57 -3.68 16.20
C LEU A 232 -43.42 -5.18 16.53
N SER A 233 -44.49 -5.94 16.33
CA SER A 233 -44.54 -7.41 16.39
C SER A 233 -45.57 -7.97 15.41
N GLY A 234 -45.56 -9.29 15.16
CA GLY A 234 -46.56 -9.91 14.29
C GLY A 234 -46.36 -9.55 12.82
N GLN A 235 -47.42 -9.19 12.08
CA GLN A 235 -47.31 -8.82 10.66
C GLN A 235 -47.33 -7.31 10.41
N LEU A 236 -46.47 -6.83 9.51
CA LEU A 236 -46.51 -5.48 8.97
C LEU A 236 -46.64 -5.53 7.44
N THR A 237 -47.61 -4.80 6.88
CA THR A 237 -47.76 -4.66 5.43
C THR A 237 -47.82 -3.18 5.04
N LEU A 238 -46.83 -2.72 4.26
CA LEU A 238 -46.74 -1.37 3.70
C LEU A 238 -46.71 -1.46 2.18
N THR A 239 -47.78 -1.05 1.50
CA THR A 239 -47.88 -1.22 0.03
C THR A 239 -48.50 -0.04 -0.70
N ASP A 240 -47.96 0.34 -1.86
CA ASP A 240 -48.48 1.42 -2.70
C ASP A 240 -48.52 2.78 -1.94
N LEU A 241 -47.37 3.22 -1.44
CA LEU A 241 -47.25 4.42 -0.59
C LEU A 241 -46.40 5.52 -1.25
N THR A 242 -46.77 6.77 -1.02
CA THR A 242 -45.93 7.94 -1.34
C THR A 242 -45.75 8.81 -0.10
N LEU A 243 -44.51 9.04 0.31
CA LEU A 243 -44.18 9.61 1.62
C LEU A 243 -43.24 10.82 1.46
N THR A 244 -43.49 11.88 2.23
CA THR A 244 -42.64 13.07 2.31
C THR A 244 -42.42 13.40 3.79
N GLY A 245 -41.18 13.27 4.26
CA GLY A 245 -40.75 13.73 5.57
C GLY A 245 -40.31 15.20 5.51
N GLY A 246 -40.44 15.92 6.62
CA GLY A 246 -40.06 17.33 6.68
C GLY A 246 -38.55 17.55 6.54
N PRO A 247 -38.08 18.79 6.27
CA PRO A 247 -36.67 19.08 6.01
C PRO A 247 -35.79 19.17 7.27
N GLY A 248 -36.35 18.95 8.46
CA GLY A 248 -35.63 19.07 9.74
C GLY A 248 -34.72 17.87 10.02
N ALA A 249 -33.62 18.10 10.73
CA ALA A 249 -32.74 17.03 11.18
C ALA A 249 -33.53 15.99 12.01
N GLY A 250 -33.38 14.72 11.64
CA GLY A 250 -34.11 13.59 12.27
C GLY A 250 -35.49 13.28 11.67
N HIS A 251 -35.99 14.08 10.71
CA HIS A 251 -37.27 13.79 10.06
C HIS A 251 -37.07 12.75 8.94
N LYS A 252 -37.53 11.53 9.18
CA LYS A 252 -37.38 10.40 8.25
C LYS A 252 -38.57 10.28 7.31
N GLY A 253 -38.40 9.60 6.18
CA GLY A 253 -39.56 9.17 5.37
C GLY A 253 -40.30 8.05 6.09
N ILE A 254 -39.59 6.98 6.42
CA ILE A 254 -40.08 5.82 7.17
C ILE A 254 -39.11 5.53 8.33
N GLU A 255 -39.66 5.25 9.50
CA GLU A 255 -38.96 4.73 10.66
C GLU A 255 -39.72 3.50 11.20
N LEU A 256 -39.06 2.34 11.20
CA LEU A 256 -39.60 1.09 11.69
C LEU A 256 -38.65 0.45 12.70
N SER A 257 -39.17 -0.02 13.82
CA SER A 257 -38.41 -0.86 14.75
C SER A 257 -39.23 -2.03 15.27
N SER A 258 -38.58 -3.14 15.59
CA SER A 258 -39.23 -4.33 16.15
C SER A 258 -39.06 -4.43 17.67
N THR A 259 -39.85 -5.32 18.30
CA THR A 259 -39.65 -5.80 19.67
C THR A 259 -39.11 -7.23 19.68
N ALA A 260 -38.77 -7.74 20.87
CA ALA A 260 -38.37 -9.13 21.08
C ALA A 260 -39.40 -10.20 20.63
N ALA A 261 -40.64 -9.83 20.30
CA ALA A 261 -41.71 -10.77 19.94
C ALA A 261 -41.67 -11.26 18.47
N GLY A 262 -40.72 -10.80 17.66
CA GLY A 262 -40.55 -11.18 16.26
C GLY A 262 -41.55 -10.50 15.31
N LEU A 263 -41.03 -9.83 14.29
CA LEU A 263 -41.81 -9.10 13.28
C LEU A 263 -41.59 -9.73 11.89
N VAL A 264 -42.67 -9.86 11.11
CA VAL A 264 -42.65 -10.25 9.70
C VAL A 264 -43.23 -9.11 8.86
N ALA A 265 -42.40 -8.49 8.04
CA ALA A 265 -42.73 -7.29 7.29
C ALA A 265 -42.78 -7.54 5.78
N ASN A 266 -43.72 -6.87 5.11
CA ASN A 266 -43.86 -6.81 3.65
C ASN A 266 -43.89 -5.34 3.21
N LEU A 267 -42.87 -4.92 2.47
CA LEU A 267 -42.74 -3.57 1.94
C LEU A 267 -42.72 -3.64 0.41
N SER A 268 -43.68 -3.01 -0.27
CA SER A 268 -43.67 -2.96 -1.73
C SER A 268 -44.29 -1.70 -2.35
N ASN A 269 -43.77 -1.25 -3.49
CA ASN A 269 -44.27 -0.07 -4.22
C ASN A 269 -44.31 1.19 -3.33
N ILE A 270 -43.17 1.56 -2.74
CA ILE A 270 -43.07 2.70 -1.83
C ILE A 270 -42.14 3.76 -2.45
N THR A 271 -42.60 5.00 -2.49
CA THR A 271 -41.79 6.16 -2.90
C THR A 271 -41.66 7.15 -1.75
N VAL A 272 -40.44 7.40 -1.28
CA VAL A 272 -40.10 8.53 -0.41
C VAL A 272 -39.60 9.68 -1.28
N THR A 273 -40.32 10.79 -1.31
CA THR A 273 -39.99 11.92 -2.21
C THR A 273 -38.99 12.90 -1.59
N ASP A 274 -39.02 13.07 -0.27
CA ASP A 274 -38.07 13.92 0.49
C ASP A 274 -38.01 13.44 1.95
N ALA A 275 -36.87 13.64 2.60
CA ALA A 275 -36.65 13.41 4.03
C ALA A 275 -35.49 14.31 4.54
N GLY A 276 -35.69 14.98 5.66
CA GLY A 276 -34.65 15.77 6.35
C GLY A 276 -33.59 14.94 7.08
N SER A 277 -33.70 13.60 7.04
CA SER A 277 -32.74 12.63 7.56
C SER A 277 -32.69 11.42 6.63
N THR A 278 -32.82 10.20 7.15
CA THR A 278 -32.86 8.96 6.37
C THR A 278 -34.19 8.80 5.62
N GLY A 279 -34.16 8.36 4.37
CA GLY A 279 -35.37 8.05 3.61
C GLY A 279 -36.18 6.91 4.24
N ILE A 280 -35.57 5.74 4.37
CA ILE A 280 -36.16 4.55 5.02
C ILE A 280 -35.18 4.03 6.08
N ASP A 281 -35.61 3.97 7.34
CA ASP A 281 -34.84 3.40 8.45
C ASP A 281 -35.58 2.21 9.05
N ILE A 282 -34.93 1.05 9.05
CA ILE A 282 -35.44 -0.22 9.58
C ILE A 282 -34.47 -0.77 10.63
N ASP A 283 -34.98 -0.90 11.84
CA ASP A 283 -34.23 -1.31 13.03
C ASP A 283 -34.67 -2.68 13.58
N GLY A 284 -33.85 -3.70 13.35
CA GLY A 284 -33.95 -5.02 13.94
C GLY A 284 -33.04 -5.26 15.15
N THR A 285 -32.37 -4.24 15.69
CA THR A 285 -31.39 -4.44 16.77
C THR A 285 -32.03 -4.84 18.10
N ALA A 286 -33.26 -4.38 18.36
CA ALA A 286 -34.00 -4.66 19.60
C ALA A 286 -34.75 -6.01 19.58
N GLY A 287 -34.87 -6.66 18.42
CA GLY A 287 -35.57 -7.94 18.25
C GLY A 287 -35.65 -8.41 16.80
N PRO A 288 -36.07 -9.66 16.54
CA PRO A 288 -36.07 -10.21 15.19
C PRO A 288 -36.96 -9.40 14.23
N PHE A 289 -36.37 -8.91 13.13
CA PHE A 289 -37.06 -8.21 12.05
C PHE A 289 -36.88 -8.98 10.74
N THR A 290 -37.89 -9.77 10.35
CA THR A 290 -37.87 -10.53 9.10
C THR A 290 -38.62 -9.79 8.00
N VAL A 291 -38.01 -9.66 6.82
CA VAL A 291 -38.61 -9.07 5.62
C VAL A 291 -38.92 -10.17 4.62
N THR A 292 -40.18 -10.25 4.20
CA THR A 292 -40.70 -11.24 3.23
C THR A 292 -40.89 -10.67 1.82
N ALA A 293 -40.92 -9.34 1.69
CA ALA A 293 -40.92 -8.62 0.42
C ALA A 293 -40.31 -7.24 0.60
N PHE A 294 -39.44 -6.84 -0.33
CA PHE A 294 -38.72 -5.57 -0.27
C PHE A 294 -38.56 -4.93 -1.67
N ARG A 295 -39.66 -4.85 -2.42
CA ARG A 295 -39.64 -4.61 -3.88
C ARG A 295 -40.22 -3.28 -4.32
N ASN A 296 -39.67 -2.72 -5.40
CA ASN A 296 -40.16 -1.49 -6.02
C ASN A 296 -40.13 -0.31 -5.04
N LEU A 297 -38.96 -0.09 -4.43
CA LEU A 297 -38.75 0.97 -3.45
C LEU A 297 -37.95 2.11 -4.08
N SER A 298 -38.37 3.35 -3.83
CA SER A 298 -37.69 4.54 -4.34
C SER A 298 -37.51 5.59 -3.25
N VAL A 299 -36.31 6.12 -3.10
CA VAL A 299 -36.02 7.28 -2.24
C VAL A 299 -35.42 8.36 -3.13
N GLN A 300 -36.16 9.42 -3.42
CA GLN A 300 -35.73 10.45 -4.38
C GLN A 300 -34.75 11.45 -3.77
N LYS A 301 -34.94 11.78 -2.48
CA LYS A 301 -34.13 12.74 -1.74
C LYS A 301 -34.14 12.42 -0.24
N ALA A 302 -32.96 12.50 0.38
CA ALA A 302 -32.78 12.33 1.81
C ALA A 302 -31.50 13.05 2.28
N ALA A 303 -31.52 13.73 3.42
CA ALA A 303 -30.37 14.53 3.88
C ALA A 303 -29.32 13.75 4.69
N ASN A 304 -29.59 12.50 5.11
CA ASN A 304 -28.67 11.70 5.92
C ASN A 304 -28.83 10.18 5.71
N GLY A 305 -28.97 9.75 4.46
CA GLY A 305 -28.98 8.35 4.01
C GLY A 305 -30.25 7.98 3.25
N GLY A 306 -30.13 7.09 2.27
CA GLY A 306 -31.26 6.65 1.45
C GLY A 306 -32.08 5.61 2.20
N VAL A 307 -31.51 4.42 2.34
CA VAL A 307 -32.11 3.27 3.01
C VAL A 307 -31.10 2.70 4.00
N LEU A 308 -31.49 2.60 5.27
CA LEU A 308 -30.70 2.04 6.35
C LEU A 308 -31.44 0.83 6.95
N LEU A 309 -30.79 -0.33 6.94
CA LEU A 309 -31.27 -1.55 7.58
C LEU A 309 -30.23 -2.08 8.56
N ARG A 310 -30.67 -2.37 9.78
CA ARG A 310 -29.80 -2.82 10.88
C ARG A 310 -30.35 -4.10 11.48
N SER A 311 -29.57 -5.18 11.45
CA SER A 311 -29.95 -6.50 11.97
C SER A 311 -31.27 -7.06 11.39
N VAL A 312 -31.44 -6.95 10.07
CA VAL A 312 -32.64 -7.41 9.35
C VAL A 312 -32.39 -8.77 8.68
N THR A 313 -33.38 -9.67 8.78
CA THR A 313 -33.37 -10.98 8.09
C THR A 313 -34.24 -10.96 6.85
N PHE A 314 -33.68 -11.30 5.69
CA PHE A 314 -34.40 -11.46 4.44
C PHE A 314 -34.77 -12.93 4.23
N ASP A 315 -36.06 -13.21 4.31
CA ASP A 315 -36.61 -14.55 4.11
C ASP A 315 -38.02 -14.47 3.54
N ALA A 316 -38.19 -14.89 2.28
CA ALA A 316 -39.49 -14.83 1.60
C ALA A 316 -40.54 -15.78 2.22
N ASP A 317 -40.11 -16.83 2.91
CA ASP A 317 -41.00 -17.78 3.57
C ASP A 317 -40.42 -18.27 4.90
N PRO A 318 -40.52 -17.49 5.99
CA PRO A 318 -39.97 -17.86 7.30
C PRO A 318 -40.60 -19.11 7.92
N ALA A 319 -41.61 -19.72 7.30
CA ALA A 319 -42.15 -21.01 7.69
C ALA A 319 -41.36 -22.20 7.11
N THR A 320 -40.58 -21.99 6.05
CA THR A 320 -39.73 -23.00 5.42
C THR A 320 -38.31 -22.93 5.99
N ALA A 321 -37.62 -24.08 6.09
CA ALA A 321 -36.29 -24.13 6.71
C ALA A 321 -35.20 -23.57 5.77
N GLY A 322 -34.29 -22.77 6.33
CA GLY A 322 -33.30 -21.99 5.58
C GLY A 322 -33.88 -20.67 5.10
N SER A 323 -33.06 -19.75 4.62
CA SER A 323 -33.55 -18.46 4.08
C SER A 323 -33.97 -18.61 2.62
N GLN A 324 -35.17 -18.17 2.27
CA GLN A 324 -35.64 -18.11 0.88
C GLN A 324 -35.42 -16.70 0.30
N GLN A 325 -34.98 -16.65 -0.97
CA GLN A 325 -34.71 -15.42 -1.71
C GLN A 325 -35.90 -14.45 -1.67
N VAL A 326 -35.65 -13.26 -1.11
CA VAL A 326 -36.57 -12.13 -1.16
C VAL A 326 -36.38 -11.38 -2.47
N ASP A 327 -37.48 -11.17 -3.20
CA ASP A 327 -37.50 -10.33 -4.39
C ASP A 327 -37.46 -8.85 -4.00
N GLY A 328 -36.39 -8.18 -4.43
CA GLY A 328 -36.15 -6.75 -4.28
C GLY A 328 -36.66 -5.91 -5.47
N GLY A 329 -37.08 -6.52 -6.58
CA GLY A 329 -37.58 -5.82 -7.76
C GLY A 329 -36.63 -4.71 -8.25
N THR A 330 -37.19 -3.56 -8.64
CA THR A 330 -36.41 -2.35 -8.93
C THR A 330 -36.27 -1.49 -7.67
N MET A 331 -35.06 -1.10 -7.33
CA MET A 331 -34.80 -0.10 -6.29
C MET A 331 -34.08 1.10 -6.88
N THR A 332 -34.51 2.32 -6.53
CA THR A 332 -33.86 3.56 -6.94
C THR A 332 -33.65 4.48 -5.74
N VAL A 333 -32.39 4.78 -5.43
CA VAL A 333 -32.01 5.71 -4.37
C VAL A 333 -31.33 6.92 -5.01
N GLY A 334 -31.90 8.10 -4.86
CA GLY A 334 -31.47 9.34 -5.52
C GLY A 334 -31.95 9.49 -6.97
N ASN A 335 -31.40 10.48 -7.68
CA ASN A 335 -31.73 10.82 -9.06
C ASN A 335 -30.46 11.08 -9.88
N ALA A 336 -30.47 10.75 -11.17
CA ALA A 336 -29.31 10.87 -12.07
C ALA A 336 -28.89 12.33 -12.44
N ASP A 337 -29.81 13.32 -12.36
CA ASP A 337 -29.68 14.63 -13.02
C ASP A 337 -29.36 15.85 -12.11
N SER A 338 -28.69 15.64 -10.96
CA SER A 338 -28.09 16.67 -10.06
C SER A 338 -28.95 17.40 -9.00
N SER A 339 -28.34 17.54 -7.81
CA SER A 339 -28.54 18.55 -6.74
C SER A 339 -29.74 18.42 -5.78
N THR A 340 -30.47 17.31 -5.82
CA THR A 340 -31.48 16.94 -4.80
C THR A 340 -31.15 15.62 -4.12
N ASP A 341 -29.88 15.22 -4.17
CA ASP A 341 -29.40 13.87 -3.93
C ASP A 341 -29.67 13.35 -2.52
N VAL A 342 -29.64 12.02 -2.40
CA VAL A 342 -29.46 11.35 -1.12
C VAL A 342 -28.04 11.67 -0.62
N LYS A 343 -27.95 12.39 0.50
CA LYS A 343 -26.69 12.67 1.20
C LYS A 343 -26.41 11.57 2.22
N GLY A 344 -25.18 11.10 2.35
CA GLY A 344 -24.84 9.92 3.16
C GLY A 344 -24.90 8.62 2.35
N ASP A 345 -25.06 7.50 3.04
CA ASP A 345 -25.10 6.19 2.39
C ASP A 345 -26.34 6.01 1.51
N GLY A 346 -26.20 5.35 0.36
CA GLY A 346 -27.32 5.02 -0.52
C GLY A 346 -28.18 3.89 0.06
N LEU A 347 -27.65 2.67 0.01
CA LEU A 347 -28.20 1.47 0.66
C LEU A 347 -27.19 0.95 1.68
N ASN A 348 -27.53 1.04 2.95
CA ASN A 348 -26.72 0.57 4.07
C ASN A 348 -27.37 -0.64 4.74
N LEU A 349 -26.70 -1.79 4.68
CA LEU A 349 -27.06 -3.05 5.30
C LEU A 349 -26.02 -3.40 6.37
N THR A 350 -26.34 -3.21 7.65
CA THR A 350 -25.48 -3.63 8.76
C THR A 350 -26.08 -4.83 9.48
N SER A 351 -25.25 -5.86 9.63
CA SER A 351 -25.62 -7.18 10.14
C SER A 351 -26.83 -7.81 9.42
N PRO A 352 -26.95 -7.75 8.08
CA PRO A 352 -28.04 -8.39 7.38
C PRO A 352 -27.88 -9.92 7.45
N SER A 353 -29.00 -10.65 7.33
CA SER A 353 -28.98 -12.10 7.19
C SER A 353 -29.98 -12.57 6.13
N GLY A 354 -29.76 -13.74 5.55
CA GLY A 354 -30.67 -14.34 4.58
C GLY A 354 -30.32 -14.05 3.12
N ASP A 355 -31.32 -13.93 2.24
CA ASP A 355 -31.12 -13.88 0.79
C ASP A 355 -31.98 -12.78 0.14
N LEU A 356 -31.33 -11.83 -0.55
CA LEU A 356 -31.96 -10.68 -1.20
C LEU A 356 -31.47 -10.54 -2.64
N SER A 357 -32.40 -10.36 -3.58
CA SER A 357 -32.08 -10.17 -4.99
C SER A 357 -32.82 -8.99 -5.61
N PHE A 358 -32.08 -8.08 -6.24
CA PHE A 358 -32.64 -6.98 -7.04
C PHE A 358 -32.65 -7.33 -8.53
N ALA A 359 -33.74 -6.98 -9.21
CA ALA A 359 -33.77 -6.97 -10.67
C ALA A 359 -32.98 -5.77 -11.23
N VAL A 360 -33.13 -4.60 -10.58
CA VAL A 360 -32.36 -3.37 -10.87
C VAL A 360 -32.10 -2.67 -9.54
N LEU A 361 -30.85 -2.29 -9.28
CA LEU A 361 -30.46 -1.48 -8.13
C LEU A 361 -29.73 -0.24 -8.63
N ASP A 362 -30.43 0.90 -8.62
CA ASP A 362 -29.87 2.19 -9.02
C ASP A 362 -29.63 3.08 -7.81
N ILE A 363 -28.39 3.53 -7.62
CA ILE A 363 -27.99 4.36 -6.48
C ILE A 363 -27.25 5.61 -6.99
N PHE A 364 -27.74 6.78 -6.60
CA PHE A 364 -27.20 8.10 -6.85
C PHE A 364 -27.09 8.83 -5.51
N ASN A 365 -25.90 8.90 -4.93
CA ASN A 365 -25.70 9.49 -3.60
C ASN A 365 -24.44 10.37 -3.52
N ASP A 366 -24.39 11.22 -2.50
CA ASP A 366 -23.29 12.12 -2.23
C ASP A 366 -22.87 12.04 -0.75
N ALA A 367 -21.57 12.11 -0.47
CA ALA A 367 -21.01 12.15 0.89
C ALA A 367 -21.35 10.92 1.78
N GLY A 368 -21.13 9.71 1.26
CA GLY A 368 -21.28 8.42 1.97
C GLY A 368 -21.03 7.24 1.04
N THR A 369 -21.35 6.01 1.46
CA THR A 369 -21.17 4.82 0.62
C THR A 369 -22.40 4.53 -0.23
N GLY A 370 -22.26 4.30 -1.54
CA GLY A 370 -23.36 3.92 -2.42
C GLY A 370 -24.09 2.67 -1.93
N LEU A 371 -23.40 1.52 -1.97
CA LEU A 371 -23.85 0.27 -1.37
C LEU A 371 -22.88 -0.16 -0.27
N LEU A 372 -23.37 -0.19 0.97
CA LEU A 372 -22.64 -0.68 2.14
C LEU A 372 -23.28 -1.98 2.64
N VAL A 373 -22.47 -3.03 2.75
CA VAL A 373 -22.86 -4.31 3.35
C VAL A 373 -21.80 -4.70 4.38
N ASP A 374 -22.21 -4.82 5.64
CA ASP A 374 -21.36 -5.30 6.74
C ASP A 374 -22.02 -6.50 7.42
N THR A 375 -21.53 -7.71 7.18
CA THR A 375 -21.94 -8.93 7.90
C THR A 375 -20.96 -9.33 8.99
N LYS A 376 -19.77 -8.73 9.01
CA LYS A 376 -18.65 -9.09 9.88
C LYS A 376 -18.90 -8.73 11.33
N THR A 377 -19.47 -7.55 11.55
CA THR A 377 -19.67 -6.98 12.88
C THR A 377 -20.40 -7.95 13.81
N ASP A 378 -21.42 -8.65 13.29
CA ASP A 378 -22.19 -9.65 14.05
C ASP A 378 -22.01 -11.10 13.54
N GLY A 379 -21.14 -11.33 12.54
CA GLY A 379 -20.86 -12.64 11.96
C GLY A 379 -22.08 -13.30 11.29
N THR A 380 -22.90 -12.51 10.59
CA THR A 380 -24.11 -13.00 9.93
C THR A 380 -23.81 -13.65 8.57
N THR A 381 -24.74 -14.46 8.06
CA THR A 381 -24.65 -15.04 6.70
C THR A 381 -25.68 -14.38 5.81
N PHE A 382 -25.23 -13.78 4.71
CA PHE A 382 -26.07 -13.03 3.80
C PHE A 382 -25.67 -13.26 2.34
N SER A 383 -26.68 -13.41 1.48
CA SER A 383 -26.53 -13.44 0.04
C SER A 383 -27.22 -12.23 -0.58
N LEU A 384 -26.52 -11.58 -1.51
CA LEU A 384 -27.04 -10.44 -2.27
C LEU A 384 -26.82 -10.67 -3.75
N THR A 385 -27.81 -10.43 -4.61
CA THR A 385 -27.61 -10.46 -6.08
C THR A 385 -28.28 -9.28 -6.76
N THR A 386 -27.73 -8.84 -7.90
CA THR A 386 -28.28 -7.73 -8.70
C THR A 386 -28.37 -8.12 -10.18
N GLY A 387 -29.31 -7.51 -10.90
CA GLY A 387 -29.39 -7.62 -12.36
C GLY A 387 -28.37 -6.73 -13.06
N ALA A 388 -27.99 -7.11 -14.29
CA ALA A 388 -26.93 -6.46 -15.04
C ALA A 388 -27.22 -4.99 -15.44
N ASP A 389 -28.49 -4.55 -15.40
CA ASP A 389 -28.88 -3.17 -15.74
C ASP A 389 -28.72 -2.19 -14.55
N SER A 390 -28.16 -2.63 -13.43
CA SER A 390 -28.01 -1.84 -12.19
C SER A 390 -26.89 -0.80 -12.30
N THR A 391 -27.05 0.39 -11.70
CA THR A 391 -26.06 1.47 -11.73
C THR A 391 -25.74 2.02 -10.33
N ILE A 392 -24.47 2.32 -10.06
CA ILE A 392 -24.06 3.11 -8.88
C ILE A 392 -23.30 4.36 -9.32
N ASN A 393 -23.69 5.52 -8.79
CA ASN A 393 -22.99 6.78 -8.96
C ASN A 393 -22.89 7.49 -7.61
N THR A 394 -21.69 7.48 -7.04
CA THR A 394 -21.40 8.08 -5.75
C THR A 394 -20.41 9.23 -5.89
N THR A 395 -20.79 10.40 -5.38
CA THR A 395 -19.91 11.57 -5.27
C THR A 395 -19.44 11.80 -3.83
N ASN A 396 -18.22 12.28 -3.66
CA ASN A 396 -17.57 12.48 -2.36
C ASN A 396 -17.63 11.24 -1.42
N GLY A 397 -17.55 10.03 -1.98
CA GLY A 397 -17.76 8.80 -1.21
C GLY A 397 -17.43 7.51 -1.98
N THR A 398 -17.45 6.39 -1.27
CA THR A 398 -17.16 5.05 -1.81
C THR A 398 -18.38 4.50 -2.53
N ALA A 399 -18.24 3.97 -3.75
CA ALA A 399 -19.39 3.42 -4.46
C ALA A 399 -19.88 2.11 -3.84
N LEU A 400 -18.94 1.24 -3.48
CA LEU A 400 -19.24 -0.10 -2.97
C LEU A 400 -18.29 -0.45 -1.82
N ASN A 401 -18.84 -0.83 -0.67
CA ASN A 401 -18.08 -1.38 0.45
C ASN A 401 -18.82 -2.63 0.97
N VAL A 402 -18.28 -3.81 0.66
CA VAL A 402 -18.94 -5.09 0.92
C VAL A 402 -17.99 -5.99 1.69
N ASP A 403 -18.40 -6.38 2.91
CA ASP A 403 -17.59 -7.15 3.85
C ASP A 403 -18.45 -7.95 4.85
N PRO A 404 -18.41 -9.29 4.90
CA PRO A 404 -18.40 -10.30 3.83
C PRO A 404 -19.74 -10.47 3.10
N VAL A 405 -19.75 -11.09 1.91
CA VAL A 405 -20.99 -11.54 1.24
C VAL A 405 -20.76 -12.72 0.29
N THR A 406 -21.75 -13.62 0.18
CA THR A 406 -21.82 -14.58 -0.94
C THR A 406 -22.72 -14.02 -2.04
N THR A 407 -22.22 -13.86 -3.27
CA THR A 407 -22.88 -12.98 -4.24
C THR A 407 -22.60 -13.30 -5.71
N ASP A 408 -23.38 -12.62 -6.55
CA ASP A 408 -23.24 -12.48 -7.99
C ASP A 408 -23.68 -11.04 -8.34
N LEU A 409 -22.87 -10.08 -7.91
CA LEU A 409 -23.13 -8.65 -8.13
C LEU A 409 -22.85 -8.29 -9.59
N ARG A 410 -23.89 -7.81 -10.27
CA ARG A 410 -23.80 -7.32 -11.64
C ARG A 410 -24.24 -5.87 -11.74
N PHE A 411 -23.47 -5.07 -12.47
CA PHE A 411 -23.76 -3.66 -12.73
C PHE A 411 -23.49 -3.33 -14.20
N ASP A 412 -24.24 -2.39 -14.77
CA ASP A 412 -23.95 -1.80 -16.07
C ASP A 412 -22.81 -0.79 -15.92
N SER A 413 -22.91 0.08 -14.92
CA SER A 413 -21.87 1.06 -14.60
C SER A 413 -21.73 1.35 -13.11
N ILE A 414 -20.49 1.61 -12.69
CA ILE A 414 -20.16 2.11 -11.36
C ILE A 414 -19.28 3.35 -11.50
N THR A 415 -19.68 4.44 -10.85
CA THR A 415 -18.90 5.67 -10.75
C THR A 415 -18.65 6.01 -9.29
N ALA A 416 -17.40 6.26 -8.94
CA ALA A 416 -17.00 6.82 -7.65
C ALA A 416 -16.13 8.07 -7.88
N SER A 417 -16.41 9.15 -7.15
CA SER A 417 -15.54 10.32 -7.13
C SER A 417 -15.34 10.82 -5.70
N GLY A 418 -14.11 11.12 -5.30
CA GLY A 418 -13.80 11.42 -3.91
C GLY A 418 -13.86 10.17 -3.01
N GLY A 419 -14.04 10.38 -1.70
CA GLY A 419 -14.17 9.31 -0.72
C GLY A 419 -12.85 8.66 -0.32
N THR A 420 -12.91 7.71 0.62
CA THR A 420 -11.73 6.99 1.10
C THR A 420 -11.24 5.99 0.08
N ASN A 421 -12.10 5.07 -0.37
CA ASN A 421 -11.81 4.15 -1.47
C ASN A 421 -12.89 4.27 -2.56
N GLY A 422 -12.62 3.83 -3.78
CA GLY A 422 -13.65 3.77 -4.83
C GLY A 422 -14.57 2.57 -4.64
N ILE A 423 -13.98 1.37 -4.59
CA ILE A 423 -14.66 0.08 -4.37
C ILE A 423 -13.83 -0.74 -3.37
N VAL A 424 -14.50 -1.34 -2.39
CA VAL A 424 -13.92 -2.28 -1.42
C VAL A 424 -14.72 -3.58 -1.41
N LEU A 425 -14.04 -4.68 -1.71
CA LEU A 425 -14.55 -6.04 -1.65
C LEU A 425 -13.67 -6.82 -0.65
N ASP A 426 -14.19 -7.15 0.53
CA ASP A 426 -13.50 -7.98 1.53
C ASP A 426 -14.34 -9.23 1.77
N GLN A 427 -13.77 -10.42 1.58
CA GLN A 427 -14.50 -11.70 1.69
C GLN A 427 -15.79 -11.74 0.87
N VAL A 428 -15.67 -11.33 -0.39
CA VAL A 428 -16.75 -11.41 -1.36
C VAL A 428 -16.55 -12.72 -2.12
N ASP A 429 -17.50 -13.64 -2.03
CA ASP A 429 -17.36 -14.97 -2.62
C ASP A 429 -18.49 -15.25 -3.64
N PRO A 430 -18.23 -16.01 -4.71
CA PRO A 430 -19.26 -16.35 -5.68
C PRO A 430 -20.34 -17.25 -5.07
N ILE A 431 -21.59 -17.09 -5.50
CA ILE A 431 -22.66 -18.04 -5.16
C ILE A 431 -22.27 -19.48 -5.55
N PRO A 432 -22.73 -20.50 -4.79
CA PRO A 432 -22.39 -21.90 -5.07
C PRO A 432 -22.69 -22.30 -6.53
N GLY A 433 -21.66 -22.74 -7.25
CA GLY A 433 -21.74 -23.14 -8.66
C GLY A 433 -21.38 -22.03 -9.67
N SER A 434 -21.08 -20.81 -9.22
CA SER A 434 -20.47 -19.74 -10.01
C SER A 434 -18.96 -19.64 -9.70
N THR A 435 -18.19 -19.10 -10.64
CA THR A 435 -16.80 -18.67 -10.42
C THR A 435 -16.66 -17.15 -10.41
N VAL A 436 -17.76 -16.42 -10.65
CA VAL A 436 -17.80 -14.97 -10.75
C VAL A 436 -18.63 -14.42 -9.60
N ALA A 437 -18.01 -13.60 -8.76
CA ALA A 437 -18.65 -12.93 -7.64
C ALA A 437 -19.10 -11.50 -7.99
N PHE A 438 -18.37 -10.83 -8.88
CA PHE A 438 -18.60 -9.43 -9.22
C PHE A 438 -18.33 -9.18 -10.71
N THR A 439 -19.19 -8.41 -11.38
CA THR A 439 -19.00 -7.94 -12.76
C THR A 439 -19.62 -6.56 -12.94
N ALA A 440 -18.92 -5.68 -13.64
CA ALA A 440 -19.46 -4.39 -14.06
C ALA A 440 -19.15 -4.11 -15.54
N GLY A 441 -20.10 -3.52 -16.26
CA GLY A 441 -19.91 -3.13 -17.67
C GLY A 441 -18.87 -2.02 -17.83
N SER A 442 -18.87 -1.03 -16.94
CA SER A 442 -17.83 0.01 -16.83
C SER A 442 -17.62 0.47 -15.38
N ILE A 443 -16.37 0.76 -15.02
CA ILE A 443 -16.02 1.31 -13.71
C ILE A 443 -15.20 2.58 -13.92
N THR A 444 -15.63 3.69 -13.31
CA THR A 444 -14.91 4.96 -13.30
C THR A 444 -14.69 5.44 -11.87
N ILE A 445 -13.44 5.56 -11.44
CA ILE A 445 -13.06 5.98 -10.08
C ILE A 445 -12.13 7.20 -10.19
N SER A 446 -12.37 8.23 -9.37
CA SER A 446 -11.54 9.43 -9.38
C SER A 446 -11.33 10.07 -8.02
N ASN A 447 -10.12 10.58 -7.76
CA ASN A 447 -9.80 11.43 -6.61
C ASN A 447 -10.08 10.79 -5.22
N THR A 448 -9.84 9.50 -5.06
CA THR A 448 -9.96 8.81 -3.76
C THR A 448 -8.80 9.20 -2.84
N THR A 449 -8.99 9.21 -1.52
CA THR A 449 -7.87 9.47 -0.59
C THR A 449 -7.02 8.23 -0.27
N GLY A 450 -7.58 7.05 -0.51
CA GLY A 450 -6.93 5.73 -0.42
C GLY A 450 -7.03 5.01 -1.77
N ASP A 451 -7.27 3.70 -1.74
CA ASP A 451 -7.23 2.86 -2.95
C ASP A 451 -8.40 3.13 -3.90
N GLY A 452 -8.16 2.99 -5.20
CA GLY A 452 -9.23 3.03 -6.19
C GLY A 452 -10.16 1.81 -6.04
N LEU A 453 -9.64 0.64 -6.38
CA LEU A 453 -10.30 -0.66 -6.25
C LEU A 453 -9.49 -1.55 -5.30
N ARG A 454 -10.11 -1.99 -4.20
CA ARG A 454 -9.49 -2.86 -3.19
C ARG A 454 -10.24 -4.18 -3.06
N ILE A 455 -9.55 -5.29 -3.28
CA ILE A 455 -10.09 -6.65 -3.20
C ILE A 455 -9.25 -7.46 -2.22
N VAL A 456 -9.87 -8.02 -1.19
CA VAL A 456 -9.15 -8.71 -0.10
C VAL A 456 -9.86 -9.99 0.29
N ASN A 457 -9.09 -11.07 0.55
CA ASN A 457 -9.59 -12.34 1.09
C ASN A 457 -10.80 -12.91 0.34
N SER A 458 -10.83 -12.74 -0.98
CA SER A 458 -12.02 -13.00 -1.79
C SER A 458 -11.76 -14.11 -2.79
N SER A 459 -12.68 -15.07 -2.90
CA SER A 459 -12.52 -16.21 -3.81
C SER A 459 -13.16 -15.98 -5.19
N GLY A 460 -12.77 -16.78 -6.17
CA GLY A 460 -13.27 -16.66 -7.55
C GLY A 460 -12.50 -15.66 -8.43
N THR A 461 -13.09 -15.33 -9.58
CA THR A 461 -12.47 -14.48 -10.61
C THR A 461 -13.07 -13.08 -10.64
N TYR A 462 -12.20 -12.08 -10.59
CA TYR A 462 -12.53 -10.66 -10.71
C TYR A 462 -11.98 -10.14 -12.04
N SER A 463 -12.86 -9.91 -13.02
CA SER A 463 -12.46 -9.50 -14.38
C SER A 463 -12.96 -8.11 -14.69
N PHE A 464 -12.08 -7.24 -15.19
CA PHE A 464 -12.39 -5.87 -15.55
C PHE A 464 -11.85 -5.52 -16.94
N ASP A 465 -12.78 -5.29 -17.87
CA ASP A 465 -12.44 -4.94 -19.27
C ASP A 465 -12.53 -3.43 -19.58
N ASN A 466 -13.26 -2.69 -18.72
CA ASN A 466 -13.50 -1.25 -18.87
C ASN A 466 -13.34 -0.58 -17.49
N LEU A 467 -12.10 -0.28 -17.12
CA LEU A 467 -11.74 0.28 -15.82
C LEU A 467 -10.95 1.58 -16.01
N SER A 468 -11.49 2.70 -15.51
CA SER A 468 -10.79 3.98 -15.49
C SER A 468 -10.59 4.44 -14.05
N ILE A 469 -9.33 4.57 -13.63
CA ILE A 469 -8.97 5.07 -12.29
C ILE A 469 -8.03 6.26 -12.44
N THR A 470 -8.36 7.37 -11.80
CA THR A 470 -7.59 8.62 -11.88
C THR A 470 -7.39 9.25 -10.51
N GLY A 471 -6.15 9.55 -10.10
CA GLY A 471 -5.90 10.30 -8.87
C GLY A 471 -6.24 9.54 -7.59
N ALA A 472 -5.86 8.26 -7.47
CA ALA A 472 -6.02 7.50 -6.23
C ALA A 472 -4.94 7.91 -5.22
N GLY A 473 -5.32 8.19 -3.96
CA GLY A 473 -4.38 8.55 -2.89
C GLY A 473 -3.62 7.37 -2.28
N GLY A 474 -4.03 6.13 -2.58
CA GLY A 474 -3.29 4.89 -2.35
C GLY A 474 -2.91 4.23 -3.67
N HIS A 475 -3.09 2.90 -3.76
CA HIS A 475 -2.94 2.17 -5.02
C HIS A 475 -4.18 2.37 -5.92
N ALA A 476 -4.03 2.35 -7.24
CA ALA A 476 -5.22 2.37 -8.09
C ALA A 476 -5.99 1.04 -8.02
N VAL A 477 -5.29 -0.09 -8.09
CA VAL A 477 -5.86 -1.43 -7.87
C VAL A 477 -5.01 -2.16 -6.82
N ALA A 478 -5.63 -2.62 -5.74
CA ALA A 478 -5.02 -3.43 -4.71
C ALA A 478 -5.75 -4.77 -4.56
N ALA A 479 -5.03 -5.88 -4.70
CA ALA A 479 -5.56 -7.22 -4.51
C ALA A 479 -4.71 -8.02 -3.52
N SER A 480 -5.34 -8.60 -2.49
CA SER A 480 -4.62 -9.39 -1.49
C SER A 480 -5.38 -10.67 -1.14
N ASN A 481 -4.71 -11.82 -1.25
CA ASN A 481 -5.31 -13.14 -1.02
C ASN A 481 -6.58 -13.36 -1.88
N VAL A 482 -6.44 -13.18 -3.19
CA VAL A 482 -7.50 -13.30 -4.19
C VAL A 482 -7.18 -14.46 -5.15
N ASP A 483 -8.17 -15.30 -5.45
CA ASP A 483 -7.98 -16.45 -6.33
C ASP A 483 -7.51 -16.05 -7.73
N GLN A 484 -8.11 -15.03 -8.35
CA GLN A 484 -7.71 -14.49 -9.65
C GLN A 484 -8.21 -13.05 -9.87
N LEU A 485 -7.28 -12.13 -10.17
CA LEU A 485 -7.57 -10.81 -10.73
C LEU A 485 -7.20 -10.76 -12.22
N THR A 486 -8.13 -10.31 -13.06
CA THR A 486 -7.94 -10.16 -14.51
C THR A 486 -8.25 -8.72 -14.95
N LEU A 487 -7.27 -8.05 -15.55
CA LEU A 487 -7.38 -6.70 -16.12
C LEU A 487 -7.04 -6.75 -17.60
N THR A 488 -8.05 -6.66 -18.46
CA THR A 488 -7.88 -6.91 -19.89
C THR A 488 -8.48 -5.81 -20.75
N GLY A 489 -7.96 -5.65 -21.97
CA GLY A 489 -8.57 -4.75 -22.96
C GLY A 489 -8.09 -3.30 -22.88
N GLY A 490 -7.97 -2.67 -24.05
CA GLY A 490 -7.40 -1.32 -24.20
C GLY A 490 -8.22 -0.17 -23.61
N ASN A 491 -9.32 -0.46 -22.91
CA ASN A 491 -10.12 0.53 -22.20
C ASN A 491 -9.78 0.60 -20.69
N VAL A 492 -8.84 -0.22 -20.22
CA VAL A 492 -8.28 -0.09 -18.87
C VAL A 492 -7.23 1.03 -18.88
N SER A 493 -7.50 2.07 -18.08
CA SER A 493 -6.67 3.28 -17.97
C SER A 493 -6.48 3.64 -16.50
N ILE A 494 -5.24 3.57 -16.03
CA ILE A 494 -4.88 3.93 -14.65
C ILE A 494 -3.89 5.09 -14.70
N THR A 495 -4.25 6.22 -14.10
CA THR A 495 -3.40 7.42 -14.12
C THR A 495 -3.30 8.12 -12.77
N ASN A 496 -2.09 8.57 -12.45
CA ASN A 496 -1.74 9.34 -11.26
C ASN A 496 -2.18 8.72 -9.91
N PRO A 497 -1.94 7.43 -9.63
CA PRO A 497 -1.98 6.96 -8.24
C PRO A 497 -0.87 7.65 -7.42
N ALA A 498 -1.05 7.75 -6.11
CA ALA A 498 -0.01 8.27 -5.20
C ALA A 498 0.97 7.17 -4.74
N GLN A 499 0.56 5.90 -4.86
CA GLN A 499 1.39 4.70 -4.72
C GLN A 499 1.38 3.95 -6.07
N ASP A 500 1.41 2.61 -6.06
CA ASP A 500 1.46 1.80 -7.29
C ASP A 500 0.15 1.85 -8.08
N ALA A 501 0.24 1.66 -9.40
CA ALA A 501 -0.94 1.49 -10.23
C ALA A 501 -1.64 0.16 -9.90
N ILE A 502 -0.88 -0.91 -9.70
CA ILE A 502 -1.41 -2.22 -9.37
C ILE A 502 -0.54 -2.84 -8.30
N ASN A 503 -1.11 -3.17 -7.15
CA ASN A 503 -0.45 -3.89 -6.07
C ASN A 503 -1.17 -5.24 -5.85
N VAL A 504 -0.41 -6.34 -5.92
CA VAL A 504 -0.93 -7.70 -5.78
C VAL A 504 -0.14 -8.47 -4.74
N VAL A 505 -0.81 -8.98 -3.71
CA VAL A 505 -0.21 -9.79 -2.65
C VAL A 505 -0.91 -11.16 -2.61
N ASP A 506 -0.15 -12.24 -2.65
CA ASP A 506 -0.65 -13.62 -2.53
C ASP A 506 -1.86 -13.93 -3.42
N SER A 507 -1.86 -13.42 -4.66
CA SER A 507 -2.99 -13.57 -5.59
C SER A 507 -2.51 -13.90 -6.99
N ASN A 508 -3.34 -14.60 -7.77
CA ASN A 508 -3.06 -14.76 -9.20
C ASN A 508 -3.47 -13.49 -9.97
N LEU A 509 -2.69 -13.14 -10.98
CA LEU A 509 -2.88 -11.91 -11.77
C LEU A 509 -2.76 -12.19 -13.27
N THR A 510 -3.66 -11.62 -14.05
CA THR A 510 -3.55 -11.56 -15.51
C THR A 510 -3.85 -10.16 -16.00
N ILE A 511 -2.88 -9.56 -16.69
CA ILE A 511 -2.98 -8.23 -17.27
C ILE A 511 -2.64 -8.31 -18.75
N GLU A 512 -3.52 -7.78 -19.62
CA GLU A 512 -3.28 -7.79 -21.07
C GLU A 512 -3.74 -6.50 -21.76
N GLY A 513 -2.81 -5.86 -22.49
CA GLY A 513 -3.15 -4.81 -23.46
C GLY A 513 -3.56 -3.48 -22.84
N ILE A 514 -3.05 -3.13 -21.67
CA ILE A 514 -3.44 -1.94 -20.89
C ILE A 514 -2.34 -0.88 -20.84
N THR A 515 -2.71 0.35 -20.51
CA THR A 515 -1.76 1.45 -20.23
C THR A 515 -1.96 1.97 -18.82
N ILE A 516 -0.86 2.09 -18.08
CA ILE A 516 -0.83 2.58 -16.70
C ILE A 516 0.26 3.65 -16.55
N SER A 517 0.13 4.56 -15.58
CA SER A 517 1.12 5.64 -15.35
C SER A 517 2.10 5.37 -14.22
N ASP A 518 1.97 4.28 -13.48
CA ASP A 518 2.86 3.96 -12.36
C ASP A 518 3.05 2.44 -12.19
N ALA A 519 3.77 2.05 -11.15
CA ALA A 519 4.31 0.71 -10.96
C ALA A 519 3.27 -0.43 -10.89
N ILE A 520 3.73 -1.64 -11.21
CA ILE A 520 3.08 -2.90 -10.82
C ILE A 520 3.92 -3.55 -9.72
N ASP A 521 3.35 -3.76 -8.55
CA ASP A 521 3.97 -4.47 -7.43
C ASP A 521 3.30 -5.84 -7.25
N VAL A 522 4.12 -6.90 -7.13
CA VAL A 522 3.69 -8.29 -6.99
C VAL A 522 4.47 -8.94 -5.85
N THR A 523 3.77 -9.28 -4.77
CA THR A 523 4.31 -10.03 -3.64
C THR A 523 3.66 -11.40 -3.53
N SER A 524 4.45 -12.47 -3.36
CA SER A 524 3.98 -13.83 -3.11
C SER A 524 4.63 -14.38 -1.84
N ARG A 525 3.88 -14.98 -0.91
CA ARG A 525 4.37 -15.46 0.39
C ARG A 525 4.15 -16.95 0.58
N ASP A 526 2.89 -17.38 0.60
CA ASP A 526 2.56 -18.68 1.21
C ASP A 526 2.11 -19.74 0.21
N GLN A 527 1.67 -19.35 -0.98
CA GLN A 527 1.09 -20.24 -1.98
C GLN A 527 1.72 -20.07 -3.36
N ASP A 528 1.63 -21.12 -4.17
CA ASP A 528 2.03 -21.05 -5.57
C ASP A 528 1.09 -20.10 -6.31
N ARG A 529 1.67 -19.07 -6.94
CA ARG A 529 0.93 -18.05 -7.68
C ARG A 529 1.42 -17.91 -9.09
N THR A 530 0.52 -17.48 -9.97
CA THR A 530 0.80 -17.18 -11.37
C THR A 530 0.46 -15.72 -11.66
N VAL A 531 1.42 -15.02 -12.24
CA VAL A 531 1.27 -13.64 -12.70
C VAL A 531 1.66 -13.57 -14.17
N SER A 532 0.76 -13.03 -14.99
CA SER A 532 0.96 -12.82 -16.42
C SER A 532 0.74 -11.35 -16.76
N ILE A 533 1.77 -10.70 -17.30
CA ILE A 533 1.77 -9.30 -17.73
C ILE A 533 2.10 -9.28 -19.22
N GLN A 534 1.15 -8.91 -20.06
CA GLN A 534 1.30 -8.96 -21.51
C GLN A 534 0.86 -7.68 -22.21
N ALA A 535 1.67 -7.20 -23.16
CA ALA A 535 1.33 -6.02 -23.96
C ALA A 535 0.98 -4.78 -23.10
N VAL A 536 1.67 -4.61 -21.97
CA VAL A 536 1.42 -3.51 -21.03
C VAL A 536 2.37 -2.36 -21.31
N THR A 537 1.84 -1.13 -21.27
CA THR A 537 2.65 0.09 -21.33
C THR A 537 2.62 0.81 -19.98
N ILE A 538 3.78 0.96 -19.34
CA ILE A 538 3.96 1.72 -18.09
C ILE A 538 4.59 3.07 -18.42
N GLY A 539 3.78 4.13 -18.31
CA GLY A 539 4.13 5.49 -18.68
C GLY A 539 4.76 6.29 -17.54
N ALA A 540 6.08 6.18 -17.40
CA ALA A 540 6.92 6.95 -16.48
C ALA A 540 6.54 6.77 -15.00
N ALA A 541 6.72 5.54 -14.48
CA ALA A 541 6.58 5.24 -13.07
C ALA A 541 7.51 6.12 -12.21
N SER A 542 7.02 6.51 -11.03
CA SER A 542 7.67 7.50 -10.17
C SER A 542 8.96 7.00 -9.53
N ASP A 543 9.11 5.68 -9.39
CA ASP A 543 10.32 4.99 -8.94
C ASP A 543 10.65 3.76 -9.83
N SER A 544 9.96 2.64 -9.61
CA SER A 544 10.21 1.37 -10.31
C SER A 544 9.03 0.99 -11.21
N GLY A 545 9.29 0.36 -12.36
CA GLY A 545 8.23 0.00 -13.31
C GLY A 545 7.46 -1.26 -12.87
N ILE A 546 8.17 -2.37 -12.70
CA ILE A 546 7.61 -3.61 -12.16
C ILE A 546 8.49 -4.06 -10.99
N VAL A 547 7.87 -4.28 -9.84
CA VAL A 547 8.49 -4.77 -8.62
C VAL A 547 7.91 -6.15 -8.31
N VAL A 548 8.79 -7.10 -7.99
CA VAL A 548 8.39 -8.46 -7.70
C VAL A 548 9.15 -8.97 -6.49
N THR A 549 8.42 -9.44 -5.49
CA THR A 549 8.97 -9.99 -4.26
C THR A 549 8.41 -11.37 -3.99
N GLY A 550 9.27 -12.38 -4.02
CA GLY A 550 8.97 -13.72 -3.53
C GLY A 550 9.40 -13.85 -2.08
N GLU A 551 8.47 -14.07 -1.17
CA GLU A 551 8.68 -14.33 0.24
C GLU A 551 8.14 -15.75 0.57
N GLY A 552 8.48 -16.27 1.75
CA GLY A 552 7.85 -17.49 2.27
C GLY A 552 8.06 -18.76 1.41
N THR A 553 7.06 -19.63 1.36
CA THR A 553 7.17 -21.00 0.82
C THR A 553 6.55 -21.20 -0.56
N GLY A 554 5.74 -20.26 -1.05
CA GLY A 554 5.04 -20.39 -2.34
C GLY A 554 5.94 -20.10 -3.54
N ARG A 555 5.81 -20.87 -4.63
CA ARG A 555 6.54 -20.62 -5.88
C ARG A 555 5.79 -19.61 -6.75
N LEU A 556 6.47 -18.54 -7.17
CA LEU A 556 5.89 -17.54 -8.07
C LEU A 556 6.25 -17.82 -9.53
N ASN A 557 5.26 -18.05 -10.37
CA ASN A 557 5.41 -18.17 -11.82
C ASN A 557 5.06 -16.85 -12.49
N LEU A 558 6.05 -16.11 -12.96
CA LEU A 558 5.90 -14.79 -13.55
C LEU A 558 6.25 -14.79 -15.04
N THR A 559 5.32 -14.29 -15.85
CA THR A 559 5.53 -14.06 -17.29
C THR A 559 5.30 -12.59 -17.62
N VAL A 560 6.31 -11.94 -18.21
CA VAL A 560 6.24 -10.56 -18.72
C VAL A 560 6.61 -10.56 -20.18
N VAL A 561 5.67 -10.18 -21.05
CA VAL A 561 5.83 -10.29 -22.51
C VAL A 561 5.32 -9.06 -23.23
N ASP A 562 5.98 -8.66 -24.33
CA ASP A 562 5.53 -7.58 -25.22
C ASP A 562 5.28 -6.24 -24.52
N SER A 563 5.94 -5.99 -23.39
CA SER A 563 5.66 -4.84 -22.53
C SER A 563 6.69 -3.73 -22.69
N THR A 564 6.23 -2.48 -22.59
CA THR A 564 7.08 -1.28 -22.63
C THR A 564 7.06 -0.60 -21.27
N ILE A 565 8.22 -0.43 -20.66
CA ILE A 565 8.37 0.05 -19.29
C ILE A 565 9.24 1.31 -19.28
N THR A 566 8.71 2.37 -18.70
CA THR A 566 9.45 3.61 -18.44
C THR A 566 9.28 3.95 -16.96
N ALA A 567 10.39 4.18 -16.26
CA ALA A 567 10.43 4.50 -14.83
C ALA A 567 11.58 5.47 -14.53
N THR A 568 11.63 6.03 -13.32
CA THR A 568 12.73 6.93 -12.93
C THR A 568 13.96 6.16 -12.46
N ARG A 569 13.81 5.12 -11.65
CA ARG A 569 14.89 4.35 -11.01
C ARG A 569 15.09 3.00 -11.71
N PHE A 570 14.24 2.01 -11.47
CA PHE A 570 14.37 0.66 -12.04
C PHE A 570 13.26 0.33 -13.05
N GLY A 571 13.59 -0.38 -14.13
CA GLY A 571 12.58 -0.87 -15.07
C GLY A 571 11.85 -2.07 -14.50
N PHE A 572 12.62 -3.08 -14.10
CA PHE A 572 12.15 -4.31 -13.49
C PHE A 572 13.06 -4.66 -12.31
N ASN A 573 12.50 -4.87 -11.13
CA ASN A 573 13.23 -5.21 -9.91
C ASN A 573 12.62 -6.45 -9.25
N LEU A 574 13.39 -7.53 -9.23
CA LEU A 574 12.99 -8.83 -8.72
C LEU A 574 13.83 -9.21 -7.49
N THR A 575 13.16 -9.61 -6.42
CA THR A 575 13.81 -10.08 -5.20
C THR A 575 13.17 -11.38 -4.74
N ASN A 576 13.96 -12.44 -4.59
CA ASN A 576 13.52 -13.66 -3.93
C ASN A 576 14.13 -13.74 -2.52
N LEU A 577 13.27 -13.74 -1.50
CA LEU A 577 13.56 -13.94 -0.09
C LEU A 577 13.07 -15.31 0.41
N GLY A 578 12.14 -15.93 -0.32
CA GLY A 578 11.41 -17.14 0.09
C GLY A 578 12.03 -18.44 -0.37
N THR A 579 11.75 -19.54 0.33
CA THR A 579 12.17 -20.90 -0.03
C THR A 579 11.40 -21.47 -1.23
N GLY A 580 10.26 -20.88 -1.62
CA GLY A 580 9.43 -21.34 -2.73
C GLY A 580 10.01 -21.08 -4.13
N GLY A 581 10.81 -20.03 -4.27
CA GLY A 581 11.48 -19.66 -5.52
C GLY A 581 10.60 -18.87 -6.50
N ILE A 582 11.23 -18.39 -7.57
CA ILE A 582 10.58 -17.59 -8.62
C ILE A 582 11.02 -18.11 -10.00
N ASP A 583 10.04 -18.39 -10.85
CA ASP A 583 10.23 -18.68 -12.27
C ASP A 583 9.84 -17.47 -13.11
N LEU A 584 10.81 -16.82 -13.74
CA LEU A 584 10.61 -15.70 -14.63
C LEU A 584 10.72 -16.10 -16.11
N THR A 585 9.75 -15.64 -16.90
CA THR A 585 9.85 -15.51 -18.36
C THR A 585 9.71 -14.04 -18.73
N PHE A 586 10.74 -13.46 -19.32
CA PHE A 586 10.80 -12.05 -19.70
C PHE A 586 11.16 -11.93 -21.19
N ASP A 587 10.15 -11.80 -22.06
CA ASP A 587 10.36 -11.88 -23.51
C ASP A 587 9.81 -10.67 -24.30
N ARG A 588 10.56 -10.19 -25.29
CA ARG A 588 10.16 -9.10 -26.21
C ARG A 588 9.79 -7.78 -25.51
N ASN A 589 10.40 -7.50 -24.35
CA ASN A 589 10.11 -6.30 -23.58
C ASN A 589 11.10 -5.17 -23.88
N GLN A 590 10.67 -3.94 -23.63
CA GLN A 590 11.48 -2.74 -23.81
C GLN A 590 11.46 -1.88 -22.56
N THR A 591 12.63 -1.59 -21.99
CA THR A 591 12.78 -0.59 -20.93
C THR A 591 13.50 0.64 -21.47
N THR A 592 13.04 1.84 -21.09
CA THR A 592 13.59 3.09 -21.66
C THR A 592 13.94 4.13 -20.60
N SER A 593 15.13 4.75 -20.75
CA SER A 593 15.55 6.00 -20.10
C SER A 593 15.55 6.00 -18.55
N LEU A 594 16.12 4.96 -17.96
CA LEU A 594 16.14 4.78 -16.50
C LEU A 594 17.36 5.46 -15.88
N THR A 595 17.29 5.91 -14.61
CA THR A 595 18.47 6.47 -13.91
C THR A 595 19.29 5.38 -13.22
N ALA A 596 18.68 4.29 -12.75
CA ALA A 596 19.38 3.13 -12.18
C ALA A 596 19.34 1.93 -13.14
N ASP A 597 19.31 0.70 -12.61
CA ASP A 597 19.42 -0.52 -13.41
C ASP A 597 18.15 -0.79 -14.23
N ALA A 598 18.32 -1.21 -15.49
CA ALA A 598 17.18 -1.46 -16.35
C ALA A 598 16.43 -2.75 -16.04
N PHE A 599 17.18 -3.79 -15.66
CA PHE A 599 16.67 -5.02 -15.09
C PHE A 599 17.56 -5.42 -13.93
N ARG A 600 16.93 -5.75 -12.80
CA ARG A 600 17.61 -6.21 -11.61
C ARG A 600 16.92 -7.43 -11.03
N ALA A 601 17.67 -8.49 -10.75
CA ALA A 601 17.18 -9.68 -10.08
C ALA A 601 18.15 -10.14 -8.99
N VAL A 602 17.63 -10.40 -7.80
CA VAL A 602 18.42 -10.82 -6.64
C VAL A 602 17.79 -12.02 -5.94
N ASN A 603 18.58 -13.04 -5.63
CA ASN A 603 18.11 -14.24 -4.93
C ASN A 603 18.66 -14.39 -3.50
N ARG A 604 18.13 -13.61 -2.57
CA ARG A 604 18.48 -13.62 -1.15
C ARG A 604 17.89 -14.80 -0.36
N SER A 605 17.44 -15.86 -1.05
CA SER A 605 16.90 -17.04 -0.39
C SER A 605 17.97 -18.09 -0.25
N ALA A 606 18.25 -18.60 0.95
CA ALA A 606 19.27 -19.66 1.12
C ALA A 606 18.93 -20.97 0.37
N THR A 607 17.66 -21.22 0.06
CA THR A 607 17.22 -22.48 -0.56
C THR A 607 16.25 -22.31 -1.74
N GLY A 608 15.61 -21.16 -1.86
CA GLY A 608 14.68 -20.88 -2.94
C GLY A 608 15.42 -20.64 -4.24
N GLU A 609 14.98 -21.28 -5.30
CA GLU A 609 15.58 -21.13 -6.62
C GLU A 609 15.00 -19.92 -7.36
N LEU A 610 15.87 -19.13 -7.98
CA LEU A 610 15.48 -18.10 -8.92
C LEU A 610 15.82 -18.55 -10.35
N ILE A 611 14.82 -18.86 -11.17
CA ILE A 611 15.00 -19.27 -12.57
C ILE A 611 14.61 -18.13 -13.49
N ILE A 612 15.54 -17.71 -14.34
CA ILE A 612 15.38 -16.56 -15.23
C ILE A 612 15.50 -17.00 -16.68
N GLY A 613 14.45 -16.73 -17.47
CA GLY A 613 14.49 -16.77 -18.93
C GLY A 613 14.24 -15.38 -19.51
N MET A 614 15.20 -14.86 -20.28
CA MET A 614 15.13 -13.51 -20.87
C MET A 614 15.46 -13.53 -22.37
N ASN A 615 14.50 -13.24 -23.24
CA ASN A 615 14.75 -13.26 -24.68
C ASN A 615 14.21 -12.03 -25.44
N ASP A 616 14.91 -11.60 -26.49
CA ASP A 616 14.47 -10.52 -27.40
C ASP A 616 14.17 -9.17 -26.70
N ASN A 617 14.86 -8.85 -25.59
CA ASN A 617 14.59 -7.64 -24.82
C ASN A 617 15.54 -6.49 -25.17
N THR A 618 15.05 -5.26 -25.02
CA THR A 618 15.86 -4.04 -25.12
C THR A 618 15.86 -3.33 -23.77
N PHE A 619 17.05 -3.13 -23.20
CA PHE A 619 17.26 -2.42 -21.94
C PHE A 619 18.02 -1.11 -22.18
N ALA A 620 17.51 0.00 -21.64
CA ALA A 620 18.19 1.29 -21.71
C ALA A 620 18.30 1.97 -20.35
N ALA A 621 19.53 2.28 -19.93
CA ALA A 621 19.85 2.94 -18.66
C ALA A 621 20.81 4.12 -18.85
N THR A 622 20.55 5.23 -18.16
CA THR A 622 21.33 6.48 -18.32
C THR A 622 22.53 6.51 -17.37
N ASN A 623 22.33 6.20 -16.09
CA ASN A 623 23.40 6.19 -15.08
C ASN A 623 23.64 4.79 -14.46
N GLY A 624 22.65 3.90 -14.44
CA GLY A 624 22.80 2.51 -13.97
C GLY A 624 23.27 1.53 -15.03
N ARG A 625 23.21 0.24 -14.68
CA ARG A 625 23.55 -0.89 -15.55
C ARG A 625 22.33 -1.32 -16.38
N GLY A 626 22.56 -2.10 -17.44
CA GLY A 626 21.48 -2.66 -18.25
C GLY A 626 20.79 -3.82 -17.54
N ILE A 627 21.57 -4.86 -17.23
CA ILE A 627 21.05 -6.09 -16.60
C ILE A 627 21.96 -6.40 -15.42
N VAL A 628 21.36 -6.64 -14.26
CA VAL A 628 22.05 -7.09 -13.05
C VAL A 628 21.32 -8.31 -12.50
N ILE A 629 22.03 -9.43 -12.45
CA ILE A 629 21.58 -10.66 -11.78
C ILE A 629 22.65 -11.02 -10.76
N ASP A 630 22.27 -11.12 -9.49
CA ASP A 630 23.20 -11.38 -8.39
C ASP A 630 22.57 -12.36 -7.38
N PRO A 631 23.30 -13.35 -6.83
CA PRO A 631 22.82 -14.20 -5.74
C PRO A 631 22.42 -13.37 -4.53
N GLY A 632 22.98 -12.19 -4.33
CA GLY A 632 22.77 -11.43 -3.11
C GLY A 632 24.05 -11.40 -2.30
N GLY A 633 24.43 -10.17 -2.00
CA GLY A 633 25.61 -9.66 -1.33
C GLY A 633 25.41 -8.14 -1.24
N ALA A 634 26.18 -7.41 -0.43
CA ALA A 634 25.83 -6.00 -0.20
C ALA A 634 25.82 -5.20 -1.53
N ASN A 635 24.66 -4.65 -1.89
CA ASN A 635 24.53 -3.85 -3.09
C ASN A 635 25.10 -2.46 -2.85
N LEU A 636 25.92 -2.00 -3.79
CA LEU A 636 26.21 -0.58 -3.88
C LEU A 636 24.99 0.12 -4.46
N GLY A 637 24.42 1.04 -3.68
CA GLY A 637 23.43 1.98 -4.16
C GLY A 637 24.10 3.20 -4.79
N LEU A 638 23.59 4.38 -4.47
CA LEU A 638 24.20 5.64 -4.90
C LEU A 638 25.61 5.78 -4.28
N ALA A 639 26.63 6.01 -5.12
CA ALA A 639 27.99 6.27 -4.65
C ALA A 639 28.67 7.37 -5.46
N PHE A 640 29.23 8.37 -4.77
CA PHE A 640 29.83 9.55 -5.39
C PHE A 640 31.02 10.06 -4.56
N THR A 641 31.84 10.91 -5.17
CA THR A 641 32.92 11.61 -4.46
C THR A 641 32.33 12.81 -3.74
N GLY A 642 32.51 12.85 -2.41
CA GLY A 642 32.15 13.96 -1.53
C GLY A 642 33.15 15.11 -1.63
N SER A 643 33.53 15.68 -0.49
CA SER A 643 34.54 16.75 -0.47
C SER A 643 35.94 16.22 -0.76
N THR A 644 36.78 17.10 -1.29
CA THR A 644 38.15 16.81 -1.71
C THR A 644 39.16 17.74 -1.05
N TYR A 645 40.45 17.42 -1.17
CA TYR A 645 41.53 18.34 -0.75
C TYR A 645 41.42 19.76 -1.35
N ASP A 646 40.87 19.90 -2.57
CA ASP A 646 40.71 21.23 -3.19
C ASP A 646 39.51 22.00 -2.60
N ASP A 647 38.60 21.31 -1.90
CA ASP A 647 37.48 21.87 -1.17
C ASP A 647 37.87 22.36 0.24
N ALA A 648 38.71 21.60 0.94
CA ALA A 648 39.29 21.92 2.25
C ALA A 648 40.73 21.39 2.32
N THR A 649 41.68 22.21 2.77
CA THR A 649 43.12 21.85 2.74
C THR A 649 43.63 21.31 4.07
N SER A 650 42.74 20.91 4.96
CA SER A 650 43.07 20.38 6.30
C SER A 650 43.79 19.05 6.18
N ILE A 651 44.76 18.84 7.07
CA ILE A 651 45.54 17.61 7.18
C ILE A 651 45.59 17.26 8.68
N PRO A 652 44.88 16.23 9.12
CA PRO A 652 43.93 15.40 8.34
C PRO A 652 42.59 16.10 8.03
N PRO A 653 41.76 15.55 7.12
CA PRO A 653 40.37 15.99 6.94
C PRO A 653 39.43 15.57 8.06
N ASP A 654 39.66 14.43 8.72
CA ASP A 654 38.80 13.84 9.76
C ASP A 654 37.31 13.85 9.42
N THR A 655 36.86 12.78 8.77
CA THR A 655 35.55 12.76 8.11
C THR A 655 34.46 12.16 8.97
N MET A 656 33.37 12.93 9.13
CA MET A 656 32.11 12.43 9.65
C MET A 656 30.97 12.67 8.66
N GLY A 657 29.90 11.89 8.82
CA GLY A 657 28.73 12.01 7.98
C GLY A 657 27.48 11.41 8.62
N GLY A 658 26.33 11.93 8.21
CA GLY A 658 25.03 11.47 8.64
C GLY A 658 24.02 11.51 7.50
N VAL A 659 22.97 10.70 7.63
CA VAL A 659 21.91 10.60 6.62
C VAL A 659 20.56 10.82 7.29
N GLY A 660 19.74 11.66 6.66
CA GLY A 660 18.36 11.93 7.02
C GLY A 660 17.39 11.39 5.96
N PRO A 661 16.11 11.77 6.02
CA PRO A 661 15.09 11.25 5.11
C PRO A 661 15.33 11.63 3.64
N SER A 662 15.96 12.78 3.36
CA SER A 662 16.14 13.29 1.99
C SER A 662 17.53 13.89 1.72
N HIS A 663 18.38 13.95 2.74
CA HIS A 663 19.67 14.64 2.68
C HIS A 663 20.77 13.78 3.29
N ILE A 664 21.98 13.94 2.74
CA ILE A 664 23.23 13.42 3.30
C ILE A 664 24.03 14.64 3.73
N VAL A 665 24.56 14.64 4.96
CA VAL A 665 25.43 15.69 5.45
C VAL A 665 26.81 15.11 5.67
N GLU A 666 27.81 15.76 5.09
CA GLU A 666 29.23 15.51 5.33
C GLU A 666 29.77 16.68 6.14
N LEU A 667 30.47 16.38 7.22
CA LEU A 667 31.10 17.36 8.09
C LEU A 667 32.51 16.89 8.41
N LEU A 668 33.50 17.69 8.02
CA LEU A 668 34.92 17.38 8.16
C LEU A 668 35.71 18.66 8.44
N ASN A 669 36.97 18.54 8.84
CA ASN A 669 37.84 19.68 9.13
C ASN A 669 37.89 20.65 7.94
N GLY A 670 37.26 21.82 8.12
CA GLY A 670 37.21 22.89 7.13
C GLY A 670 36.01 22.85 6.16
N ARG A 671 35.09 21.88 6.24
CA ARG A 671 33.94 21.80 5.32
C ARG A 671 32.66 21.26 5.96
N PHE A 672 31.55 21.95 5.66
CA PHE A 672 30.18 21.46 5.82
C PHE A 672 29.54 21.35 4.43
N ALA A 673 29.05 20.17 4.07
CA ALA A 673 28.40 19.94 2.78
C ALA A 673 27.09 19.15 2.93
N VAL A 674 26.08 19.53 2.14
CA VAL A 674 24.79 18.83 2.08
C VAL A 674 24.57 18.34 0.65
N TYR A 675 24.21 17.07 0.52
CA TYR A 675 23.92 16.42 -0.75
C TYR A 675 22.46 15.97 -0.80
N ASN A 676 21.92 15.97 -2.00
CA ASN A 676 20.63 15.34 -2.29
C ASN A 676 20.81 13.83 -2.20
N LYS A 677 20.02 13.17 -1.34
CA LYS A 677 20.14 11.72 -1.10
C LYS A 677 19.74 10.87 -2.31
N LEU A 678 18.85 11.37 -3.16
CA LEU A 678 18.37 10.63 -4.33
C LEU A 678 19.34 10.75 -5.52
N THR A 679 19.95 11.92 -5.72
CA THR A 679 20.77 12.19 -6.91
C THR A 679 22.28 12.23 -6.65
N GLY A 680 22.71 12.45 -5.41
CA GLY A 680 24.10 12.70 -5.04
C GLY A 680 24.59 14.11 -5.34
N ASP A 681 23.72 14.99 -5.83
CA ASP A 681 24.09 16.37 -6.15
C ASP A 681 24.37 17.16 -4.87
N ARG A 682 25.48 17.92 -4.87
CA ARG A 682 25.81 18.84 -3.79
C ARG A 682 24.85 20.05 -3.82
N LEU A 683 24.02 20.16 -2.80
CA LEU A 683 23.02 21.22 -2.65
C LEU A 683 23.60 22.46 -1.98
N LEU A 684 24.47 22.25 -1.00
CA LEU A 684 25.05 23.30 -0.17
C LEU A 684 26.50 22.92 0.19
N ALA A 685 27.37 23.92 0.25
CA ALA A 685 28.72 23.78 0.78
C ALA A 685 29.13 25.09 1.47
N LYS A 686 29.76 24.99 2.64
CA LYS A 686 30.32 26.10 3.44
C LYS A 686 31.67 25.67 4.01
N THR A 687 32.50 26.62 4.43
CA THR A 687 33.57 26.26 5.37
C THR A 687 32.97 25.85 6.72
N LEU A 688 33.73 25.11 7.54
CA LEU A 688 33.26 24.70 8.86
C LEU A 688 32.94 25.91 9.75
N ASP A 689 33.79 26.94 9.76
CA ASP A 689 33.55 28.18 10.51
C ASP A 689 32.31 28.95 10.01
N GLU A 690 32.11 29.02 8.69
CA GLU A 690 30.94 29.66 8.10
C GLU A 690 29.64 28.96 8.54
N PHE A 691 29.65 27.63 8.66
CA PHE A 691 28.52 26.87 9.19
C PHE A 691 28.17 27.31 10.61
N TRP A 692 29.16 27.35 11.51
CA TRP A 692 28.95 27.76 12.91
C TRP A 692 28.45 29.20 13.03
N ILE A 693 29.07 30.12 12.26
CA ILE A 693 28.68 31.55 12.23
C ILE A 693 27.23 31.70 11.79
N ASP A 694 26.82 30.99 10.73
CA ASP A 694 25.45 31.03 10.23
C ASP A 694 24.44 30.41 11.22
N ALA A 695 24.87 29.42 12.01
CA ALA A 695 24.07 28.82 13.09
C ALA A 695 24.00 29.73 14.35
N GLY A 696 24.70 30.87 14.36
CA GLY A 696 24.59 31.90 15.39
C GLY A 696 25.71 31.92 16.43
N GLN A 697 26.79 31.15 16.25
CA GLN A 697 27.97 31.17 17.13
C GLN A 697 29.24 31.39 16.34
N THR A 698 30.18 32.15 16.89
CA THR A 698 31.52 32.32 16.28
C THR A 698 32.52 31.44 17.03
N PRO A 699 33.14 30.45 16.36
CA PRO A 699 34.24 29.68 16.91
C PRO A 699 35.38 30.60 17.38
N GLN A 700 36.09 30.17 18.41
CA GLN A 700 37.35 30.78 18.81
C GLN A 700 38.46 30.32 17.84
N ASP A 701 39.09 31.28 17.16
CA ASP A 701 40.04 31.06 16.04
C ASP A 701 39.46 30.25 14.86
N SER A 702 39.34 28.93 15.00
CA SER A 702 38.71 28.03 14.03
C SER A 702 38.11 26.81 14.72
N ALA A 703 37.05 26.25 14.13
CA ALA A 703 36.46 24.99 14.57
C ALA A 703 37.19 23.78 13.93
N PHE A 704 37.29 22.68 14.68
CA PHE A 704 37.88 21.41 14.25
C PHE A 704 37.21 20.21 14.94
N ASP A 705 37.60 19.00 14.52
CA ASP A 705 37.12 17.69 15.02
C ASP A 705 35.61 17.46 14.90
N PRO A 706 34.98 17.80 13.77
CA PRO A 706 33.54 17.83 13.74
C PRO A 706 32.88 16.43 13.81
N ARG A 707 31.76 16.35 14.53
CA ARG A 707 30.85 15.19 14.55
C ARG A 707 29.46 15.59 14.06
N ILE A 708 28.73 14.63 13.47
CA ILE A 708 27.34 14.87 13.08
C ILE A 708 26.48 13.60 13.18
N LEU A 709 25.27 13.75 13.71
CA LEU A 709 24.27 12.69 13.83
C LEU A 709 22.88 13.21 13.40
N TYR A 710 22.08 12.31 12.84
CA TYR A 710 20.65 12.54 12.62
C TYR A 710 19.84 11.71 13.62
N ASP A 711 18.93 12.37 14.34
CA ASP A 711 18.00 11.74 15.26
C ASP A 711 16.61 11.60 14.60
N PRO A 712 16.21 10.38 14.19
CA PRO A 712 14.92 10.16 13.55
C PRO A 712 13.73 10.39 14.49
N ALA A 713 13.91 10.23 15.82
CA ALA A 713 12.83 10.38 16.78
C ALA A 713 12.39 11.85 16.92
N THR A 714 13.35 12.78 16.82
CA THR A 714 13.07 14.23 16.88
C THR A 714 13.02 14.89 15.50
N GLY A 715 13.48 14.20 14.46
CA GLY A 715 13.61 14.75 13.11
C GLY A 715 14.61 15.91 13.09
N ARG A 716 15.73 15.77 13.81
CA ARG A 716 16.76 16.81 13.98
C ARG A 716 18.14 16.28 13.68
N TRP A 717 19.00 17.18 13.23
CA TRP A 717 20.43 16.95 13.11
C TRP A 717 21.14 17.59 14.29
N PHE A 718 22.13 16.90 14.84
CA PHE A 718 23.04 17.41 15.86
C PHE A 718 24.45 17.41 15.31
N ALA A 719 25.08 18.59 15.27
CA ALA A 719 26.46 18.75 14.84
C ALA A 719 27.30 19.22 16.02
N ALA A 720 28.52 18.70 16.16
CA ALA A 720 29.46 19.09 17.20
C ALA A 720 30.84 19.38 16.61
N SER A 721 31.62 20.18 17.33
CA SER A 721 33.04 20.46 17.07
C SER A 721 33.64 21.01 18.36
N VAL A 722 34.96 21.17 18.38
CA VAL A 722 35.68 22.02 19.33
C VAL A 722 36.30 23.22 18.61
N ASP A 723 36.82 24.19 19.35
CA ASP A 723 37.51 25.37 18.79
C ASP A 723 38.90 25.60 19.40
N ASP A 724 39.73 26.46 18.80
CA ASP A 724 41.07 26.92 19.27
C ASP A 724 41.96 25.87 19.99
N SER A 725 42.75 25.09 19.25
CA SER A 725 43.62 24.04 19.80
C SER A 725 44.70 24.57 20.77
N ASP A 726 45.15 23.73 21.72
CA ASP A 726 46.22 24.00 22.69
C ASP A 726 45.96 25.13 23.73
N VAL A 727 44.76 25.70 23.77
CA VAL A 727 44.33 26.77 24.70
C VAL A 727 42.93 26.50 25.24
N PRO A 728 42.46 27.19 26.31
CA PRO A 728 41.10 27.00 26.79
C PRO A 728 40.09 27.25 25.67
N ASN A 729 39.22 26.27 25.46
CA ASN A 729 38.33 26.21 24.32
C ASN A 729 36.91 25.79 24.68
N ASN A 730 36.08 25.55 23.67
CA ASN A 730 34.65 25.32 23.85
C ASN A 730 34.20 24.06 23.12
N PHE A 731 33.23 23.38 23.71
CA PHE A 731 32.32 22.52 22.96
C PHE A 731 31.37 23.39 22.13
N LEU A 732 31.32 23.12 20.83
CA LEU A 732 30.34 23.67 19.91
C LEU A 732 29.25 22.61 19.66
N LEU A 733 27.98 23.00 19.78
CA LEU A 733 26.85 22.13 19.48
C LEU A 733 25.80 22.89 18.67
N ALA A 734 25.40 22.37 17.51
CA ALA A 734 24.30 22.90 16.72
C ALA A 734 23.18 21.88 16.58
N VAL A 735 21.94 22.38 16.63
CA VAL A 735 20.71 21.62 16.34
C VAL A 735 20.02 22.25 15.13
N SER A 736 19.58 21.43 14.17
CA SER A 736 18.86 21.92 13.01
C SER A 736 17.44 22.39 13.36
N ASP A 737 16.82 23.19 12.50
CA ASP A 737 15.42 23.60 12.69
C ASP A 737 14.43 22.45 12.41
N GLY A 738 14.85 21.45 11.63
CA GLY A 738 14.07 20.29 11.24
C GLY A 738 14.90 19.24 10.51
N SER A 739 14.24 18.36 9.74
CA SER A 739 14.89 17.27 9.01
C SER A 739 15.65 17.72 7.76
N ASP A 740 15.38 18.93 7.27
CA ASP A 740 16.12 19.57 6.18
C ASP A 740 17.31 20.37 6.77
N PRO A 741 18.56 19.89 6.62
CA PRO A 741 19.74 20.57 7.17
C PRO A 741 20.09 21.87 6.43
N THR A 742 19.37 22.22 5.36
CA THR A 742 19.51 23.51 4.65
C THR A 742 18.59 24.61 5.19
N ALA A 743 17.60 24.25 6.02
CA ALA A 743 16.55 25.16 6.47
C ALA A 743 16.97 26.13 7.58
N GLY A 744 18.03 25.81 8.32
CA GLY A 744 18.53 26.62 9.45
C GLY A 744 19.02 25.77 10.62
N TRP A 745 19.86 26.37 11.46
CA TRP A 745 20.47 25.76 12.64
C TRP A 745 20.55 26.76 13.78
N THR A 746 20.50 26.26 15.02
CA THR A 746 20.79 27.02 16.23
C THR A 746 21.99 26.41 16.93
N ALA A 747 23.07 27.16 17.07
CA ALA A 747 24.30 26.74 17.73
C ALA A 747 24.46 27.30 19.15
N PHE A 748 25.18 26.53 19.96
CA PHE A 748 25.62 26.85 21.31
C PHE A 748 27.12 26.70 21.41
N LYS A 749 27.70 27.52 22.28
CA LYS A 749 29.10 27.46 22.65
C LYS A 749 29.16 27.27 24.17
N ILE A 750 29.72 26.16 24.61
CA ILE A 750 29.82 25.76 26.00
C ILE A 750 31.30 25.63 26.37
N ASP A 751 31.70 26.29 27.45
CA ASP A 751 33.04 26.19 28.01
C ASP A 751 33.41 24.72 28.28
N SER A 752 34.56 24.25 27.77
CA SER A 752 34.93 22.82 27.83
C SER A 752 35.63 22.43 29.14
N ASP A 753 36.20 23.43 29.83
CA ASP A 753 36.93 23.26 31.07
C ASP A 753 36.79 24.50 31.99
N SER A 754 36.16 24.32 33.14
CA SER A 754 35.80 25.42 34.03
C SER A 754 36.97 26.04 34.79
N ASP A 755 38.16 25.42 34.78
CA ASP A 755 39.37 25.93 35.42
C ASP A 755 40.46 26.42 34.44
N ASP A 756 40.20 26.37 33.13
CA ASP A 756 41.07 26.82 32.04
C ASP A 756 42.48 26.16 32.07
N LEU A 757 42.59 24.90 32.47
CA LEU A 757 43.85 24.14 32.52
C LEU A 757 44.01 23.13 31.39
N HIS A 758 42.92 22.77 30.73
CA HIS A 758 42.85 21.81 29.65
C HIS A 758 42.10 22.37 28.43
N TRP A 759 42.20 21.66 27.32
CA TRP A 759 41.44 21.94 26.11
C TRP A 759 40.82 20.66 25.60
N ALA A 760 39.64 20.76 24.99
CA ALA A 760 38.95 19.63 24.39
C ALA A 760 39.56 19.28 23.04
N ASP A 761 39.95 18.02 22.88
CA ASP A 761 40.52 17.42 21.69
C ASP A 761 39.89 16.05 21.44
N PHE A 762 39.76 15.64 20.18
CA PHE A 762 39.13 14.40 19.79
C PHE A 762 37.70 14.26 20.36
N ASP A 763 36.80 15.20 20.05
CA ASP A 763 35.44 15.14 20.57
C ASP A 763 34.63 13.97 19.98
N ALA A 764 33.73 13.46 20.80
CA ALA A 764 32.80 12.38 20.48
C ALA A 764 31.38 12.86 20.73
N LEU A 765 30.45 12.41 19.88
CA LEU A 765 29.04 12.79 19.93
C LEU A 765 28.19 11.51 20.03
N GLY A 766 27.37 11.42 21.07
CA GLY A 766 26.34 10.39 21.22
C GLY A 766 24.99 10.99 21.60
N ILE A 767 23.94 10.19 21.43
CA ILE A 767 22.56 10.60 21.70
C ILE A 767 21.77 9.38 22.18
N ASP A 768 20.79 9.62 23.06
CA ASP A 768 19.80 8.63 23.48
C ASP A 768 18.40 9.27 23.55
N GLY A 769 17.39 8.54 24.04
CA GLY A 769 16.06 9.11 24.25
C GLY A 769 16.00 10.30 25.24
N ASN A 770 17.03 10.56 26.05
CA ASN A 770 17.03 11.56 27.11
C ASN A 770 17.82 12.84 26.79
N ALA A 771 18.99 12.72 26.15
CA ALA A 771 19.98 13.78 26.03
C ALA A 771 20.88 13.65 24.79
N VAL A 772 21.68 14.68 24.59
CA VAL A 772 22.83 14.73 23.68
C VAL A 772 24.08 14.81 24.53
N TYR A 773 25.09 14.03 24.18
CA TYR A 773 26.31 13.86 24.96
C TYR A 773 27.52 14.22 24.11
N LEU A 774 28.42 15.01 24.69
CA LEU A 774 29.76 15.25 24.14
C LEU A 774 30.79 14.73 25.13
N ALA A 775 31.84 14.08 24.62
CA ALA A 775 33.02 13.74 25.41
C ALA A 775 34.26 14.20 24.66
N ALA A 776 35.32 14.54 25.38
CA ALA A 776 36.60 14.85 24.77
C ALA A 776 37.75 14.33 25.61
N ASN A 777 38.87 14.09 24.94
CA ASN A 777 40.15 14.07 25.62
C ASN A 777 40.46 15.50 26.06
N MET A 778 40.94 15.65 27.30
CA MET A 778 41.29 16.95 27.87
C MET A 778 42.80 17.01 28.13
N PRO A 779 43.65 17.12 27.09
CA PRO A 779 45.08 17.38 27.28
C PRO A 779 45.34 18.73 27.95
N PRO A 780 46.45 18.88 28.70
CA PRO A 780 46.83 20.17 29.29
C PRO A 780 47.09 21.22 28.21
N ILE A 781 46.64 22.46 28.44
CA ILE A 781 46.98 23.58 27.55
C ILE A 781 48.49 23.84 27.52
N GLN A 782 48.97 24.51 26.47
CA GLN A 782 50.40 24.76 26.25
C GLN A 782 51.11 25.43 27.46
N PHE A 783 50.40 26.25 28.23
CA PHE A 783 50.92 26.98 29.39
C PHE A 783 50.39 26.48 30.74
N ALA A 784 49.88 25.25 30.79
CA ALA A 784 49.42 24.63 32.03
C ALA A 784 50.57 24.48 33.06
N PRO A 785 50.26 24.47 34.37
CA PRO A 785 51.26 24.18 35.39
C PRO A 785 52.03 22.89 35.10
N PRO A 786 53.36 22.85 35.30
CA PRO A 786 54.14 21.63 35.08
C PRO A 786 53.61 20.46 35.91
N GLY A 787 53.29 19.35 35.24
CA GLY A 787 52.76 18.14 35.86
C GLY A 787 51.23 18.01 35.85
N THR A 788 50.51 18.94 35.21
CA THR A 788 49.10 18.72 34.83
C THR A 788 49.02 17.49 33.92
N ALA A 789 48.16 16.54 34.27
CA ALA A 789 47.92 15.32 33.51
C ALA A 789 46.74 15.51 32.55
N SER A 790 46.66 14.71 31.48
CA SER A 790 45.46 14.67 30.63
C SER A 790 44.26 14.11 31.40
N GLU A 791 43.08 14.58 31.04
CA GLU A 791 41.82 14.22 31.67
C GLU A 791 40.75 13.89 30.62
N ILE A 792 39.53 13.62 31.09
CA ILE A 792 38.35 13.39 30.26
C ILE A 792 37.22 14.23 30.84
N SER A 793 36.47 14.89 29.95
CA SER A 793 35.24 15.60 30.29
C SER A 793 34.07 15.01 29.51
N VAL A 794 32.89 14.98 30.14
CA VAL A 794 31.62 14.54 29.53
C VAL A 794 30.55 15.59 29.78
N LEU A 795 30.06 16.20 28.71
CA LEU A 795 28.94 17.13 28.71
C LEU A 795 27.64 16.38 28.39
N SER A 796 26.59 16.61 29.17
CA SER A 796 25.27 16.05 28.93
C SER A 796 24.23 17.16 28.85
N ILE A 797 23.42 17.16 27.80
CA ILE A 797 22.43 18.21 27.54
C ILE A 797 21.06 17.56 27.33
N PRO A 798 20.06 17.85 28.18
CA PRO A 798 18.73 17.28 28.01
C PRO A 798 18.17 17.54 26.61
N LYS A 799 17.74 16.49 25.92
CA LYS A 799 17.28 16.57 24.52
C LYS A 799 16.04 17.45 24.40
N ALA A 800 15.20 17.46 25.43
CA ALA A 800 14.04 18.34 25.55
C ALA A 800 14.38 19.84 25.49
N ASP A 801 15.55 20.25 25.96
CA ASP A 801 15.99 21.66 25.88
C ASP A 801 16.40 22.02 24.44
N LEU A 802 17.05 21.10 23.73
CA LEU A 802 17.54 21.31 22.35
C LEU A 802 16.42 21.31 21.31
N ILE A 803 15.32 20.58 21.54
CA ILE A 803 14.18 20.50 20.62
C ILE A 803 13.02 21.43 21.00
N ALA A 804 13.20 22.25 22.04
CA ALA A 804 12.20 23.24 22.43
C ALA A 804 11.93 24.25 21.29
N PRO A 805 10.77 24.93 21.26
CA PRO A 805 10.48 25.96 20.26
C PRO A 805 11.54 27.07 20.18
N VAL A 806 12.27 27.28 21.27
CA VAL A 806 13.52 28.04 21.30
C VAL A 806 14.56 27.13 21.94
N PRO A 807 15.47 26.52 21.15
CA PRO A 807 16.51 25.65 21.67
C PRO A 807 17.34 26.32 22.77
N THR A 808 17.73 25.57 23.79
CA THR A 808 18.58 26.05 24.89
C THR A 808 19.50 24.95 25.43
N VAL A 809 20.50 25.35 26.23
CA VAL A 809 21.41 24.46 26.97
C VAL A 809 21.41 24.78 28.46
N ALA A 810 20.32 25.40 28.96
CA ALA A 810 20.24 25.89 30.33
C ALA A 810 20.36 24.79 31.40
N ASN A 811 19.97 23.55 31.06
CA ASN A 811 20.11 22.40 31.94
C ASN A 811 21.28 21.46 31.56
N ALA A 812 22.24 21.95 30.77
CA ALA A 812 23.45 21.21 30.48
C ALA A 812 24.29 20.95 31.75
N THR A 813 24.92 19.78 31.83
CA THR A 813 25.78 19.39 32.94
C THR A 813 27.13 18.92 32.39
N LEU A 814 28.21 19.60 32.78
CA LEU A 814 29.58 19.23 32.44
C LEU A 814 30.18 18.44 33.62
N ASN A 815 30.63 17.21 33.35
CA ASN A 815 31.33 16.36 34.30
C ASN A 815 32.82 16.32 33.92
N GLU A 816 33.64 16.96 34.74
CA GLU A 816 35.08 17.20 34.49
C GLU A 816 35.95 16.31 35.38
N HIS A 817 37.25 16.25 35.09
CA HIS A 817 38.26 15.54 35.89
C HIS A 817 37.98 14.03 36.07
N LEU A 818 37.46 13.36 35.04
CA LEU A 818 36.98 11.99 35.13
C LEU A 818 38.08 10.91 35.04
N SER A 819 39.31 11.26 34.65
CA SER A 819 40.42 10.30 34.51
C SER A 819 40.76 9.59 35.84
N GLY A 820 40.59 10.27 36.98
CA GLY A 820 40.75 9.68 38.31
C GLY A 820 39.76 8.54 38.63
N GLN A 821 38.69 8.40 37.83
CA GLN A 821 37.73 7.29 37.89
C GLN A 821 38.11 6.10 36.99
N GLY A 822 39.22 6.19 36.27
CA GLY A 822 39.71 5.14 35.37
C GLY A 822 38.83 4.91 34.14
N ILE A 823 38.13 5.96 33.68
CA ILE A 823 37.11 5.92 32.61
C ILE A 823 37.65 5.47 31.23
N GLY A 824 38.96 5.54 31.02
CA GLY A 824 39.62 5.17 29.76
C GLY A 824 40.07 6.38 28.95
N PHE A 825 40.48 6.13 27.71
CA PHE A 825 40.93 7.13 26.74
C PHE A 825 40.04 7.11 25.50
N ALA A 826 39.85 8.27 24.84
CA ALA A 826 38.96 8.44 23.68
C ALA A 826 37.54 7.92 23.96
N VAL A 827 36.92 8.45 25.01
CA VAL A 827 35.57 8.02 25.46
C VAL A 827 34.52 8.35 24.41
N GLN A 828 33.76 7.34 24.00
CA GLN A 828 32.63 7.46 23.08
C GLN A 828 31.32 7.36 23.86
N PRO A 829 30.51 8.42 23.94
CA PRO A 829 29.09 8.30 24.25
C PRO A 829 28.43 7.47 23.16
N VAL A 830 27.54 6.56 23.55
CA VAL A 830 26.94 5.62 22.61
C VAL A 830 25.86 6.34 21.80
N VAL A 831 25.67 5.88 20.57
CA VAL A 831 24.56 6.32 19.73
C VAL A 831 23.44 5.30 19.90
N ASP A 832 22.45 5.67 20.70
CA ASP A 832 21.18 4.98 20.86
C ASP A 832 20.06 5.79 20.16
N LEU A 833 19.54 5.24 19.06
CA LEU A 833 18.42 5.84 18.34
C LEU A 833 17.05 5.30 18.82
N GLY A 834 17.07 4.42 19.82
CA GLY A 834 15.91 3.84 20.47
C GLY A 834 15.20 4.77 21.46
N PRO A 835 14.10 4.30 22.05
CA PRO A 835 13.48 4.99 23.17
C PRO A 835 14.39 4.87 24.40
N ALA A 836 14.41 5.90 25.26
CA ALA A 836 15.15 5.87 26.52
C ALA A 836 14.81 4.61 27.35
N ASP A 837 15.83 3.80 27.61
CA ASP A 837 15.73 2.50 28.27
C ASP A 837 16.63 2.35 29.50
N GLY A 838 17.50 3.32 29.75
CA GLY A 838 18.35 3.31 30.94
C GLY A 838 19.27 4.54 31.06
N PRO A 839 20.30 4.42 31.90
CA PRO A 839 21.45 5.33 31.90
C PRO A 839 22.29 5.15 30.64
N GLU A 840 22.71 6.25 30.04
CA GLU A 840 23.49 6.25 28.79
C GLU A 840 24.87 5.59 28.98
N PRO A 841 25.23 4.56 28.20
CA PRO A 841 26.57 3.99 28.22
C PRO A 841 27.61 4.88 27.55
N LEU A 842 28.82 4.87 28.13
CA LEU A 842 30.05 5.41 27.56
C LEU A 842 31.04 4.27 27.41
N LEU A 843 31.65 4.11 26.24
CA LEU A 843 32.64 3.08 25.97
C LEU A 843 33.99 3.70 25.59
N ALA A 844 35.08 3.17 26.12
CA ALA A 844 36.42 3.67 25.87
C ALA A 844 37.45 2.54 25.84
N VAL A 845 38.60 2.82 25.22
CA VAL A 845 39.76 1.93 25.32
C VAL A 845 40.51 2.15 26.62
N ALA A 846 41.29 1.15 27.04
CA ALA A 846 42.17 1.30 28.19
C ALA A 846 43.26 2.36 27.92
N ASP A 847 43.52 3.21 28.90
CA ASP A 847 44.59 4.21 28.86
C ASP A 847 45.96 3.57 29.17
N GLY A 848 46.98 3.84 28.34
CA GLY A 848 48.33 3.30 28.47
C GLY A 848 49.03 3.05 27.13
N VAL A 849 50.18 2.37 27.17
CA VAL A 849 50.94 1.97 25.97
C VAL A 849 51.20 0.47 26.03
N GLY A 850 50.97 -0.23 24.91
CA GLY A 850 51.36 -1.64 24.75
C GLY A 850 50.20 -2.58 24.41
N THR A 851 50.00 -3.62 25.23
CA THR A 851 48.96 -4.64 25.03
C THR A 851 47.84 -4.45 26.04
N PHE A 852 46.62 -4.62 25.59
CA PHE A 852 45.41 -4.38 26.37
C PHE A 852 44.52 -5.64 26.37
N THR A 853 43.78 -5.83 27.45
CA THR A 853 42.88 -6.98 27.66
C THR A 853 41.50 -6.57 28.16
N VAL A 854 41.25 -5.26 28.23
CA VAL A 854 39.98 -4.70 28.73
C VAL A 854 39.56 -3.49 27.90
N LEU A 855 38.25 -3.32 27.75
CA LEU A 855 37.61 -2.04 27.42
C LEU A 855 37.02 -1.44 28.70
N LYS A 856 36.82 -0.12 28.71
CA LYS A 856 36.25 0.61 29.84
C LYS A 856 34.81 1.00 29.51
N ARG A 857 33.89 0.72 30.43
CA ARG A 857 32.50 1.18 30.34
C ARG A 857 32.09 1.96 31.57
N THR A 858 31.43 3.09 31.35
CA THR A 858 30.82 3.92 32.39
C THR A 858 29.44 4.39 31.94
N ASN A 859 28.56 4.83 32.82
CA ASN A 859 27.26 5.37 32.40
C ASN A 859 27.06 6.83 32.82
N VAL A 860 26.24 7.57 32.07
CA VAL A 860 25.67 8.85 32.49
C VAL A 860 24.27 8.61 33.06
N GLU A 861 24.11 8.95 34.34
CA GLU A 861 22.87 8.82 35.09
C GLU A 861 22.10 10.15 35.10
N ASN A 862 20.76 10.10 35.10
CA ASN A 862 19.87 11.28 35.24
C ASN A 862 20.01 12.36 34.14
N ALA A 863 20.41 11.96 32.92
CA ALA A 863 20.72 12.86 31.82
C ALA A 863 19.56 13.73 31.31
N SER A 864 18.30 13.35 31.57
CA SER A 864 17.10 14.14 31.22
C SER A 864 16.87 15.36 32.14
N THR A 865 17.76 15.61 33.10
CA THR A 865 17.64 16.67 34.11
C THR A 865 18.98 17.40 34.30
N PRO A 866 19.03 18.59 34.92
CA PRO A 866 20.29 19.30 35.23
C PRO A 866 21.07 18.66 36.40
N ALA A 867 21.00 17.34 36.53
CA ALA A 867 21.62 16.56 37.61
C ALA A 867 22.36 15.33 37.05
N ALA A 868 22.83 15.41 35.81
CA ALA A 868 23.52 14.30 35.15
C ALA A 868 24.83 13.98 35.87
N THR A 869 25.11 12.70 36.14
CA THR A 869 26.33 12.27 36.83
C THR A 869 26.94 11.04 36.18
N VAL A 870 28.26 10.95 36.18
CA VAL A 870 29.00 9.79 35.67
C VAL A 870 29.12 8.71 36.76
N SER A 871 28.80 7.46 36.43
CA SER A 871 28.85 6.32 37.34
C SER A 871 30.27 5.76 37.51
N VAL A 872 30.44 4.67 38.27
CA VAL A 872 31.75 4.04 38.46
C VAL A 872 32.10 3.18 37.25
N THR A 873 33.31 3.36 36.72
CA THR A 873 33.83 2.58 35.58
C THR A 873 33.92 1.08 35.87
N THR A 874 33.51 0.27 34.90
CA THR A 874 33.62 -1.18 34.87
C THR A 874 34.54 -1.63 33.72
N ASP A 875 35.38 -2.64 33.99
CA ASP A 875 36.23 -3.27 32.98
C ASP A 875 35.46 -4.38 32.25
N ILE A 876 35.39 -4.29 30.92
CA ILE A 876 34.90 -5.36 30.05
C ILE A 876 36.11 -6.15 29.58
N THR A 877 36.19 -7.43 29.95
CA THR A 877 37.30 -8.30 29.50
C THR A 877 37.16 -8.62 28.01
N VAL A 878 38.21 -8.36 27.24
CA VAL A 878 38.28 -8.64 25.79
C VAL A 878 39.51 -9.49 25.47
N ALA A 879 39.54 -10.06 24.26
CA ALA A 879 40.76 -10.70 23.75
C ALA A 879 41.89 -9.68 23.62
N GLU A 880 43.13 -10.13 23.81
CA GLU A 880 44.32 -9.28 23.74
C GLU A 880 44.40 -8.54 22.39
N TYR A 881 44.75 -7.26 22.46
CA TYR A 881 45.04 -6.40 21.31
C TYR A 881 46.21 -5.46 21.63
N SER A 882 46.85 -4.94 20.59
CA SER A 882 47.90 -3.93 20.67
C SER A 882 47.66 -2.83 19.64
N GLU A 883 48.31 -1.69 19.87
CA GLU A 883 48.31 -0.55 18.95
C GLU A 883 48.68 -0.98 17.51
N PRO A 884 48.00 -0.44 16.49
CA PRO A 884 48.31 -0.71 15.09
C PRO A 884 49.66 -0.09 14.67
N PRO A 885 50.36 -0.66 13.68
CA PRO A 885 51.50 0.01 13.04
C PRO A 885 51.05 1.16 12.12
N GLU A 886 51.99 1.94 11.58
CA GLU A 886 51.72 2.82 10.42
C GLU A 886 51.31 1.97 9.20
N ALA A 887 50.32 2.43 8.42
CA ALA A 887 49.82 1.73 7.24
C ALA A 887 50.72 1.94 6.02
N ASP A 888 51.06 0.84 5.33
CA ASP A 888 51.92 0.83 4.16
C ASP A 888 51.25 1.50 2.95
N GLN A 889 52.05 2.16 2.11
CA GLN A 889 51.59 2.75 0.85
C GLN A 889 52.64 2.59 -0.26
N PRO A 890 52.27 2.76 -1.55
CA PRO A 890 53.19 2.52 -2.65
C PRO A 890 54.38 3.47 -2.69
N GLY A 891 55.47 2.98 -3.26
CA GLY A 891 56.62 3.78 -3.69
C GLY A 891 57.57 4.21 -2.58
N THR A 892 57.87 5.51 -2.49
CA THR A 892 58.90 6.05 -1.56
C THR A 892 58.38 7.06 -0.55
N ALA A 893 57.07 7.30 -0.54
CA ALA A 893 56.40 8.12 0.46
C ALA A 893 56.53 7.51 1.87
N GLN A 894 56.42 8.34 2.91
CA GLN A 894 56.34 7.88 4.30
C GLN A 894 55.01 7.18 4.54
N ASN A 895 54.97 6.07 5.27
CA ASN A 895 53.73 5.36 5.61
C ASN A 895 52.68 6.27 6.26
N LEU A 896 51.42 5.88 6.17
CA LEU A 896 50.28 6.64 6.70
C LEU A 896 50.14 6.37 8.20
N ASP A 897 49.91 7.43 8.97
CA ASP A 897 49.54 7.27 10.38
C ASP A 897 48.13 6.68 10.47
N ALA A 898 48.03 5.44 10.96
CA ALA A 898 46.78 4.72 11.15
C ALA A 898 46.12 5.01 12.51
N GLY A 899 46.70 5.91 13.31
CA GLY A 899 46.27 6.22 14.66
C GLY A 899 46.74 5.20 15.69
N ASP A 900 46.21 5.29 16.92
CA ASP A 900 46.35 4.26 17.95
C ASP A 900 45.11 3.34 17.97
N SER A 901 44.86 2.61 19.06
CA SER A 901 43.69 1.74 19.18
C SER A 901 42.38 2.46 19.54
N ARG A 902 42.32 3.80 19.51
CA ARG A 902 41.08 4.55 19.75
C ARG A 902 39.95 4.16 18.79
N PHE A 903 38.71 4.40 19.21
CA PHE A 903 37.54 4.25 18.34
C PHE A 903 37.50 5.42 17.35
N SER A 904 37.64 5.14 16.05
CA SER A 904 37.61 6.16 14.99
C SER A 904 36.19 6.64 14.65
N GLY A 905 35.21 5.75 14.77
CA GLY A 905 33.79 6.04 14.59
C GLY A 905 32.98 5.90 15.87
N ASN A 906 31.67 6.15 15.74
CA ASN A 906 30.73 6.03 16.85
C ASN A 906 30.62 4.58 17.35
N VAL A 907 30.37 4.42 18.65
CA VAL A 907 29.87 3.18 19.25
C VAL A 907 28.34 3.23 19.19
N VAL A 908 27.70 2.15 18.78
CA VAL A 908 26.24 2.13 18.55
C VAL A 908 25.56 1.10 19.44
N GLU A 909 24.33 1.41 19.86
CA GLU A 909 23.46 0.49 20.58
C GLU A 909 22.32 0.01 19.70
N VAL A 910 22.11 -1.31 19.68
CA VAL A 910 21.02 -1.94 18.94
C VAL A 910 20.41 -3.06 19.78
N GLY A 911 19.22 -2.81 20.33
CA GLY A 911 18.65 -3.67 21.36
C GLY A 911 19.58 -3.73 22.57
N ASP A 912 19.72 -4.89 23.20
CA ASP A 912 20.56 -5.05 24.41
C ASP A 912 22.07 -5.25 24.09
N SER A 913 22.57 -4.68 22.98
CA SER A 913 23.94 -4.90 22.48
C SER A 913 24.64 -3.60 22.09
N LEU A 914 25.83 -3.39 22.66
CA LEU A 914 26.77 -2.36 22.23
C LEU A 914 27.70 -2.92 21.15
N TRP A 915 27.86 -2.16 20.06
CA TRP A 915 28.72 -2.51 18.94
C TRP A 915 29.83 -1.48 18.77
N ALA A 916 31.07 -1.95 18.71
CA ALA A 916 32.25 -1.11 18.60
C ALA A 916 33.29 -1.70 17.65
N VAL A 917 34.04 -0.83 16.97
CA VAL A 917 35.10 -1.21 16.03
C VAL A 917 36.31 -0.29 16.15
N HIS A 918 37.52 -0.83 16.06
CA HIS A 918 38.76 -0.06 16.13
C HIS A 918 39.93 -0.74 15.42
N SER A 919 41.00 0.01 15.15
CA SER A 919 42.24 -0.49 14.55
C SER A 919 43.15 -1.15 15.58
N VAL A 920 43.72 -2.29 15.21
CA VAL A 920 44.68 -3.06 16.02
C VAL A 920 45.77 -3.63 15.12
N GLN A 921 46.90 -4.04 15.71
CA GLN A 921 47.87 -4.86 14.99
C GLN A 921 47.38 -6.32 14.87
N ASP A 922 47.42 -6.89 13.68
CA ASP A 922 47.25 -8.33 13.50
C ASP A 922 48.51 -9.07 13.99
N PRO A 923 48.41 -9.92 15.03
CA PRO A 923 49.56 -10.66 15.54
C PRO A 923 50.14 -11.67 14.53
N ALA A 924 49.39 -12.05 13.47
CA ALA A 924 49.82 -13.02 12.47
C ALA A 924 50.64 -12.39 11.34
N THR A 925 50.17 -11.27 10.79
CA THR A 925 50.81 -10.59 9.65
C THR A 925 51.70 -9.43 10.08
N GLY A 926 51.36 -8.77 11.19
CA GLY A 926 51.97 -7.52 11.63
C GLY A 926 51.32 -6.28 11.04
N ASN A 927 50.37 -6.42 10.11
CA ASN A 927 49.63 -5.35 9.43
C ASN A 927 48.58 -4.71 10.35
N VAL A 928 48.01 -3.58 9.91
CA VAL A 928 46.81 -3.01 10.54
C VAL A 928 45.59 -3.86 10.21
N ALA A 929 44.80 -4.18 11.24
CA ALA A 929 43.57 -4.93 11.13
C ALA A 929 42.43 -4.26 11.89
N ILE A 930 41.20 -4.69 11.58
CA ILE A 930 39.98 -4.19 12.21
C ILE A 930 39.55 -5.17 13.28
N ARG A 931 39.37 -4.69 14.51
CA ARG A 931 38.78 -5.45 15.62
C ARG A 931 37.37 -4.95 15.90
N TRP A 932 36.41 -5.85 15.99
CA TRP A 932 35.02 -5.53 16.32
C TRP A 932 34.52 -6.32 17.53
N TYR A 933 33.51 -5.77 18.22
CA TYR A 933 32.87 -6.37 19.39
C TYR A 933 31.35 -6.22 19.32
N GLU A 934 30.64 -7.24 19.80
CA GLU A 934 29.28 -7.15 20.31
C GLU A 934 29.32 -7.41 21.82
N ILE A 935 28.84 -6.46 22.61
CA ILE A 935 28.90 -6.49 24.07
C ILE A 935 27.47 -6.44 24.61
N ASP A 936 27.15 -7.35 25.53
CA ASP A 936 25.89 -7.32 26.26
C ASP A 936 25.85 -6.13 27.21
N GLU A 937 24.91 -5.22 26.96
CA GLU A 937 24.82 -3.93 27.64
C GLU A 937 24.41 -4.10 29.12
N ALA A 938 23.55 -5.08 29.43
CA ALA A 938 23.13 -5.36 30.80
C ALA A 938 24.21 -6.05 31.67
N THR A 939 25.01 -6.93 31.08
CA THR A 939 25.96 -7.79 31.82
C THR A 939 27.43 -7.40 31.70
N ASN A 940 27.79 -6.46 30.81
CA ASN A 940 29.16 -6.06 30.52
C ASN A 940 30.03 -7.24 30.03
N THR A 941 29.45 -8.15 29.25
CA THR A 941 30.17 -9.31 28.71
C THR A 941 30.22 -9.27 27.18
N VAL A 942 31.36 -9.64 26.60
CA VAL A 942 31.50 -9.78 25.15
C VAL A 942 30.66 -10.98 24.69
N LYS A 943 29.63 -10.74 23.89
CA LYS A 943 28.85 -11.78 23.21
C LYS A 943 29.69 -12.43 22.11
N GLN A 944 30.34 -11.60 21.31
CA GLN A 944 31.25 -12.02 20.25
C GLN A 944 32.23 -10.90 19.87
N SER A 945 33.32 -11.30 19.24
CA SER A 945 34.34 -10.39 18.71
C SER A 945 35.11 -11.07 17.60
N GLY A 946 35.69 -10.30 16.68
CA GLY A 946 36.53 -10.84 15.62
C GLY A 946 37.55 -9.84 15.11
N THR A 947 38.56 -10.36 14.42
CA THR A 947 39.56 -9.55 13.69
C THR A 947 39.37 -9.76 12.20
N ILE A 948 39.22 -8.68 11.44
CA ILE A 948 39.20 -8.68 9.98
C ILE A 948 40.57 -8.18 9.52
N SER A 949 41.33 -9.03 8.85
CA SER A 949 42.68 -8.73 8.36
C SER A 949 42.92 -9.30 6.96
N HIS A 950 44.00 -8.83 6.34
CA HIS A 950 44.45 -9.28 5.02
C HIS A 950 45.95 -9.57 5.06
N PRO A 951 46.45 -10.56 4.29
CA PRO A 951 47.88 -10.87 4.25
C PRO A 951 48.74 -9.69 3.78
N ASP A 952 48.23 -8.89 2.84
CA ASP A 952 49.00 -7.82 2.18
C ASP A 952 48.47 -6.40 2.39
N LEU A 953 47.26 -6.23 2.93
CA LEU A 953 46.62 -4.91 3.07
C LEU A 953 46.53 -4.53 4.55
N ASP A 954 46.75 -3.25 4.82
CA ASP A 954 46.45 -2.59 6.08
C ASP A 954 45.01 -2.06 6.05
N TYR A 955 44.19 -2.43 7.04
CA TYR A 955 42.80 -1.98 7.18
C TYR A 955 42.66 -1.06 8.38
N PHE A 956 42.44 0.24 8.14
CA PHE A 956 42.56 1.27 9.17
C PHE A 956 41.42 2.30 9.14
N CYS A 957 41.27 3.01 10.27
CA CYS A 957 40.23 4.02 10.51
C CYS A 957 38.79 3.50 10.32
N PRO A 958 38.40 2.41 11.02
CA PRO A 958 37.10 1.80 10.80
C PRO A 958 35.95 2.53 11.50
N SER A 959 34.76 2.42 10.93
CA SER A 959 33.48 2.80 11.57
C SER A 959 32.43 1.72 11.35
N ILE A 960 31.47 1.59 12.26
CA ILE A 960 30.47 0.51 12.26
C ILE A 960 29.06 1.07 12.34
N ALA A 961 28.13 0.42 11.63
CA ALA A 961 26.70 0.57 11.84
C ALA A 961 26.03 -0.79 11.85
N VAL A 962 24.98 -0.92 12.66
CA VAL A 962 24.22 -2.16 12.82
C VAL A 962 22.74 -1.83 12.79
N ASN A 963 21.92 -2.64 12.11
CA ASN A 963 20.46 -2.50 12.16
C ASN A 963 19.82 -3.56 13.07
N ALA A 964 18.53 -3.37 13.38
CA ALA A 964 17.78 -4.31 14.21
C ALA A 964 17.60 -5.71 13.58
N SER A 965 17.83 -5.86 12.27
CA SER A 965 17.80 -7.15 11.56
C SER A 965 19.08 -7.97 11.78
N GLY A 966 20.12 -7.39 12.37
CA GLY A 966 21.41 -8.04 12.59
C GLY A 966 22.40 -7.86 11.45
N ASP A 967 22.10 -7.02 10.45
CA ASP A 967 23.06 -6.62 9.43
C ASP A 967 24.06 -5.62 10.02
N VAL A 968 25.32 -5.80 9.68
CA VAL A 968 26.47 -5.03 10.15
C VAL A 968 27.21 -4.49 8.94
N VAL A 969 27.53 -3.20 8.91
CA VAL A 969 28.41 -2.62 7.89
C VAL A 969 29.58 -1.96 8.60
N ILE A 970 30.80 -2.29 8.16
CA ILE A 970 32.03 -1.64 8.62
C ILE A 970 32.68 -0.96 7.43
N GLY A 971 32.79 0.37 7.46
CA GLY A 971 33.56 1.15 6.48
C GLY A 971 34.97 1.43 6.99
N PHE A 972 35.95 1.48 6.09
CA PHE A 972 37.36 1.70 6.43
C PHE A 972 38.21 2.10 5.22
N SER A 973 39.45 2.55 5.46
CA SER A 973 40.47 2.72 4.41
C SER A 973 41.37 1.48 4.32
N ALA A 974 41.82 1.15 3.11
CA ALA A 974 42.78 0.06 2.87
C ALA A 974 43.96 0.51 2.01
N SER A 975 45.18 0.09 2.36
CA SER A 975 46.41 0.37 1.60
C SER A 975 47.44 -0.75 1.71
N SER A 976 48.47 -0.71 0.86
CA SER A 976 49.64 -1.59 0.95
C SER A 976 50.84 -0.98 0.20
N ASN A 977 51.98 -1.68 0.23
CA ASN A 977 53.14 -1.38 -0.60
C ASN A 977 52.85 -1.34 -2.12
N ASN A 978 51.72 -1.90 -2.59
CA ASN A 978 51.33 -1.93 -4.00
C ASN A 978 50.00 -1.20 -4.28
N GLN A 979 49.27 -0.76 -3.25
CA GLN A 979 47.97 -0.12 -3.38
C GLN A 979 47.91 1.20 -2.58
N ALA A 980 47.58 2.28 -3.26
CA ALA A 980 47.30 3.58 -2.63
C ALA A 980 46.08 3.49 -1.71
N ALA A 981 46.02 4.32 -0.67
CA ALA A 981 44.89 4.31 0.25
C ALA A 981 43.56 4.51 -0.49
N SER A 982 42.69 3.51 -0.32
CA SER A 982 41.45 3.29 -1.05
C SER A 982 40.29 3.16 -0.06
N ALA A 983 39.08 3.49 -0.48
CA ALA A 983 37.89 3.39 0.36
C ALA A 983 37.28 1.98 0.26
N TYR A 984 37.00 1.35 1.39
CA TYR A 984 36.45 0.00 1.50
C TYR A 984 35.26 -0.07 2.46
N ALA A 985 34.44 -1.10 2.30
CA ALA A 985 33.50 -1.54 3.31
C ALA A 985 33.40 -3.06 3.37
N VAL A 986 32.92 -3.60 4.47
CA VAL A 986 32.60 -5.02 4.61
C VAL A 986 31.26 -5.17 5.29
N VAL A 987 30.48 -6.14 4.84
CA VAL A 987 29.14 -6.38 5.37
C VAL A 987 29.11 -7.70 6.11
N GLY A 988 28.56 -7.68 7.32
CA GLY A 988 28.34 -8.84 8.14
C GLY A 988 26.87 -9.08 8.42
N GLU A 989 26.52 -10.32 8.71
CA GLU A 989 25.19 -10.72 9.12
C GLU A 989 25.28 -11.51 10.42
N THR A 990 24.46 -11.13 11.40
CA THR A 990 24.33 -11.82 12.68
C THR A 990 23.17 -12.79 12.61
N SER A 991 23.48 -14.08 12.48
CA SER A 991 22.48 -15.15 12.48
C SER A 991 22.76 -16.17 13.58
N ALA A 992 21.73 -16.55 14.33
CA ALA A 992 21.82 -17.47 15.47
C ALA A 992 22.92 -17.10 16.51
N GLY A 993 23.15 -15.80 16.73
CA GLY A 993 24.11 -15.29 17.69
C GLY A 993 25.57 -15.33 17.22
N ALA A 994 25.83 -15.47 15.93
CA ALA A 994 27.16 -15.36 15.34
C ALA A 994 27.15 -14.45 14.12
N THR A 995 28.08 -13.48 14.08
CA THR A 995 28.27 -12.57 12.96
C THR A 995 29.27 -13.13 11.97
N ARG A 996 28.92 -13.11 10.68
CA ARG A 996 29.79 -13.52 9.58
C ARG A 996 29.92 -12.38 8.58
N PHE A 997 31.16 -11.98 8.30
CA PHE A 997 31.47 -10.93 7.33
C PHE A 997 31.72 -11.52 5.94
N SER A 998 31.30 -10.78 4.91
CA SER A 998 31.62 -11.02 3.50
C SER A 998 33.08 -10.71 3.21
N THR A 999 33.51 -10.94 1.97
CA THR A 999 34.72 -10.31 1.46
C THR A 999 34.54 -8.78 1.48
N PRO A 1000 35.57 -8.01 1.88
CA PRO A 1000 35.55 -6.56 1.72
C PRO A 1000 35.30 -6.11 0.28
N ILE A 1001 34.57 -5.00 0.15
CA ILE A 1001 34.15 -4.37 -1.10
C ILE A 1001 34.98 -3.09 -1.26
N GLU A 1002 35.72 -2.98 -2.38
CA GLU A 1002 36.38 -1.73 -2.74
C GLU A 1002 35.33 -0.73 -3.26
N LEU A 1003 35.15 0.38 -2.54
CA LEU A 1003 34.20 1.43 -2.88
C LEU A 1003 34.81 2.43 -3.88
N GLN A 1004 36.12 2.64 -3.78
CA GLN A 1004 36.90 3.53 -4.64
C GLN A 1004 38.40 3.24 -4.50
N ALA A 1005 39.04 2.83 -5.61
CA ALA A 1005 40.49 2.67 -5.70
C ALA A 1005 41.22 4.02 -5.60
N GLY A 1006 42.28 4.05 -4.79
CA GLY A 1006 43.24 5.16 -4.70
C GLY A 1006 44.12 5.29 -5.96
N GLN A 1007 44.48 6.51 -6.33
CA GLN A 1007 45.13 6.82 -7.61
C GLN A 1007 46.57 7.35 -7.49
N GLY A 1008 47.17 7.34 -6.30
CA GLY A 1008 48.56 7.78 -6.12
C GLY A 1008 49.08 7.71 -4.69
N GLU A 1009 50.35 8.06 -4.51
CA GLU A 1009 50.98 8.18 -3.18
C GLU A 1009 50.44 9.40 -2.42
N TYR A 1010 50.38 9.31 -1.10
CA TYR A 1010 49.95 10.41 -0.22
C TYR A 1010 51.01 10.73 0.83
N GLN A 1011 51.60 11.92 0.74
CA GLN A 1011 52.54 12.45 1.71
C GLN A 1011 52.25 13.91 2.04
N ARG A 1012 51.61 14.12 3.20
CA ARG A 1012 51.29 15.41 3.79
C ARG A 1012 51.69 15.39 5.26
N LEU A 1013 52.85 15.97 5.53
CA LEU A 1013 53.43 15.95 6.87
C LEU A 1013 52.90 17.13 7.70
N ASP A 1014 52.47 16.85 8.92
CA ASP A 1014 52.10 17.86 9.92
C ASP A 1014 53.33 18.57 10.53
N ALA A 1015 53.11 19.38 11.57
CA ALA A 1015 54.17 20.10 12.27
C ALA A 1015 55.22 19.17 12.92
N ASP A 1016 54.81 17.97 13.33
CA ASP A 1016 55.65 16.95 13.98
C ASP A 1016 56.26 15.94 12.98
N ARG A 1017 56.01 16.14 11.68
CA ARG A 1017 56.47 15.30 10.56
C ARG A 1017 55.79 13.93 10.49
N VAL A 1018 54.59 13.82 11.02
CA VAL A 1018 53.73 12.64 10.90
C VAL A 1018 52.87 12.77 9.64
N ASN A 1019 52.66 11.67 8.93
CA ASN A 1019 51.85 11.64 7.71
C ASN A 1019 50.40 11.28 8.06
N ARG A 1020 49.68 12.25 8.63
CA ARG A 1020 48.31 12.08 9.13
C ARG A 1020 47.35 11.73 7.98
N TRP A 1021 46.68 10.58 8.09
CA TRP A 1021 45.58 10.21 7.20
C TRP A 1021 44.28 10.86 7.68
N GLY A 1022 43.84 10.48 8.86
CA GLY A 1022 42.67 10.95 9.60
C GLY A 1022 42.33 9.90 10.65
N ASP A 1023 41.73 10.28 11.77
CA ASP A 1023 41.34 9.32 12.82
C ASP A 1023 39.82 9.27 13.06
N TYR A 1024 39.04 9.93 12.21
CA TYR A 1024 37.57 9.90 12.17
C TYR A 1024 37.07 9.10 10.97
N SER A 1025 36.01 8.32 11.18
CA SER A 1025 35.29 7.61 10.12
C SER A 1025 33.81 7.49 10.47
N ALA A 1026 32.94 7.48 9.45
CA ALA A 1026 31.51 7.35 9.66
C ALA A 1026 30.88 6.26 8.78
N THR A 1027 30.10 5.40 9.44
CA THR A 1027 29.14 4.49 8.81
C THR A 1027 27.86 4.58 9.63
N VAL A 1028 26.71 4.76 8.98
CA VAL A 1028 25.42 5.01 9.63
C VAL A 1028 24.30 4.21 8.97
N VAL A 1029 23.26 3.87 9.73
CA VAL A 1029 22.01 3.30 9.19
C VAL A 1029 21.18 4.41 8.57
N ASP A 1030 20.52 4.11 7.45
CA ASP A 1030 19.57 5.01 6.83
C ASP A 1030 18.25 5.07 7.65
N PRO A 1031 17.84 6.25 8.14
CA PRO A 1031 16.65 6.37 8.99
C PRO A 1031 15.32 6.20 8.24
N SER A 1032 15.31 6.30 6.91
CA SER A 1032 14.12 6.11 6.08
C SER A 1032 13.96 4.68 5.58
N ASP A 1033 15.03 3.89 5.62
CA ASP A 1033 15.07 2.49 5.20
C ASP A 1033 16.14 1.75 6.01
N PRO A 1034 15.80 1.10 7.13
CA PRO A 1034 16.78 0.50 8.05
C PRO A 1034 17.56 -0.69 7.44
N ASN A 1035 17.25 -1.09 6.20
CA ASN A 1035 18.02 -2.09 5.45
C ASN A 1035 19.13 -1.46 4.60
N LYS A 1036 19.27 -0.12 4.62
CA LYS A 1036 20.33 0.61 3.93
C LYS A 1036 21.26 1.27 4.93
N PHE A 1037 22.49 1.39 4.52
CA PHE A 1037 23.59 1.94 5.28
C PHE A 1037 24.31 2.94 4.38
N TRP A 1038 24.98 3.89 5.00
CA TRP A 1038 25.81 4.87 4.29
C TRP A 1038 27.16 4.91 4.95
N THR A 1039 28.21 4.95 4.14
CA THR A 1039 29.59 5.02 4.63
C THR A 1039 30.34 6.17 3.97
N PHE A 1040 31.22 6.80 4.75
CA PHE A 1040 31.99 7.99 4.40
C PHE A 1040 33.46 7.67 4.63
N GLN A 1041 34.17 7.30 3.57
CA GLN A 1041 35.52 6.75 3.68
C GLN A 1041 36.54 7.55 2.87
N GLU A 1042 37.69 7.81 3.48
CA GLU A 1042 38.78 8.54 2.84
C GLU A 1042 39.51 7.66 1.81
N PHE A 1043 39.91 8.27 0.70
CA PHE A 1043 40.76 7.66 -0.31
C PHE A 1043 41.68 8.69 -0.99
N VAL A 1044 42.74 8.22 -1.65
CA VAL A 1044 43.65 9.08 -2.41
C VAL A 1044 43.10 9.29 -3.81
N SER A 1045 42.52 10.47 -4.06
CA SER A 1045 41.96 10.81 -5.38
C SER A 1045 43.03 11.07 -6.44
N GLU A 1046 44.16 11.66 -6.03
CA GLU A 1046 45.34 11.95 -6.83
C GLU A 1046 46.55 12.07 -5.89
N GLN A 1047 47.77 12.11 -6.44
CA GLN A 1047 48.99 12.23 -5.64
C GLN A 1047 48.91 13.39 -4.62
N ASN A 1048 49.06 13.06 -3.33
CA ASN A 1048 48.97 13.98 -2.18
C ASN A 1048 47.62 14.73 -2.04
N LYS A 1049 46.52 14.14 -2.54
CA LYS A 1049 45.16 14.67 -2.39
C LYS A 1049 44.21 13.60 -1.86
N TRP A 1050 43.71 13.81 -0.64
CA TRP A 1050 42.60 13.01 -0.10
C TRP A 1050 41.26 13.44 -0.74
N ALA A 1051 40.30 12.54 -0.72
CA ALA A 1051 38.89 12.79 -1.03
C ALA A 1051 38.01 11.80 -0.28
N ILE A 1052 36.72 12.12 -0.13
CA ILE A 1052 35.75 11.27 0.55
C ILE A 1052 34.94 10.49 -0.46
N ARG A 1053 34.81 9.18 -0.24
CA ARG A 1053 33.84 8.32 -0.93
C ARG A 1053 32.60 8.20 -0.05
N ILE A 1054 31.47 8.70 -0.55
CA ILE A 1054 30.16 8.52 0.08
C ILE A 1054 29.43 7.43 -0.70
N ALA A 1055 29.04 6.35 -0.03
CA ALA A 1055 28.40 5.21 -0.67
C ALA A 1055 27.22 4.67 0.15
N GLU A 1056 26.08 4.49 -0.52
CA GLU A 1056 24.97 3.68 -0.03
C GLU A 1056 25.34 2.20 -0.15
N ILE A 1057 25.20 1.47 0.94
CA ILE A 1057 25.41 0.03 1.03
C ILE A 1057 24.09 -0.56 1.50
N GLN A 1058 23.53 -1.45 0.72
CA GLN A 1058 22.37 -2.22 1.13
C GLN A 1058 22.82 -3.66 1.38
N PRO A 1059 23.03 -4.07 2.65
CA PRO A 1059 23.16 -5.48 3.01
C PRO A 1059 21.98 -6.23 2.45
N ASP A 1060 22.27 -7.36 1.80
CA ASP A 1060 21.23 -8.09 1.10
C ASP A 1060 20.45 -9.04 1.99
N GLY A 1061 20.84 -9.24 3.25
CA GLY A 1061 20.36 -10.35 4.05
C GLY A 1061 20.72 -11.71 3.41
N SER A 1062 20.99 -12.71 4.24
CA SER A 1062 21.45 -14.05 3.85
C SER A 1062 22.87 -14.14 3.28
N GLY A 1063 23.79 -14.64 4.10
CA GLY A 1063 25.04 -15.22 3.65
C GLY A 1063 24.80 -16.32 2.61
N GLY A 1064 25.33 -16.11 1.41
CA GLY A 1064 25.30 -17.06 0.29
C GLY A 1064 23.93 -17.10 -0.38
N GLY A 1065 23.74 -16.24 -1.37
CA GLY A 1065 22.52 -16.22 -2.16
C GLY A 1065 22.16 -17.57 -2.77
N GLY A 1066 20.86 -17.81 -2.90
CA GLY A 1066 20.31 -19.06 -3.36
C GLY A 1066 20.66 -19.42 -4.80
N PRO A 1067 20.36 -20.66 -5.21
CA PRO A 1067 20.58 -21.10 -6.58
C PRO A 1067 19.88 -20.15 -7.56
N THR A 1068 20.66 -19.49 -8.42
CA THR A 1068 20.14 -18.63 -9.48
C THR A 1068 20.49 -19.23 -10.83
N THR A 1069 19.47 -19.61 -11.59
CA THR A 1069 19.61 -20.31 -12.87
C THR A 1069 19.17 -19.41 -14.01
N ILE A 1070 20.06 -19.19 -14.97
CA ILE A 1070 19.69 -18.59 -16.26
C ILE A 1070 19.39 -19.73 -17.23
N ARG A 1071 18.12 -19.88 -17.62
CA ARG A 1071 17.67 -20.93 -18.57
C ARG A 1071 17.61 -20.47 -20.03
N SER A 1072 17.47 -19.17 -20.26
CA SER A 1072 17.52 -18.56 -21.59
C SER A 1072 17.96 -17.11 -21.51
N PHE A 1073 18.75 -16.64 -22.47
CA PHE A 1073 19.32 -15.29 -22.47
C PHE A 1073 19.46 -14.71 -23.88
N SER A 1074 18.60 -15.10 -24.84
CA SER A 1074 18.86 -14.83 -26.25
C SER A 1074 18.49 -13.42 -26.72
N ASP A 1075 19.30 -12.84 -27.59
CA ASP A 1075 18.92 -11.67 -28.40
C ASP A 1075 18.61 -10.40 -27.58
N ASN A 1076 19.29 -10.24 -26.44
CA ASN A 1076 19.13 -9.07 -25.57
C ASN A 1076 20.04 -7.90 -26.01
N VAL A 1077 19.48 -6.70 -26.05
CA VAL A 1077 20.17 -5.45 -26.41
C VAL A 1077 20.22 -4.52 -25.21
N VAL A 1078 21.42 -4.11 -24.82
CA VAL A 1078 21.66 -3.21 -23.69
C VAL A 1078 22.30 -1.92 -24.20
N THR A 1079 21.66 -0.79 -23.92
CA THR A 1079 22.20 0.54 -24.22
C THR A 1079 22.37 1.31 -22.92
N THR A 1080 23.61 1.60 -22.53
CA THR A 1080 23.87 2.39 -21.32
C THR A 1080 24.85 3.51 -21.58
N SER A 1081 24.66 4.63 -20.87
CA SER A 1081 25.65 5.73 -20.81
C SER A 1081 26.32 5.84 -19.43
N GLY A 1082 26.03 4.91 -18.53
CA GLY A 1082 26.37 4.94 -17.10
C GLY A 1082 27.33 3.82 -16.67
N ALA A 1083 27.07 3.25 -15.48
CA ALA A 1083 27.99 2.42 -14.69
C ALA A 1083 28.33 1.00 -15.22
N GLY A 1084 27.81 0.59 -16.38
CA GLY A 1084 28.13 -0.70 -17.01
C GLY A 1084 27.00 -1.26 -17.87
N GLY A 1085 27.17 -2.48 -18.38
CA GLY A 1085 26.21 -3.19 -19.23
C GLY A 1085 25.49 -4.31 -18.51
N ILE A 1086 26.01 -5.53 -18.61
CA ILE A 1086 25.42 -6.76 -18.07
C ILE A 1086 26.32 -7.27 -16.94
N VAL A 1087 25.73 -7.60 -15.79
CA VAL A 1087 26.43 -8.19 -14.65
C VAL A 1087 25.69 -9.43 -14.20
N LEU A 1088 26.38 -10.56 -14.25
CA LEU A 1088 25.89 -11.89 -13.92
C LEU A 1088 26.78 -12.47 -12.84
N ASN A 1089 26.39 -12.29 -11.59
CA ASN A 1089 27.10 -12.81 -10.44
C ASN A 1089 26.37 -14.05 -9.90
N GLY A 1090 27.09 -15.08 -9.46
CA GLY A 1090 26.55 -16.26 -8.77
C GLY A 1090 25.49 -17.04 -9.53
N VAL A 1091 25.60 -17.08 -10.86
CA VAL A 1091 24.61 -17.74 -11.74
C VAL A 1091 25.08 -19.10 -12.25
N SER A 1092 24.14 -20.03 -12.43
CA SER A 1092 24.32 -21.23 -13.25
C SER A 1092 23.66 -21.04 -14.61
N PHE A 1093 24.41 -21.26 -15.69
CA PHE A 1093 23.84 -21.35 -17.04
C PHE A 1093 23.38 -22.78 -17.31
N ASP A 1094 22.06 -23.00 -17.24
CA ASP A 1094 21.45 -24.30 -17.51
C ASP A 1094 20.10 -24.17 -18.23
N ALA A 1095 20.06 -24.59 -19.50
CA ALA A 1095 18.87 -24.49 -20.34
C ALA A 1095 17.69 -25.35 -19.87
N ASP A 1096 17.93 -26.42 -19.11
CA ASP A 1096 16.87 -27.22 -18.48
C ASP A 1096 17.37 -27.76 -17.11
N PRO A 1097 17.15 -27.00 -16.02
CA PRO A 1097 17.60 -27.37 -14.67
C PRO A 1097 16.99 -28.67 -14.15
N ASN A 1098 16.03 -29.28 -14.86
CA ASN A 1098 15.45 -30.57 -14.51
C ASN A 1098 16.27 -31.76 -15.03
N LEU A 1099 17.28 -31.53 -15.87
CA LEU A 1099 18.14 -32.57 -16.42
C LEU A 1099 19.53 -32.60 -15.74
N PRO A 1100 20.24 -33.75 -15.72
CA PRO A 1100 21.55 -33.82 -15.06
C PRO A 1100 22.67 -33.05 -15.79
N GLY A 1101 23.41 -32.22 -15.04
CA GLY A 1101 24.55 -31.42 -15.51
C GLY A 1101 24.11 -30.12 -16.18
N ASN A 1102 24.98 -29.12 -16.38
CA ASN A 1102 24.54 -27.84 -16.97
C ASN A 1102 24.36 -27.96 -18.49
N GLN A 1103 23.18 -27.65 -19.01
CA GLN A 1103 22.95 -27.60 -20.46
C GLN A 1103 23.22 -26.21 -21.05
N ALA A 1104 23.80 -26.18 -22.25
CA ALA A 1104 24.20 -24.95 -22.90
C ALA A 1104 23.03 -23.99 -23.14
N VAL A 1105 23.14 -22.79 -22.56
CA VAL A 1105 22.21 -21.68 -22.75
C VAL A 1105 22.59 -20.93 -24.02
N ARG A 1106 21.61 -20.70 -24.89
CA ARG A 1106 21.80 -19.87 -26.08
C ARG A 1106 21.51 -18.42 -25.73
N ALA A 1107 22.49 -17.56 -25.94
CA ALA A 1107 22.41 -16.12 -25.76
C ALA A 1107 22.23 -15.34 -27.08
N GLY A 1108 22.15 -16.03 -28.22
CA GLY A 1108 21.81 -15.41 -29.50
C GLY A 1108 22.73 -14.24 -29.85
N ARG A 1109 22.16 -13.18 -30.43
CA ARG A 1109 22.84 -11.91 -30.68
C ARG A 1109 22.68 -10.98 -29.48
N THR A 1110 23.64 -10.98 -28.57
CA THR A 1110 23.65 -10.07 -27.43
C THR A 1110 24.52 -8.85 -27.74
N SER A 1111 24.04 -7.65 -27.43
CA SER A 1111 24.84 -6.44 -27.57
C SER A 1111 24.81 -5.53 -26.35
N VAL A 1112 25.95 -4.88 -26.09
CA VAL A 1112 26.12 -3.90 -25.01
C VAL A 1112 26.80 -2.66 -25.59
N GLY A 1113 26.12 -1.53 -25.53
CA GLY A 1113 26.59 -0.29 -26.13
C GLY A 1113 26.68 -0.36 -27.66
N SER A 1114 27.25 0.69 -28.25
CA SER A 1114 27.52 0.74 -29.69
C SER A 1114 28.80 1.54 -29.96
N GLN A 1115 29.37 1.39 -31.15
CA GLN A 1115 30.53 2.17 -31.58
C GLN A 1115 30.34 3.69 -31.46
N THR A 1116 29.11 4.19 -31.65
CA THR A 1116 28.78 5.63 -31.51
C THR A 1116 28.34 6.04 -30.11
N ALA A 1117 28.03 5.09 -29.25
CA ALA A 1117 27.57 5.29 -27.87
C ALA A 1117 28.00 4.08 -27.02
N PRO A 1118 29.29 3.98 -26.65
CA PRO A 1118 29.80 2.88 -25.84
C PRO A 1118 29.31 3.01 -24.38
N ALA A 1119 29.20 1.88 -23.69
CA ALA A 1119 28.95 1.86 -22.25
C ALA A 1119 30.15 2.46 -21.50
N ARG A 1120 29.93 3.25 -20.44
CA ARG A 1120 31.02 3.95 -19.72
C ARG A 1120 31.64 3.13 -18.58
N GLY A 1121 31.04 2.01 -18.21
CA GLY A 1121 31.60 1.01 -17.32
C GLY A 1121 31.91 -0.29 -18.05
N ASP A 1122 32.03 -1.37 -17.30
CA ASP A 1122 32.25 -2.70 -17.86
C ASP A 1122 31.06 -3.16 -18.70
N GLY A 1123 31.34 -3.89 -19.77
CA GLY A 1123 30.37 -4.31 -20.76
C GLY A 1123 29.58 -5.52 -20.29
N VAL A 1124 30.25 -6.66 -20.17
CA VAL A 1124 29.69 -7.90 -19.62
C VAL A 1124 30.61 -8.36 -18.50
N VAL A 1125 30.08 -8.50 -17.29
CA VAL A 1125 30.78 -9.04 -16.13
C VAL A 1125 30.12 -10.34 -15.74
N ILE A 1126 30.92 -11.40 -15.64
CA ILE A 1126 30.49 -12.72 -15.18
C ILE A 1126 31.34 -13.07 -13.96
N SER A 1127 30.71 -13.31 -12.82
CA SER A 1127 31.42 -13.65 -11.60
C SER A 1127 30.75 -14.80 -10.85
N ASN A 1128 31.54 -15.63 -10.16
CA ASN A 1128 31.03 -16.77 -9.39
C ASN A 1128 30.06 -17.66 -10.21
N ALA A 1129 30.29 -17.81 -11.52
CA ALA A 1129 29.36 -18.45 -12.44
C ALA A 1129 29.85 -19.81 -12.91
N THR A 1130 28.91 -20.67 -13.34
CA THR A 1130 29.21 -22.01 -13.87
C THR A 1130 28.35 -22.32 -15.10
N GLY A 1131 28.75 -23.31 -15.91
CA GLY A 1131 27.95 -23.82 -17.03
C GLY A 1131 28.39 -23.29 -18.39
N THR A 1132 27.49 -23.35 -19.39
CA THR A 1132 27.83 -23.00 -20.78
C THR A 1132 26.88 -21.96 -21.34
N VAL A 1133 27.44 -20.86 -21.84
CA VAL A 1133 26.72 -19.82 -22.59
C VAL A 1133 27.26 -19.72 -24.02
N GLN A 1134 26.34 -19.70 -24.99
CA GLN A 1134 26.66 -19.68 -26.42
C GLN A 1134 26.08 -18.44 -27.10
N PHE A 1135 26.96 -17.58 -27.62
CA PHE A 1135 26.58 -16.39 -28.37
C PHE A 1135 26.69 -16.67 -29.87
N THR A 1136 25.65 -16.33 -30.64
CA THR A 1136 25.78 -16.27 -32.11
C THR A 1136 26.44 -14.98 -32.55
N ASP A 1137 26.23 -13.88 -31.82
CA ASP A 1137 27.05 -12.68 -31.91
C ASP A 1137 27.13 -12.05 -30.52
N LEU A 1138 28.32 -11.57 -30.13
CA LEU A 1138 28.53 -10.81 -28.90
C LEU A 1138 29.21 -9.49 -29.27
N ASP A 1139 28.41 -8.43 -29.34
CA ASP A 1139 28.84 -7.09 -29.74
C ASP A 1139 28.91 -6.18 -28.51
N VAL A 1140 30.10 -5.93 -27.99
CA VAL A 1140 30.29 -5.12 -26.77
C VAL A 1140 31.21 -3.94 -27.05
N PHE A 1141 30.75 -2.75 -26.72
CA PHE A 1141 31.49 -1.51 -26.87
C PHE A 1141 31.51 -0.75 -25.55
N THR A 1142 32.69 -0.57 -24.97
CA THR A 1142 32.89 0.14 -23.71
C THR A 1142 33.88 1.31 -23.85
N GLN A 1143 33.85 2.21 -22.88
CA GLN A 1143 34.77 3.32 -22.72
C GLN A 1143 35.18 3.37 -21.25
N ASN A 1144 36.48 3.28 -20.97
CA ASN A 1144 37.07 3.20 -19.63
C ASN A 1144 36.71 1.95 -18.79
N GLY A 1145 35.96 0.99 -19.35
CA GLY A 1145 35.65 -0.28 -18.72
C GLY A 1145 36.00 -1.47 -19.60
N THR A 1146 36.07 -2.65 -19.01
CA THR A 1146 36.38 -3.90 -19.72
C THR A 1146 35.17 -4.41 -20.47
N ALA A 1147 35.34 -4.80 -21.74
CA ALA A 1147 34.23 -5.27 -22.56
C ALA A 1147 33.68 -6.62 -22.07
N LEU A 1148 34.55 -7.57 -21.70
CA LEU A 1148 34.17 -8.83 -21.08
C LEU A 1148 35.09 -9.16 -19.90
N ALA A 1149 34.54 -9.20 -18.69
CA ALA A 1149 35.26 -9.53 -17.48
C ALA A 1149 34.73 -10.83 -16.86
N VAL A 1150 35.62 -11.73 -16.45
CA VAL A 1150 35.28 -12.99 -15.78
C VAL A 1150 36.07 -13.13 -14.48
N PHE A 1151 35.38 -13.28 -13.35
CA PHE A 1151 35.98 -13.31 -12.02
C PHE A 1151 35.53 -14.53 -11.23
N ASP A 1152 36.43 -15.15 -10.48
CA ASP A 1152 36.14 -16.19 -9.48
C ASP A 1152 35.14 -17.27 -9.97
N SER A 1153 35.24 -17.64 -11.25
CA SER A 1153 34.26 -18.51 -11.92
C SER A 1153 34.88 -19.86 -12.28
N ASP A 1154 34.20 -20.94 -11.91
CA ASP A 1154 34.67 -22.31 -12.13
C ASP A 1154 33.86 -23.02 -13.21
N ASP A 1155 34.55 -23.69 -14.14
CA ASP A 1155 33.94 -24.48 -15.22
C ASP A 1155 32.92 -23.69 -16.06
N ILE A 1156 33.31 -22.46 -16.44
CA ILE A 1156 32.50 -21.58 -17.30
C ILE A 1156 32.96 -21.69 -18.75
N ARG A 1157 32.01 -21.93 -19.66
CA ARG A 1157 32.26 -21.99 -21.10
C ARG A 1157 31.54 -20.87 -21.83
N ILE A 1158 32.30 -20.04 -22.53
CA ILE A 1158 31.82 -18.91 -23.34
C ILE A 1158 32.18 -19.19 -24.81
N ASP A 1159 31.20 -19.64 -25.61
CA ASP A 1159 31.44 -20.09 -26.99
C ASP A 1159 30.78 -19.16 -28.02
N THR A 1160 31.51 -18.79 -29.07
CA THR A 1160 30.99 -18.13 -30.28
C THR A 1160 31.20 -19.05 -31.50
N PRO A 1161 30.20 -19.85 -31.94
CA PRO A 1161 30.44 -20.90 -32.93
C PRO A 1161 30.62 -20.41 -34.39
N GLY A 1162 31.80 -20.67 -34.98
CA GLY A 1162 32.07 -20.97 -36.40
C GLY A 1162 31.75 -19.95 -37.51
N THR A 1163 30.51 -19.47 -37.60
CA THR A 1163 30.05 -18.39 -38.50
C THR A 1163 29.58 -17.15 -37.72
N ALA A 1164 29.61 -17.25 -36.39
CA ALA A 1164 29.35 -16.18 -35.44
C ALA A 1164 30.44 -15.10 -35.52
N SER A 1165 30.11 -13.85 -35.20
CA SER A 1165 31.09 -12.78 -35.00
C SER A 1165 30.96 -12.23 -33.59
N SER A 1166 32.06 -12.05 -32.88
CA SER A 1166 32.08 -11.26 -31.66
C SER A 1166 33.02 -10.09 -31.83
N PHE A 1167 32.59 -8.94 -31.35
CA PHE A 1167 33.37 -7.71 -31.36
C PHE A 1167 33.43 -7.17 -29.95
N LEU A 1168 34.59 -7.24 -29.33
CA LEU A 1168 34.85 -6.68 -28.02
C LEU A 1168 35.71 -5.43 -28.19
N GLY A 1169 35.08 -4.27 -28.09
CA GLY A 1169 35.67 -2.97 -28.31
C GLY A 1169 35.78 -2.17 -27.02
N THR A 1170 36.96 -1.63 -26.69
CA THR A 1170 37.10 -0.70 -25.55
C THR A 1170 38.13 0.40 -25.78
N THR A 1171 38.05 1.45 -24.97
CA THR A 1171 39.08 2.49 -24.84
C THR A 1171 39.58 2.57 -23.40
N ASN A 1172 40.89 2.74 -23.21
CA ASN A 1172 41.58 2.93 -21.92
C ASN A 1172 41.59 1.75 -20.92
N ALA A 1173 40.93 0.63 -21.22
CA ALA A 1173 40.91 -0.59 -20.40
C ALA A 1173 41.17 -1.85 -21.26
N PRO A 1174 41.45 -3.02 -20.66
CA PRO A 1174 41.49 -4.29 -21.39
C PRO A 1174 40.11 -4.63 -21.96
N ALA A 1175 40.03 -5.16 -23.18
CA ALA A 1175 38.77 -5.65 -23.72
C ALA A 1175 38.31 -6.94 -23.04
N VAL A 1176 39.27 -7.79 -22.67
CA VAL A 1176 39.00 -9.04 -21.95
C VAL A 1176 39.84 -9.08 -20.70
N GLN A 1177 39.20 -9.37 -19.56
CA GLN A 1177 39.88 -9.62 -18.30
C GLN A 1177 39.34 -10.92 -17.68
N ILE A 1178 40.24 -11.80 -17.26
CA ILE A 1178 39.89 -13.04 -16.56
C ILE A 1178 40.76 -13.16 -15.32
N VAL A 1179 40.15 -13.30 -14.14
CA VAL A 1179 40.87 -13.43 -12.86
C VAL A 1179 40.32 -14.61 -12.06
N ASN A 1180 41.21 -15.41 -11.45
CA ASN A 1180 40.86 -16.50 -10.53
C ASN A 1180 39.80 -17.47 -11.08
N SER A 1181 39.87 -17.82 -12.37
CA SER A 1181 38.78 -18.51 -13.05
C SER A 1181 39.24 -19.70 -13.90
N THR A 1182 38.38 -20.70 -14.02
CA THR A 1182 38.51 -21.81 -14.98
C THR A 1182 37.57 -21.58 -16.15
N VAL A 1183 38.12 -21.13 -17.29
CA VAL A 1183 37.33 -20.63 -18.42
C VAL A 1183 37.69 -21.34 -19.74
N ASP A 1184 36.68 -21.83 -20.44
CA ASP A 1184 36.76 -22.22 -21.85
C ASP A 1184 36.12 -21.13 -22.73
N MET A 1185 36.93 -20.29 -23.39
CA MET A 1185 36.45 -19.15 -24.18
C MET A 1185 36.84 -19.22 -25.66
N LYS A 1186 35.88 -18.89 -26.54
CA LYS A 1186 36.11 -18.61 -27.95
C LYS A 1186 35.47 -17.29 -28.36
N ILE A 1187 36.29 -16.36 -28.84
CA ILE A 1187 35.87 -15.04 -29.35
C ILE A 1187 36.52 -14.75 -30.71
N HIS A 1188 36.00 -13.80 -31.48
CA HIS A 1188 36.46 -13.52 -32.86
C HIS A 1188 37.34 -12.28 -32.99
N THR A 1189 36.86 -11.11 -32.53
CA THR A 1189 37.55 -9.82 -32.69
C THR A 1189 37.67 -9.11 -31.36
N VAL A 1190 38.88 -8.60 -31.10
CA VAL A 1190 39.19 -7.73 -29.97
C VAL A 1190 39.78 -6.44 -30.53
N ASP A 1191 39.18 -5.30 -30.19
CA ASP A 1191 39.60 -3.98 -30.65
C ASP A 1191 39.78 -3.05 -29.46
N VAL A 1192 40.99 -2.53 -29.28
CA VAL A 1192 41.36 -1.76 -28.08
C VAL A 1192 42.18 -0.54 -28.46
N GLU A 1193 41.75 0.63 -27.98
CA GLU A 1193 42.48 1.88 -28.13
C GLU A 1193 42.95 2.44 -26.77
N ASN A 1194 44.17 2.96 -26.70
CA ASN A 1194 44.74 3.65 -25.53
C ASN A 1194 44.84 2.83 -24.22
N ALA A 1195 44.80 1.50 -24.28
CA ALA A 1195 45.01 0.63 -23.13
C ALA A 1195 46.45 0.09 -23.05
N ALA A 1196 46.89 -0.27 -21.84
CA ALA A 1196 48.16 -0.97 -21.62
C ALA A 1196 48.13 -2.39 -22.22
N THR A 1197 47.02 -3.09 -22.04
CA THR A 1197 46.79 -4.46 -22.54
C THR A 1197 45.45 -4.58 -23.24
N ALA A 1198 45.34 -5.49 -24.22
CA ALA A 1198 44.05 -5.78 -24.85
C ALA A 1198 43.34 -6.96 -24.16
N ILE A 1199 44.10 -7.97 -23.74
CA ILE A 1199 43.63 -9.15 -23.01
C ILE A 1199 44.51 -9.32 -21.77
N ASP A 1200 43.88 -9.45 -20.60
CA ASP A 1200 44.55 -9.66 -19.31
C ASP A 1200 44.04 -10.95 -18.65
N LEU A 1201 44.96 -11.88 -18.38
CA LEU A 1201 44.67 -13.18 -17.78
C LEU A 1201 45.49 -13.33 -16.49
N ASN A 1202 44.81 -13.38 -15.33
CA ASN A 1202 45.47 -13.50 -14.03
C ASN A 1202 44.94 -14.72 -13.25
N THR A 1203 45.80 -15.66 -12.85
CA THR A 1203 45.38 -16.85 -12.08
C THR A 1203 44.26 -17.63 -12.79
N VAL A 1204 44.48 -17.97 -14.06
CA VAL A 1204 43.47 -18.59 -14.94
C VAL A 1204 43.85 -20.05 -15.27
N SER A 1205 42.86 -20.90 -15.50
CA SER A 1205 43.04 -22.22 -16.13
C SER A 1205 41.98 -22.47 -17.23
N GLY A 1206 42.25 -23.37 -18.19
CA GLY A 1206 41.31 -23.71 -19.28
C GLY A 1206 41.81 -23.37 -20.70
N SER A 1207 40.89 -23.27 -21.67
CA SER A 1207 41.22 -22.96 -23.06
C SER A 1207 40.71 -21.60 -23.53
N PHE A 1208 41.58 -20.78 -24.13
CA PHE A 1208 41.23 -19.48 -24.69
C PHE A 1208 41.63 -19.39 -26.16
N ALA A 1209 40.68 -19.01 -27.02
CA ALA A 1209 40.95 -18.85 -28.44
C ALA A 1209 40.34 -17.57 -29.01
N VAL A 1210 41.14 -16.85 -29.82
CA VAL A 1210 40.67 -15.78 -30.70
C VAL A 1210 40.63 -16.34 -32.13
N THR A 1211 39.45 -16.78 -32.57
CA THR A 1211 39.25 -17.51 -33.82
C THR A 1211 38.76 -16.60 -34.94
N GLY A 1212 39.25 -16.77 -36.17
CA GLY A 1212 38.71 -16.04 -37.32
C GLY A 1212 37.38 -16.58 -37.82
N ASP A 1213 36.65 -15.74 -38.57
CA ASP A 1213 35.46 -16.16 -39.31
C ASP A 1213 35.85 -17.31 -40.24
N GLY A 1214 35.32 -18.50 -39.98
CA GLY A 1214 35.75 -19.77 -40.59
C GLY A 1214 35.54 -19.87 -42.10
N ALA A 1215 35.17 -18.79 -42.79
CA ALA A 1215 34.78 -18.78 -44.19
C ALA A 1215 35.95 -18.67 -45.19
N THR A 1216 37.13 -18.13 -44.83
CA THR A 1216 38.26 -17.98 -45.78
C THR A 1216 39.65 -18.12 -45.14
N PRO A 1217 40.57 -18.94 -45.69
CA PRO A 1217 41.96 -18.96 -45.24
C PRO A 1217 42.61 -17.59 -45.47
N GLY A 1218 42.88 -16.84 -44.39
CA GLY A 1218 43.51 -15.51 -44.42
C GLY A 1218 42.65 -14.32 -43.95
N SER A 1219 41.40 -14.54 -43.52
CA SER A 1219 40.52 -13.52 -42.92
C SER A 1219 40.47 -13.66 -41.38
N GLY A 1220 41.66 -13.63 -40.76
CA GLY A 1220 41.83 -14.06 -39.38
C GLY A 1220 41.09 -13.25 -38.32
N GLY A 1221 40.80 -13.93 -37.20
CA GLY A 1221 40.38 -13.31 -35.95
C GLY A 1221 41.47 -12.35 -35.51
N LEU A 1222 41.06 -11.16 -35.10
CA LEU A 1222 41.92 -9.99 -35.15
C LEU A 1222 41.99 -9.33 -33.78
N ILE A 1223 43.21 -9.25 -33.24
CA ILE A 1223 43.51 -8.31 -32.16
C ILE A 1223 44.00 -7.01 -32.82
N ARG A 1224 43.18 -5.97 -32.75
CA ARG A 1224 43.55 -4.60 -33.07
C ARG A 1224 43.85 -3.90 -31.75
N HIS A 1225 45.11 -3.55 -31.54
CA HIS A 1225 45.55 -2.86 -30.34
C HIS A 1225 46.29 -1.60 -30.73
N ILE A 1226 45.83 -0.46 -30.25
CA ILE A 1226 46.54 0.81 -30.36
C ILE A 1226 46.99 1.14 -28.93
N GLY A 1227 48.14 0.59 -28.55
CA GLY A 1227 48.68 0.75 -27.21
C GLY A 1227 48.89 2.21 -26.82
N ARG A 1228 48.81 2.49 -25.52
CA ARG A 1228 49.31 3.74 -24.94
C ARG A 1228 50.79 3.92 -25.31
N ALA A 1229 51.27 5.15 -25.37
CA ALA A 1229 52.70 5.44 -25.55
C ALA A 1229 53.48 5.09 -24.27
N ASP A 1230 53.58 3.79 -23.97
CA ASP A 1230 54.23 3.19 -22.81
C ASP A 1230 55.06 1.97 -23.26
N ARG A 1231 56.26 1.83 -22.71
CA ARG A 1231 57.20 0.73 -23.01
C ARG A 1231 56.75 -0.63 -22.44
N ASN A 1232 55.72 -0.65 -21.61
CA ASN A 1232 55.17 -1.86 -20.99
C ASN A 1232 53.87 -2.37 -21.66
N ALA A 1233 53.39 -1.75 -22.74
CA ALA A 1233 52.17 -2.19 -23.42
C ALA A 1233 52.33 -3.55 -24.13
N SER A 1234 51.29 -4.40 -24.09
CA SER A 1234 51.26 -5.70 -24.77
C SER A 1234 49.87 -6.08 -25.28
N ALA A 1235 49.78 -6.96 -26.29
CA ALA A 1235 48.46 -7.39 -26.78
C ALA A 1235 47.77 -8.36 -25.80
N VAL A 1236 48.55 -9.29 -25.21
CA VAL A 1236 48.07 -10.23 -24.19
C VAL A 1236 49.03 -10.23 -23.00
N GLN A 1237 48.50 -10.09 -21.79
CA GLN A 1237 49.24 -10.26 -20.54
C GLN A 1237 48.72 -11.50 -19.78
N ILE A 1238 49.65 -12.28 -19.24
CA ILE A 1238 49.38 -13.45 -18.41
C ILE A 1238 50.19 -13.34 -17.11
N SER A 1239 49.52 -13.46 -15.97
CA SER A 1239 50.11 -13.35 -14.63
C SER A 1239 49.67 -14.51 -13.73
N ASP A 1240 50.61 -15.06 -12.95
CA ASP A 1240 50.36 -16.08 -11.91
C ASP A 1240 49.43 -17.23 -12.36
N SER A 1241 49.59 -17.70 -13.58
CA SER A 1241 48.71 -18.72 -14.20
C SER A 1241 49.16 -20.14 -13.88
N ASP A 1242 48.19 -21.05 -13.70
CA ASP A 1242 48.48 -22.48 -13.55
C ASP A 1242 48.88 -23.08 -14.92
N ALA A 1243 49.61 -24.21 -14.91
CA ALA A 1243 50.22 -24.85 -16.10
C ALA A 1243 49.23 -25.38 -17.18
N ALA A 1244 47.96 -24.96 -17.17
CA ALA A 1244 46.87 -25.50 -17.99
C ALA A 1244 46.23 -24.49 -18.97
N VAL A 1245 46.71 -23.23 -19.05
CA VAL A 1245 46.18 -22.26 -20.02
C VAL A 1245 46.66 -22.60 -21.44
N SER A 1246 45.73 -22.91 -22.34
CA SER A 1246 46.00 -23.08 -23.78
C SER A 1246 45.54 -21.85 -24.56
N LEU A 1247 46.46 -21.16 -25.24
CA LEU A 1247 46.17 -19.94 -25.99
C LEU A 1247 46.24 -20.21 -27.50
N ASN A 1248 45.22 -19.81 -28.28
CA ASN A 1248 45.25 -19.93 -29.74
C ASN A 1248 44.88 -18.60 -30.41
N LEU A 1249 45.88 -17.91 -30.99
CA LEU A 1249 45.73 -16.59 -31.61
C LEU A 1249 46.00 -16.66 -33.12
N LEU A 1250 45.08 -16.14 -33.94
CA LEU A 1250 45.24 -16.17 -35.40
C LEU A 1250 46.03 -14.97 -35.98
N GLN A 1251 45.79 -13.73 -35.51
CA GLN A 1251 46.42 -12.51 -36.06
C GLN A 1251 46.42 -11.29 -35.10
N ILE A 1252 47.53 -10.54 -35.04
CA ILE A 1252 47.69 -9.26 -34.32
C ILE A 1252 48.17 -8.19 -35.32
N THR A 1253 47.45 -7.06 -35.50
CA THR A 1253 47.63 -6.17 -36.69
C THR A 1253 48.10 -4.74 -36.48
N SER A 1254 48.20 -4.25 -35.26
CA SER A 1254 48.87 -2.97 -34.99
C SER A 1254 49.44 -3.01 -33.59
N MET A 1255 50.66 -2.52 -33.43
CA MET A 1255 51.24 -2.08 -32.18
C MET A 1255 51.65 -0.63 -32.44
N GLY A 1256 51.37 0.30 -31.53
CA GLY A 1256 51.83 1.69 -31.68
C GLY A 1256 53.35 1.73 -31.83
N ASP A 1257 53.90 2.83 -32.38
CA ASP A 1257 55.33 2.95 -32.74
C ASP A 1257 56.34 2.64 -31.59
N ASP A 1258 55.88 2.49 -30.34
CA ASP A 1258 56.65 2.18 -29.12
C ASP A 1258 56.27 0.86 -28.40
N ALA A 1259 55.36 0.02 -28.93
CA ALA A 1259 54.92 -1.23 -28.29
C ALA A 1259 55.67 -2.46 -28.84
N ASP A 1260 56.46 -3.13 -27.98
CA ASP A 1260 57.46 -4.14 -28.37
C ASP A 1260 57.04 -5.62 -28.10
N ARG A 1261 55.84 -5.92 -27.57
CA ARG A 1261 55.47 -7.29 -27.12
C ARG A 1261 54.07 -7.77 -27.52
N ALA A 1262 54.01 -8.92 -28.20
CA ALA A 1262 52.75 -9.60 -28.52
C ALA A 1262 52.12 -10.31 -27.30
N VAL A 1263 52.94 -10.96 -26.47
CA VAL A 1263 52.53 -11.61 -25.22
C VAL A 1263 53.51 -11.24 -24.12
N LEU A 1264 53.00 -10.88 -22.94
CA LEU A 1264 53.78 -10.58 -21.74
C LEU A 1264 53.45 -11.61 -20.65
N LEU A 1265 54.49 -12.26 -20.10
CA LEU A 1265 54.37 -13.18 -18.97
C LEU A 1265 54.99 -12.52 -17.73
N THR A 1266 54.25 -12.45 -16.63
CA THR A 1266 54.69 -11.89 -15.35
C THR A 1266 54.51 -12.91 -14.23
N ASN A 1267 55.55 -13.15 -13.43
CA ASN A 1267 55.58 -14.07 -12.29
C ASN A 1267 55.34 -15.58 -12.56
N ASP A 1268 55.09 -16.01 -13.79
CA ASP A 1268 54.95 -17.44 -14.14
C ASP A 1268 56.28 -18.22 -13.99
N THR A 1269 56.24 -19.33 -13.24
CA THR A 1269 57.40 -20.22 -13.03
C THR A 1269 57.37 -21.50 -13.88
N THR A 1270 56.32 -21.70 -14.69
CA THR A 1270 56.03 -22.91 -15.47
C THR A 1270 55.89 -22.65 -16.98
N PRO A 1271 56.14 -23.64 -17.86
CA PRO A 1271 56.06 -23.45 -19.32
C PRO A 1271 54.60 -23.40 -19.82
N LEU A 1272 54.27 -22.33 -20.55
CA LEU A 1272 52.99 -22.09 -21.23
C LEU A 1272 52.95 -22.78 -22.61
N ASP A 1273 51.81 -23.33 -23.03
CA ASP A 1273 51.59 -23.88 -24.38
C ASP A 1273 50.85 -22.81 -25.22
N VAL A 1274 51.64 -21.99 -25.94
CA VAL A 1274 51.18 -20.87 -26.79
C VAL A 1274 51.24 -21.23 -28.26
#